data_AF-A0A0D9P870-F1
#
_entry.id   AF-A0A0D9P870-F1
#
_cell.length_a   1.000
_cell.length_b   1.000
_cell.length_c   1.000
_cell.angle_alpha   90.00
_cell.angle_beta   90.00
_cell.angle_gamma   90.00
#
_symmetry.space_group_name_H-M   'P 1'
#
loop_
_entity.id
_entity.type
_entity.pdbx_description
1 polymer ?
#
loop_
_entity_poly.entity_id
_entity_poly.type
_entity_poly.pdbx_seq_one_letter_code
_entity_poly.pdbx_strand_id
1 'polypeptide(L)'
;MQTETLILLAAATFLFVLYTTVLQPALFSPLARIPTAHWSCSLSNYWILRARKQAKENETLFKAHLRHGPIVRVAPNTLSVDGVDAMRAIYQGGYEKSDWYRVFDNYGVPHMFSTLGSREHSRRKRMISNVYSKSYIHASAPARAQSRAILLGRLVPLLRREAATPGANGTEVQSILMATTMDLISSYIFGLGNGTNFIEDTSYRDHWLQLYLSRHHHHFWPQELPSLTRLCRKLGVRLYPSFVDDANREIRAWNKTMCDRAEQSMNNDVKGQCLPADEAVVFKAMHAGIDKEENTEGQASLLYTTSIQQRSVAVASEILDHLLAGHETAGIVLTYIAWRLSRAPDVQEQLRTELLSLDMEPPANDGSALADPKQLDALPVLHAIVMETLRLHAPIPGPQPRSTPYPGCRIGGYDIPGGVRIASLAHTLHLDERVYPDARRWDHARWLGQVRDGENGRQMNRQFWAFGSGGRMCIGSNFALTGIKNIVAAIYTNFTTAVVDDAGMEQTDGYSSRPAGDKLYLRFTAAAAVATVAVDVMVHPMDTIITRVQSPAYKTQYRQRNGLFHRNLFLGLYQGFGPTLLAGIPASAAFFSVYEASKALFDRGHLGSIPLPLAHAVSGAAADLTACAIINPAEVLKQNAQVSTTERLLPGQRSHVLKTLRQFARHPTRLWTGYTMLVASSLPGTSLTFSLYEWLKQKMARDDEELARSIPHQMKVSAVSAAVAAGCASCIFVPVDVVKTRMRLAAGGDEPAAPTCEARATRPGPMAVARDVLRVEGGVVILAVGIAASANLPPIPSDLTTPVQQRIAVNGPNSITVSWNTYKQLDKACVKYGASDCSLTEQACSTTSAATYPSSRTWFNTVTISGLSPATKYCYQIVSTNSTTASFLSPRLAGDKTPFSINAIIDLGVYGEDGYTIQMDQTKRDEIPNIPPSLNHTTIKRLADTIDEYELVIHPGDLGYADDWILRGHNAFDSKNAFQAILEQFYDQLAPISSRKPYMASPGNHEAACEEVPHLTGLCPSGQKNFTDFMTRFGSSMPTSFASTSHDAAAKVNANKAKQLAKPPFWFSFEYGMAHVVMIDTETDFAGAPDGPDGSAGLNSGPFGRPDQQLQFLEADLASVDRAVTPWVVVAGHRPWYTTGGEACEPCRDAFEALLYRYGVDLGVFGHVHNSQRFWPVVNGTADPAGLDNPKAPVYIVAGGAGNIEGLSAVGTRPAYTAFAYADDFSYATISFLDAQHMKIDFYRSATGELLDTSTLYKAHDRQFVEQ
;
A
#
# COMPACT_ATOMS: atom_id res chain seq x y z
N MET A 1 -11.80 -83.29 -53.75
CA MET A 1 -12.87 -82.31 -53.41
C MET A 1 -12.68 -81.59 -52.07
N GLN A 2 -12.24 -82.21 -50.97
CA GLN A 2 -12.12 -81.48 -49.68
C GLN A 2 -10.92 -80.50 -49.61
N THR A 3 -9.80 -80.79 -50.28
CA THR A 3 -8.58 -79.97 -50.24
C THR A 3 -8.70 -78.65 -51.04
N GLU A 4 -9.34 -78.68 -52.21
CA GLU A 4 -9.56 -77.49 -53.05
C GLU A 4 -10.48 -76.47 -52.36
N THR A 5 -11.54 -76.94 -51.70
CA THR A 5 -12.43 -76.07 -50.92
C THR A 5 -11.69 -75.42 -49.74
N LEU A 6 -10.82 -76.14 -49.04
CA LEU A 6 -9.98 -75.60 -47.96
C LEU A 6 -9.00 -74.53 -48.46
N ILE A 7 -8.39 -74.75 -49.63
CA ILE A 7 -7.47 -73.77 -50.25
C ILE A 7 -8.24 -72.51 -50.69
N LEU A 8 -9.41 -72.66 -51.31
CA LEU A 8 -10.27 -71.53 -51.69
C LEU A 8 -10.77 -70.76 -50.47
N LEU A 9 -11.16 -71.45 -49.40
CA LEU A 9 -11.59 -70.80 -48.16
C LEU A 9 -10.42 -70.07 -47.48
N ALA A 10 -9.23 -70.66 -47.47
CA ALA A 10 -8.02 -70.03 -46.94
C ALA A 10 -7.60 -68.82 -47.78
N ALA A 11 -7.67 -68.90 -49.12
CA ALA A 11 -7.36 -67.80 -50.03
C ALA A 11 -8.40 -66.67 -49.92
N ALA A 12 -9.69 -66.99 -49.85
CA ALA A 12 -10.76 -66.01 -49.63
C ALA A 12 -10.62 -65.33 -48.27
N THR A 13 -10.29 -66.10 -47.22
CA THR A 13 -10.00 -65.56 -45.88
C THR A 13 -8.76 -64.67 -45.91
N PHE A 14 -7.68 -65.09 -46.58
CA PHE A 14 -6.47 -64.28 -46.72
C PHE A 14 -6.73 -62.98 -47.49
N LEU A 15 -7.44 -63.03 -48.61
CA LEU A 15 -7.82 -61.84 -49.38
C LEU A 15 -8.76 -60.92 -48.60
N PHE A 16 -9.72 -61.49 -47.86
CA PHE A 16 -10.61 -60.73 -47.00
C PHE A 16 -9.84 -60.05 -45.86
N VAL A 17 -8.90 -60.76 -45.21
CA VAL A 17 -8.04 -60.20 -44.17
C VAL A 17 -7.11 -59.13 -44.75
N LEU A 18 -6.46 -59.39 -45.89
CA LEU A 18 -5.61 -58.42 -46.59
C LEU A 18 -6.39 -57.16 -46.97
N TYR A 19 -7.60 -57.32 -47.51
CA TYR A 19 -8.47 -56.20 -47.86
C TYR A 19 -8.87 -55.40 -46.62
N THR A 20 -9.39 -56.06 -45.58
CA THR A 20 -9.94 -55.38 -44.40
C THR A 20 -8.88 -54.78 -43.47
N THR A 21 -7.69 -55.39 -43.39
CA THR A 21 -6.64 -54.95 -42.45
C THR A 21 -5.54 -54.10 -43.09
N VAL A 22 -5.32 -54.23 -44.40
CA VAL A 22 -4.23 -53.52 -45.11
C VAL A 22 -4.77 -52.58 -46.18
N LEU A 23 -5.47 -53.09 -47.20
CA LEU A 23 -5.84 -52.28 -48.37
C LEU A 23 -6.90 -51.22 -48.03
N GLN A 24 -7.96 -51.59 -47.31
CA GLN A 24 -9.05 -50.69 -46.96
C GLN A 24 -8.57 -49.54 -46.05
N PRO A 25 -7.85 -49.79 -44.94
CA PRO A 25 -7.38 -48.72 -44.07
C PRO A 25 -6.32 -47.81 -44.71
N ALA A 26 -5.48 -48.35 -45.60
CA ALA A 26 -4.37 -47.60 -46.20
C ALA A 26 -4.74 -46.82 -47.46
N LEU A 27 -5.63 -47.34 -48.32
CA LEU A 27 -5.88 -46.77 -49.65
C LEU A 27 -7.32 -46.30 -49.86
N PHE A 28 -8.30 -47.02 -49.31
CA PHE A 28 -9.73 -46.80 -49.63
C PHE A 28 -10.51 -46.09 -48.53
N SER A 29 -9.95 -45.96 -47.32
CA SER A 29 -10.56 -45.19 -46.23
C SER A 29 -10.52 -43.69 -46.53
N PRO A 30 -11.56 -42.90 -46.20
CA PRO A 30 -11.48 -41.43 -46.24
C PRO A 30 -10.30 -40.87 -45.43
N LEU A 31 -9.87 -41.61 -44.39
CA LEU A 31 -8.71 -41.26 -43.56
C LEU A 31 -7.36 -41.41 -44.29
N ALA A 32 -7.30 -42.09 -45.44
CA ALA A 32 -6.07 -42.25 -46.21
C ALA A 32 -5.54 -40.92 -46.78
N ARG A 33 -6.41 -39.90 -46.91
CA ARG A 33 -6.04 -38.55 -47.36
C ARG A 33 -5.37 -37.71 -46.27
N ILE A 34 -5.46 -38.14 -45.01
CA ILE A 34 -4.90 -37.41 -43.87
C ILE A 34 -3.42 -37.79 -43.69
N PRO A 35 -2.52 -36.82 -43.51
CA PRO A 35 -1.11 -37.09 -43.22
C PRO A 35 -0.91 -38.03 -42.03
N THR A 36 -0.05 -39.04 -42.19
CA THR A 36 0.27 -40.00 -41.13
C THR A 36 1.55 -39.62 -40.40
N ALA A 37 1.55 -39.68 -39.06
CA ALA A 37 2.75 -39.42 -38.26
C ALA A 37 3.88 -40.43 -38.50
N HIS A 38 3.51 -41.67 -38.89
CA HIS A 38 4.43 -42.75 -39.23
C HIS A 38 3.76 -43.66 -40.25
N TRP A 39 4.53 -44.31 -41.14
CA TRP A 39 3.99 -45.16 -42.21
C TRP A 39 3.09 -46.29 -41.69
N SER A 40 3.38 -46.81 -40.50
CA SER A 40 2.59 -47.88 -39.88
C SER A 40 1.23 -47.41 -39.37
N CYS A 41 0.99 -46.10 -39.19
CA CYS A 41 -0.25 -45.57 -38.62
C CYS A 41 -1.48 -45.86 -39.48
N SER A 42 -1.33 -46.10 -40.78
CA SER A 42 -2.44 -46.53 -41.64
C SER A 42 -2.83 -48.00 -41.42
N LEU A 43 -1.94 -48.81 -40.84
CA LEU A 43 -2.07 -50.28 -40.76
C LEU A 43 -2.20 -50.79 -39.32
N SER A 44 -1.61 -50.09 -38.35
CA SER A 44 -1.46 -50.59 -36.98
C SER A 44 -1.46 -49.47 -35.95
N ASN A 45 -1.98 -49.79 -34.76
CA ASN A 45 -1.91 -48.93 -33.58
C ASN A 45 -0.51 -48.91 -32.92
N TYR A 46 0.42 -49.76 -33.37
CA TYR A 46 1.70 -50.01 -32.69
C TYR A 46 2.49 -48.72 -32.40
N TRP A 47 2.56 -47.80 -33.36
CA TRP A 47 3.36 -46.58 -33.22
C TRP A 47 2.90 -45.72 -32.03
N ILE A 48 1.61 -45.39 -31.96
CA ILE A 48 1.07 -44.58 -30.86
C ILE A 48 1.02 -45.36 -29.55
N LEU A 49 0.71 -46.67 -29.59
CA LEU A 49 0.71 -47.52 -28.40
C LEU A 49 2.12 -47.64 -27.79
N ARG A 50 3.16 -47.69 -28.61
CA ARG A 50 4.56 -47.67 -28.15
C ARG A 50 4.89 -46.36 -27.47
N ALA A 51 4.52 -45.22 -28.07
CA ALA A 51 4.74 -43.89 -27.47
C ALA A 51 4.03 -43.77 -26.10
N ARG A 52 2.77 -44.22 -26.02
CA ARG A 52 1.99 -44.30 -24.77
C ARG A 52 2.64 -45.18 -23.72
N LYS A 53 3.08 -46.39 -24.10
CA LYS A 53 3.74 -47.33 -23.18
C LYS A 53 5.06 -46.79 -22.62
N GLN A 54 5.74 -45.96 -23.42
CA GLN A 54 7.00 -45.31 -23.06
C GLN A 54 6.83 -43.97 -22.33
N ALA A 55 5.59 -43.53 -22.08
CA ALA A 55 5.29 -42.23 -21.46
C ALA A 55 5.94 -41.06 -22.24
N LYS A 56 5.70 -41.01 -23.56
CA LYS A 56 6.19 -39.96 -24.48
C LYS A 56 5.12 -39.54 -25.49
N GLU A 57 3.84 -39.67 -25.14
CA GLU A 57 2.74 -39.45 -26.09
C GLU A 57 2.67 -37.97 -26.52
N ASN A 58 2.69 -37.05 -25.58
CA ASN A 58 2.43 -35.63 -25.82
C ASN A 58 3.53 -35.00 -26.68
N GLU A 59 4.80 -35.24 -26.35
CA GLU A 59 5.94 -34.73 -27.11
C GLU A 59 6.02 -35.39 -28.51
N THR A 60 5.64 -36.67 -28.62
CA THR A 60 5.58 -37.36 -29.93
C THR A 60 4.50 -36.77 -30.83
N LEU A 61 3.32 -36.48 -30.26
CA LEU A 61 2.21 -35.85 -30.99
C LEU A 61 2.54 -34.40 -31.35
N PHE A 62 3.17 -33.64 -30.46
CA PHE A 62 3.63 -32.28 -30.75
C PHE A 62 4.58 -32.24 -31.95
N LYS A 63 5.61 -33.10 -31.98
CA LYS A 63 6.52 -33.23 -33.12
C LYS A 63 5.80 -33.64 -34.41
N ALA A 64 4.79 -34.50 -34.31
CA ALA A 64 4.00 -34.90 -35.46
C ALA A 64 3.18 -33.71 -36.02
N HIS A 65 2.58 -32.89 -35.15
CA HIS A 65 1.85 -31.69 -35.55
C HIS A 65 2.74 -30.63 -36.19
N LEU A 66 3.95 -30.40 -35.66
CA LEU A 66 4.94 -29.50 -36.27
C LEU A 66 5.33 -29.95 -37.70
N ARG A 67 5.40 -31.26 -37.94
CA ARG A 67 5.82 -31.81 -39.23
C ARG A 67 4.70 -31.93 -40.25
N HIS A 68 3.49 -32.29 -39.81
CA HIS A 68 2.40 -32.70 -40.70
C HIS A 68 1.18 -31.78 -40.66
N GLY A 69 1.17 -30.79 -39.77
CA GLY A 69 0.10 -29.80 -39.65
C GLY A 69 -0.96 -30.16 -38.59
N PRO A 70 -2.12 -29.48 -38.60
CA PRO A 70 -3.08 -29.50 -37.50
C PRO A 70 -3.87 -30.81 -37.36
N ILE A 71 -3.96 -31.64 -38.39
CA ILE A 71 -4.69 -32.93 -38.34
C ILE A 71 -3.74 -34.04 -38.76
N VAL A 72 -3.51 -35.00 -37.86
CA VAL A 72 -2.55 -36.08 -38.08
C VAL A 72 -3.18 -37.43 -37.75
N ARG A 73 -3.03 -38.39 -38.66
CA ARG A 73 -3.42 -39.79 -38.45
C ARG A 73 -2.34 -40.52 -37.66
N VAL A 74 -2.72 -41.04 -36.49
CA VAL A 74 -1.80 -41.68 -35.53
C VAL A 74 -2.06 -43.17 -35.36
N ALA A 75 -3.23 -43.64 -35.80
CA ALA A 75 -3.58 -45.06 -35.95
C ALA A 75 -4.67 -45.24 -37.02
N PRO A 76 -5.01 -46.48 -37.45
CA PRO A 76 -5.94 -46.70 -38.55
C PRO A 76 -7.26 -45.96 -38.39
N ASN A 77 -7.83 -45.96 -37.18
CA ASN A 77 -9.04 -45.22 -36.81
C ASN A 77 -8.79 -44.24 -35.64
N THR A 78 -7.63 -43.57 -35.61
CA THR A 78 -7.31 -42.57 -34.57
C THR A 78 -6.60 -41.35 -35.14
N LEU A 79 -7.12 -40.18 -34.81
CA LEU A 79 -6.62 -38.87 -35.23
C LEU A 79 -6.20 -38.02 -34.02
N SER A 80 -5.06 -37.36 -34.14
CA SER A 80 -4.64 -36.27 -33.26
C SER A 80 -4.92 -34.95 -33.97
N VAL A 81 -5.47 -33.97 -33.24
CA VAL A 81 -5.91 -32.70 -33.82
C VAL A 81 -5.48 -31.52 -32.96
N ASP A 82 -4.85 -30.56 -33.60
CA ASP A 82 -4.32 -29.35 -32.98
C ASP A 82 -4.96 -28.10 -33.60
N GLY A 83 -5.07 -27.03 -32.80
CA GLY A 83 -5.67 -25.76 -33.19
C GLY A 83 -7.09 -25.51 -32.64
N VAL A 84 -7.39 -24.22 -32.43
CA VAL A 84 -8.60 -23.75 -31.72
C VAL A 84 -9.90 -24.13 -32.45
N ASP A 85 -9.95 -24.05 -33.78
CA ASP A 85 -11.18 -24.31 -34.53
C ASP A 85 -11.61 -25.78 -34.46
N ALA A 86 -10.65 -26.69 -34.56
CA ALA A 86 -10.93 -28.12 -34.41
C ALA A 86 -11.32 -28.48 -32.97
N MET A 87 -10.63 -27.90 -31.99
CA MET A 87 -11.00 -28.04 -30.57
C MET A 87 -12.44 -27.54 -30.33
N ARG A 88 -12.85 -26.41 -30.90
CA ARG A 88 -14.24 -25.95 -30.80
C ARG A 88 -15.23 -26.93 -31.43
N ALA A 89 -14.95 -27.37 -32.66
CA ALA A 89 -15.82 -28.31 -33.37
C ALA A 89 -16.02 -29.63 -32.59
N ILE A 90 -14.96 -30.16 -32.00
CA ILE A 90 -15.00 -31.46 -31.29
C ILE A 90 -15.64 -31.31 -29.90
N TYR A 91 -15.14 -30.37 -29.08
CA TYR A 91 -15.48 -30.31 -27.66
C TYR A 91 -16.68 -29.40 -27.38
N GLN A 92 -16.81 -28.28 -28.08
CA GLN A 92 -17.99 -27.41 -27.97
C GLN A 92 -19.15 -27.92 -28.84
N GLY A 93 -18.84 -28.58 -29.97
CA GLY A 93 -19.82 -29.29 -30.80
C GLY A 93 -20.40 -30.57 -30.18
N GLY A 94 -19.95 -30.96 -28.98
CA GLY A 94 -20.62 -31.97 -28.17
C GLY A 94 -20.32 -33.43 -28.54
N TYR A 95 -19.15 -33.73 -29.11
CA TYR A 95 -18.83 -35.10 -29.53
C TYR A 95 -18.79 -36.06 -28.33
N GLU A 96 -19.20 -37.30 -28.56
CA GLU A 96 -19.29 -38.31 -27.52
C GLU A 96 -17.92 -38.73 -27.01
N LYS A 97 -17.80 -39.07 -25.72
CA LYS A 97 -16.53 -39.59 -25.17
C LYS A 97 -16.28 -40.99 -25.73
N SER A 98 -15.01 -41.29 -25.97
CA SER A 98 -14.57 -42.63 -26.38
C SER A 98 -14.73 -43.64 -25.23
N ASP A 99 -14.93 -44.92 -25.54
CA ASP A 99 -14.93 -46.03 -24.56
C ASP A 99 -13.67 -46.08 -23.69
N TRP A 100 -12.60 -45.40 -24.10
CA TRP A 100 -11.39 -45.14 -23.31
C TRP A 100 -11.69 -44.67 -21.88
N TYR A 101 -12.76 -43.90 -21.67
CA TYR A 101 -13.12 -43.38 -20.34
C TYR A 101 -13.72 -44.41 -19.38
N ARG A 102 -14.12 -45.60 -19.85
CA ARG A 102 -14.70 -46.65 -18.99
C ARG A 102 -13.73 -47.20 -17.95
N VAL A 103 -12.43 -47.05 -18.16
CA VAL A 103 -11.42 -47.47 -17.16
C VAL A 103 -11.54 -46.69 -15.85
N PHE A 104 -12.17 -45.52 -15.88
CA PHE A 104 -12.39 -44.68 -14.71
C PHE A 104 -13.67 -45.02 -13.95
N ASP A 105 -14.54 -45.88 -14.47
CA ASP A 105 -15.78 -46.28 -13.80
C ASP A 105 -15.47 -46.84 -12.39
N ASN A 106 -15.99 -46.16 -11.37
CA ASN A 106 -15.83 -46.57 -9.99
C ASN A 106 -17.04 -47.40 -9.56
N TYR A 107 -16.78 -48.46 -8.79
CA TYR A 107 -17.81 -49.37 -8.27
C TYR A 107 -18.73 -50.00 -9.33
N GLY A 108 -18.29 -50.04 -10.60
CA GLY A 108 -19.07 -50.61 -11.70
C GLY A 108 -20.18 -49.71 -12.25
N VAL A 109 -20.25 -48.44 -11.81
CA VAL A 109 -21.20 -47.44 -12.33
C VAL A 109 -20.46 -46.20 -12.82
N PRO A 110 -20.93 -45.56 -13.90
CA PRO A 110 -20.29 -44.36 -14.39
C PRO A 110 -20.54 -43.17 -13.45
N HIS A 111 -19.57 -42.27 -13.39
CA HIS A 111 -19.67 -40.92 -12.81
C HIS A 111 -19.55 -39.87 -13.93
N MET A 112 -19.66 -38.57 -13.64
CA MET A 112 -19.65 -37.53 -14.67
C MET A 112 -18.41 -37.60 -15.57
N PHE A 113 -17.21 -37.82 -15.04
CA PHE A 113 -16.02 -37.93 -15.86
C PHE A 113 -15.98 -39.19 -16.75
N SER A 114 -16.49 -40.34 -16.30
CA SER A 114 -16.48 -41.56 -17.11
C SER A 114 -17.71 -41.71 -18.04
N THR A 115 -18.76 -40.91 -17.83
CA THR A 115 -20.00 -40.95 -18.62
C THR A 115 -19.75 -40.64 -20.10
N LEU A 116 -20.07 -41.61 -20.95
CA LEU A 116 -19.80 -41.53 -22.39
C LEU A 116 -20.76 -40.59 -23.13
N GLY A 117 -22.06 -40.71 -22.85
CA GLY A 117 -23.15 -39.96 -23.48
C GLY A 117 -23.25 -38.50 -23.01
N SER A 118 -23.47 -37.58 -23.95
CA SER A 118 -23.54 -36.14 -23.69
C SER A 118 -24.81 -35.74 -22.91
N ARG A 119 -25.92 -36.44 -23.14
CA ARG A 119 -27.21 -36.18 -22.48
C ARG A 119 -27.20 -36.63 -21.02
N GLU A 120 -26.72 -37.85 -20.76
CA GLU A 120 -26.54 -38.43 -19.43
C GLU A 120 -25.59 -37.58 -18.60
N HIS A 121 -24.45 -37.20 -19.18
CA HIS A 121 -23.49 -36.30 -18.55
C HIS A 121 -24.15 -34.96 -18.17
N SER A 122 -24.92 -34.36 -19.08
CA SER A 122 -25.58 -33.08 -18.85
C SER A 122 -26.60 -33.17 -17.71
N ARG A 123 -27.38 -34.26 -17.63
CA ARG A 123 -28.28 -34.52 -16.49
C ARG A 123 -27.52 -34.60 -15.17
N ARG A 124 -26.41 -35.36 -15.13
CA ARG A 124 -25.55 -35.48 -13.93
C ARG A 124 -24.95 -34.15 -13.50
N LYS A 125 -24.36 -33.40 -14.42
CA LYS A 125 -23.76 -32.09 -14.15
C LYS A 125 -24.76 -31.11 -13.53
N ARG A 126 -26.01 -31.09 -14.01
CA ARG A 126 -27.06 -30.20 -13.49
C ARG A 126 -27.41 -30.45 -12.02
N MET A 127 -27.15 -31.65 -11.49
CA MET A 127 -27.43 -31.97 -10.09
C MET A 127 -26.54 -31.20 -9.11
N ILE A 128 -25.33 -30.81 -9.54
CA ILE A 128 -24.27 -30.32 -8.64
C ILE A 128 -23.52 -29.08 -9.16
N SER A 129 -23.77 -28.62 -10.39
CA SER A 129 -23.00 -27.51 -10.98
C SER A 129 -23.19 -26.17 -10.28
N ASN A 130 -24.30 -25.98 -9.56
CA ASN A 130 -24.58 -24.73 -8.83
C ASN A 130 -23.57 -24.50 -7.70
N VAL A 131 -23.24 -25.53 -6.92
CA VAL A 131 -22.32 -25.40 -5.79
C VAL A 131 -20.88 -25.11 -6.24
N TYR A 132 -20.50 -25.57 -7.44
CA TYR A 132 -19.20 -25.26 -8.04
C TYR A 132 -19.15 -23.94 -8.83
N SER A 133 -20.24 -23.16 -8.86
CA SER A 133 -20.22 -21.86 -9.52
C SER A 133 -19.37 -20.86 -8.73
N LYS A 134 -18.68 -19.96 -9.46
CA LYS A 134 -17.84 -18.91 -8.85
C LYS A 134 -18.63 -18.08 -7.83
N SER A 135 -19.85 -17.67 -8.17
CA SER A 135 -20.73 -16.90 -7.30
C SER A 135 -21.09 -17.65 -6.01
N TYR A 136 -21.38 -18.96 -6.10
CA TYR A 136 -21.69 -19.75 -4.92
C TYR A 136 -20.45 -19.90 -4.02
N ILE A 137 -19.30 -20.27 -4.59
CA ILE A 137 -18.06 -20.47 -3.83
C ILE A 137 -17.64 -19.18 -3.10
N HIS A 138 -17.66 -18.03 -3.78
CA HIS A 138 -17.27 -16.76 -3.18
C HIS A 138 -18.21 -16.31 -2.05
N ALA A 139 -19.51 -16.64 -2.17
CA ALA A 139 -20.53 -16.32 -1.16
C ALA A 139 -20.69 -17.39 -0.07
N SER A 140 -20.08 -18.57 -0.23
CA SER A 140 -20.30 -19.72 0.65
C SER A 140 -19.58 -19.55 2.00
N ALA A 141 -20.37 -19.36 3.07
CA ALA A 141 -19.89 -19.38 4.44
C ALA A 141 -19.16 -20.71 4.79
N PRO A 142 -19.70 -21.90 4.42
CA PRO A 142 -19.00 -23.16 4.62
C PRO A 142 -17.62 -23.22 3.96
N ALA A 143 -17.51 -22.84 2.68
CA ALA A 143 -16.24 -22.87 1.97
C ALA A 143 -15.19 -21.96 2.63
N ARG A 144 -15.61 -20.79 3.13
CA ARG A 144 -14.74 -19.85 3.86
C ARG A 144 -14.31 -20.42 5.21
N ALA A 145 -15.24 -20.98 5.99
CA ALA A 145 -14.96 -21.57 7.29
C ALA A 145 -14.01 -22.79 7.18
N GLN A 146 -14.24 -23.67 6.21
CA GLN A 146 -13.39 -24.81 5.91
C GLN A 146 -11.99 -24.38 5.48
N SER A 147 -11.90 -23.43 4.54
CA SER A 147 -10.62 -22.89 4.08
C SER A 147 -9.84 -22.25 5.24
N ARG A 148 -10.52 -21.52 6.13
CA ARG A 148 -9.89 -20.90 7.31
C ARG A 148 -9.34 -21.97 8.25
N ALA A 149 -10.14 -22.96 8.60
CA ALA A 149 -9.75 -24.03 9.51
C ALA A 149 -8.52 -24.81 8.99
N ILE A 150 -8.48 -25.08 7.68
CA ILE A 150 -7.39 -25.85 7.07
C ILE A 150 -6.14 -24.99 6.88
N LEU A 151 -6.27 -23.81 6.28
CA LEU A 151 -5.11 -22.99 5.93
C LEU A 151 -4.48 -22.34 7.16
N LEU A 152 -5.28 -21.72 8.01
CA LEU A 152 -4.79 -20.99 9.19
C LEU A 152 -4.66 -21.89 10.41
N GLY A 153 -5.53 -22.90 10.53
CA GLY A 153 -5.50 -23.85 11.65
C GLY A 153 -4.51 -25.01 11.48
N ARG A 154 -4.22 -25.46 10.24
CA ARG A 154 -3.36 -26.63 9.99
C ARG A 154 -2.10 -26.30 9.18
N LEU A 155 -2.24 -25.71 7.99
CA LEU A 155 -1.12 -25.49 7.06
C LEU A 155 -0.09 -24.47 7.57
N VAL A 156 -0.52 -23.24 7.89
CA VAL A 156 0.39 -22.17 8.35
C VAL A 156 1.14 -22.58 9.63
N PRO A 157 0.50 -23.18 10.65
CA PRO A 157 1.20 -23.70 11.82
C PRO A 157 2.26 -24.76 11.48
N LEU A 158 1.95 -25.70 10.57
CA LEU A 158 2.92 -26.69 10.11
C LEU A 158 4.14 -26.01 9.47
N LEU A 159 3.93 -25.11 8.51
CA LEU A 159 5.01 -24.40 7.82
C LEU A 159 5.82 -23.51 8.77
N ARG A 160 5.19 -22.94 9.81
CA ARG A 160 5.89 -22.18 10.85
C ARG A 160 6.83 -23.06 11.68
N ARG A 161 6.41 -24.29 12.02
CA ARG A 161 7.30 -25.28 12.67
C ARG A 161 8.47 -25.65 11.78
N GLU A 162 8.21 -25.94 10.51
CA GLU A 162 9.23 -26.25 9.51
C GLU A 162 10.25 -25.12 9.32
N ALA A 163 9.79 -23.87 9.32
CA ALA A 163 10.67 -22.69 9.25
C ALA A 163 11.51 -22.48 10.53
N ALA A 164 10.97 -22.82 11.70
CA ALA A 164 11.65 -22.65 13.00
C ALA A 164 12.72 -23.71 13.26
N THR A 165 12.52 -24.93 12.76
CA THR A 165 13.48 -26.03 12.85
C THR A 165 13.80 -26.57 11.46
N PRO A 166 14.60 -25.85 10.65
CA PRO A 166 14.92 -26.30 9.31
C PRO A 166 15.62 -27.66 9.35
N GLY A 167 14.97 -28.69 8.82
CA GLY A 167 15.62 -29.99 8.63
C GLY A 167 16.86 -29.83 7.73
N ALA A 168 17.87 -30.67 7.93
CA ALA A 168 19.11 -30.62 7.15
C ALA A 168 18.88 -30.69 5.63
N ASN A 169 17.77 -31.32 5.21
CA ASN A 169 17.39 -31.54 3.81
C ASN A 169 16.26 -30.60 3.32
N GLY A 170 15.81 -29.63 4.13
CA GLY A 170 14.63 -28.81 3.82
C GLY A 170 13.29 -29.54 4.02
N THR A 171 12.19 -28.87 3.71
CA THR A 171 10.81 -29.37 3.86
C THR A 171 10.32 -29.92 2.53
N GLU A 172 9.89 -31.19 2.50
CA GLU A 172 9.26 -31.78 1.31
C GLU A 172 7.84 -31.20 1.15
N VAL A 173 7.62 -30.39 0.12
CA VAL A 173 6.37 -29.62 -0.03
C VAL A 173 5.34 -30.26 -0.94
N GLN A 174 5.71 -31.21 -1.81
CA GLN A 174 4.75 -31.81 -2.73
C GLN A 174 3.68 -32.59 -1.95
N SER A 175 4.09 -33.43 -1.00
CA SER A 175 3.15 -34.18 -0.14
C SER A 175 2.27 -33.28 0.71
N ILE A 176 2.80 -32.15 1.21
CA ILE A 176 2.06 -31.16 2.00
C ILE A 176 1.00 -30.45 1.15
N LEU A 177 1.35 -30.01 -0.07
CA LEU A 177 0.42 -29.32 -0.96
C LEU A 177 -0.68 -30.26 -1.47
N MET A 178 -0.33 -31.52 -1.74
CA MET A 178 -1.29 -32.59 -2.03
C MET A 178 -2.22 -32.85 -0.82
N ALA A 179 -1.68 -32.99 0.39
CA ALA A 179 -2.49 -33.12 1.60
C ALA A 179 -3.45 -31.92 1.81
N THR A 180 -2.97 -30.71 1.56
CA THR A 180 -3.77 -29.49 1.72
C THR A 180 -4.95 -29.46 0.77
N THR A 181 -4.72 -29.80 -0.50
CA THR A 181 -5.79 -29.85 -1.50
C THR A 181 -6.77 -30.99 -1.24
N MET A 182 -6.31 -32.14 -0.73
CA MET A 182 -7.20 -33.22 -0.26
C MET A 182 -8.08 -32.78 0.91
N ASP A 183 -7.51 -32.12 1.91
CA ASP A 183 -8.26 -31.63 3.07
C ASP A 183 -9.32 -30.60 2.66
N LEU A 184 -9.01 -29.71 1.70
CA LEU A 184 -9.97 -28.74 1.17
C LEU A 184 -11.12 -29.42 0.42
N ILE A 185 -10.83 -30.29 -0.56
CA ILE A 185 -11.90 -30.91 -1.38
C ILE A 185 -12.73 -31.90 -0.55
N SER A 186 -12.12 -32.67 0.33
CA SER A 186 -12.84 -33.62 1.18
C SER A 186 -13.73 -32.90 2.20
N SER A 187 -13.27 -31.78 2.77
CA SER A 187 -14.10 -30.95 3.67
C SER A 187 -15.23 -30.27 2.92
N TYR A 188 -15.00 -29.80 1.69
CA TYR A 188 -16.06 -29.23 0.87
C TYR A 188 -17.12 -30.26 0.46
N ILE A 189 -16.72 -31.52 0.29
CA ILE A 189 -17.64 -32.60 0.00
C ILE A 189 -18.40 -33.04 1.25
N PHE A 190 -17.69 -33.40 2.32
CA PHE A 190 -18.23 -34.12 3.47
C PHE A 190 -18.47 -33.27 4.73
N GLY A 191 -18.04 -32.00 4.73
CA GLY A 191 -17.92 -31.18 5.94
C GLY A 191 -16.60 -31.44 6.67
N LEU A 192 -16.12 -30.46 7.43
CA LEU A 192 -14.81 -30.52 8.10
C LEU A 192 -14.67 -31.73 9.04
N GLY A 193 -15.70 -32.05 9.83
CA GLY A 193 -15.68 -33.19 10.76
C GLY A 193 -15.61 -34.57 10.10
N ASN A 194 -16.11 -34.72 8.86
CA ASN A 194 -16.08 -35.99 8.12
C ASN A 194 -14.99 -36.04 7.02
N GLY A 195 -14.36 -34.90 6.74
CA GLY A 195 -13.27 -34.74 5.77
C GLY A 195 -11.94 -35.35 6.25
N THR A 196 -10.90 -35.17 5.44
CA THR A 196 -9.54 -35.62 5.78
C THR A 196 -8.81 -34.63 6.67
N ASN A 197 -7.77 -35.11 7.34
CA ASN A 197 -6.79 -34.30 8.06
C ASN A 197 -5.36 -34.71 7.69
N PHE A 198 -5.06 -34.78 6.40
CA PHE A 198 -3.78 -35.26 5.88
C PHE A 198 -2.62 -34.31 6.19
N ILE A 199 -2.88 -33.04 6.49
CA ILE A 199 -1.84 -32.10 6.89
C ILE A 199 -1.24 -32.52 8.25
N GLU A 200 -2.07 -32.92 9.21
CA GLU A 200 -1.64 -33.27 10.56
C GLU A 200 -1.39 -34.77 10.74
N ASP A 201 -2.20 -35.62 10.08
CA ASP A 201 -2.04 -37.07 10.12
C ASP A 201 -1.09 -37.57 9.02
N THR A 202 0.20 -37.39 9.28
CA THR A 202 1.28 -37.71 8.35
C THR A 202 1.34 -39.19 7.99
N SER A 203 1.17 -40.10 8.95
CA SER A 203 1.26 -41.54 8.69
C SER A 203 0.12 -42.01 7.78
N TYR A 204 -1.09 -41.50 8.01
CA TYR A 204 -2.24 -41.82 7.18
C TYR A 204 -2.13 -41.22 5.78
N ARG A 205 -1.67 -39.96 5.68
CA ARG A 205 -1.35 -39.30 4.41
C ARG A 205 -0.35 -40.13 3.60
N ASP A 206 0.77 -40.51 4.19
CA ASP A 206 1.86 -41.18 3.47
C ASP A 206 1.42 -42.56 2.94
N HIS A 207 0.66 -43.31 3.75
CA HIS A 207 0.04 -44.57 3.31
C HIS A 207 -0.92 -44.35 2.12
N TRP A 208 -1.82 -43.37 2.23
CA TRP A 208 -2.80 -43.09 1.17
C TRP A 208 -2.12 -42.62 -0.12
N LEU A 209 -1.15 -41.70 -0.03
CA LEU A 209 -0.38 -41.22 -1.18
C LEU A 209 0.42 -42.35 -1.83
N GLN A 210 1.04 -43.24 -1.05
CA GLN A 210 1.75 -44.40 -1.58
C GLN A 210 0.80 -45.33 -2.37
N LEU A 211 -0.38 -45.63 -1.84
CA LEU A 211 -1.41 -46.41 -2.54
C LEU A 211 -1.85 -45.72 -3.83
N TYR A 212 -2.05 -44.40 -3.78
CA TYR A 212 -2.53 -43.64 -4.92
C TYR A 212 -1.48 -43.58 -6.05
N LEU A 213 -0.25 -43.18 -5.73
CA LEU A 213 0.83 -42.91 -6.69
C LEU A 213 1.41 -44.19 -7.30
N SER A 214 1.45 -45.30 -6.55
CA SER A 214 2.00 -46.58 -7.03
C SER A 214 1.24 -47.19 -8.22
N ARG A 215 -0.02 -46.81 -8.43
CA ARG A 215 -0.86 -47.30 -9.54
C ARG A 215 -0.55 -46.63 -10.88
N HIS A 216 0.01 -45.42 -10.85
CA HIS A 216 0.10 -44.52 -12.00
C HIS A 216 0.74 -45.18 -13.25
N HIS A 217 1.82 -45.93 -13.07
CA HIS A 217 2.56 -46.53 -14.19
C HIS A 217 1.91 -47.79 -14.78
N HIS A 218 0.72 -48.18 -14.32
CA HIS A 218 0.12 -49.48 -14.63
C HIS A 218 -1.22 -49.40 -15.37
N HIS A 219 -1.69 -48.18 -15.70
CA HIS A 219 -2.98 -47.98 -16.39
C HIS A 219 -2.97 -48.35 -17.87
N PHE A 220 -1.81 -48.38 -18.54
CA PHE A 220 -1.71 -48.58 -20.01
C PHE A 220 -2.55 -49.75 -20.54
N TRP A 221 -2.40 -50.95 -19.95
CA TRP A 221 -3.07 -52.16 -20.46
C TRP A 221 -4.59 -52.11 -20.31
N PRO A 222 -5.16 -51.89 -19.10
CA PRO A 222 -6.61 -51.82 -18.93
C PRO A 222 -7.24 -50.63 -19.67
N GLN A 223 -6.50 -49.56 -19.93
CA GLN A 223 -6.98 -48.34 -20.58
C GLN A 223 -6.94 -48.40 -22.11
N GLU A 224 -5.80 -48.76 -22.71
CA GLU A 224 -5.62 -48.77 -24.17
C GLU A 224 -5.98 -50.10 -24.82
N LEU A 225 -5.87 -51.21 -24.08
CA LEU A 225 -6.13 -52.57 -24.57
C LEU A 225 -7.05 -53.36 -23.62
N PRO A 226 -8.27 -52.86 -23.32
CA PRO A 226 -9.16 -53.46 -22.32
C PRO A 226 -9.59 -54.89 -22.67
N SER A 227 -9.86 -55.17 -23.94
CA SER A 227 -10.27 -56.51 -24.38
C SER A 227 -9.14 -57.53 -24.26
N LEU A 228 -7.90 -57.15 -24.61
CA LEU A 228 -6.72 -58.00 -24.41
C LEU A 228 -6.47 -58.24 -22.93
N THR A 229 -6.56 -57.19 -22.10
CA THR A 229 -6.39 -57.28 -20.65
C THR A 229 -7.41 -58.24 -20.02
N ARG A 230 -8.69 -58.18 -20.45
CA ARG A 230 -9.73 -59.12 -20.01
C ARG A 230 -9.45 -60.55 -20.46
N LEU A 231 -9.03 -60.75 -21.71
CA LEU A 231 -8.70 -62.07 -22.25
C LEU A 231 -7.52 -62.69 -21.50
N CYS A 232 -6.41 -61.97 -21.35
CA CYS A 232 -5.24 -62.44 -20.60
C CYS A 232 -5.62 -62.80 -19.16
N ARG A 233 -6.43 -61.96 -18.49
CA ARG A 233 -6.92 -62.25 -17.13
C ARG A 233 -7.77 -63.53 -17.08
N LYS A 234 -8.67 -63.75 -18.05
CA LYS A 234 -9.46 -65.00 -18.15
C LYS A 234 -8.57 -66.22 -18.37
N LEU A 235 -7.45 -66.07 -19.08
CA LEU A 235 -6.45 -67.10 -19.32
C LEU A 235 -5.42 -67.22 -18.17
N GLY A 236 -5.61 -66.53 -17.03
CA GLY A 236 -4.71 -66.59 -15.88
C GLY A 236 -3.44 -65.72 -15.99
N VAL A 237 -3.27 -64.96 -17.07
CA VAL A 237 -2.10 -64.09 -17.31
C VAL A 237 -2.40 -62.65 -16.90
N ARG A 238 -1.64 -62.11 -15.95
CA ARG A 238 -1.75 -60.70 -15.52
C ARG A 238 -0.76 -59.82 -16.29
N LEU A 239 -1.26 -58.77 -16.95
CA LEU A 239 -0.45 -57.80 -17.70
C LEU A 239 0.11 -56.66 -16.83
N TYR A 240 -0.36 -56.55 -15.59
CA TYR A 240 0.10 -55.60 -14.60
C TYR A 240 0.06 -56.22 -13.19
N PRO A 241 0.83 -55.68 -12.22
CA PRO A 241 0.92 -56.25 -10.87
C PRO A 241 -0.43 -56.32 -10.13
N SER A 242 -0.64 -57.36 -9.32
CA SER A 242 -1.89 -57.54 -8.56
C SER A 242 -2.15 -56.46 -7.51
N PHE A 243 -1.10 -55.89 -6.92
CA PHE A 243 -1.21 -54.85 -5.90
C PHE A 243 -2.01 -53.62 -6.40
N VAL A 244 -2.04 -53.37 -7.71
CA VAL A 244 -2.82 -52.28 -8.31
C VAL A 244 -4.32 -52.51 -8.11
N ASP A 245 -4.78 -53.75 -8.24
CA ASP A 245 -6.18 -54.10 -7.97
C ASP A 245 -6.50 -54.00 -6.47
N ASP A 246 -5.52 -54.30 -5.62
CA ASP A 246 -5.63 -54.26 -4.16
C ASP A 246 -5.72 -52.80 -3.68
N ALA A 247 -4.81 -51.93 -4.13
CA ALA A 247 -4.84 -50.49 -3.87
C ALA A 247 -6.13 -49.83 -4.36
N ASN A 248 -6.61 -50.22 -5.56
CA ASN A 248 -7.90 -49.77 -6.08
C ASN A 248 -9.08 -50.19 -5.18
N ARG A 249 -9.04 -51.40 -4.60
CA ARG A 249 -10.09 -51.85 -3.67
C ARG A 249 -10.03 -51.07 -2.37
N GLU A 250 -8.84 -50.82 -1.85
CA GLU A 250 -8.64 -50.09 -0.59
C GLU A 250 -9.10 -48.63 -0.70
N ILE A 251 -8.71 -47.91 -1.75
CA ILE A 251 -9.17 -46.53 -2.00
C ILE A 251 -10.70 -46.47 -2.13
N ARG A 252 -11.31 -47.46 -2.79
CA ARG A 252 -12.78 -47.54 -2.89
C ARG A 252 -13.45 -47.83 -1.54
N ALA A 253 -12.86 -48.70 -0.73
CA ALA A 253 -13.37 -48.98 0.62
C ALA A 253 -13.27 -47.74 1.50
N TRP A 254 -12.13 -47.06 1.47
CA TRP A 254 -11.90 -45.80 2.16
C TRP A 254 -12.94 -44.74 1.80
N ASN A 255 -13.14 -44.46 0.51
CA ASN A 255 -14.13 -43.48 0.06
C ASN A 255 -15.55 -43.86 0.47
N LYS A 256 -15.90 -45.16 0.42
CA LYS A 256 -17.22 -45.62 0.85
C LYS A 256 -17.44 -45.38 2.34
N THR A 257 -16.43 -45.66 3.18
CA THR A 257 -16.49 -45.35 4.62
C THR A 257 -16.69 -43.86 4.89
N MET A 258 -16.04 -42.97 4.11
CA MET A 258 -16.27 -41.52 4.24
C MET A 258 -17.70 -41.12 3.86
N CYS A 259 -18.23 -41.68 2.77
CA CYS A 259 -19.62 -41.45 2.37
C CYS A 259 -20.60 -41.91 3.46
N ASP A 260 -20.36 -43.08 4.06
CA ASP A 260 -21.24 -43.65 5.09
C ASP A 260 -21.23 -42.80 6.37
N ARG A 261 -20.09 -42.24 6.77
CA ARG A 261 -20.00 -41.29 7.89
C ARG A 261 -20.73 -39.99 7.59
N ALA A 262 -20.56 -39.43 6.39
CA ALA A 262 -21.25 -38.20 5.99
C ALA A 262 -22.78 -38.40 5.91
N GLU A 263 -23.24 -39.54 5.40
CA GLU A 263 -24.66 -39.89 5.35
C GLU A 263 -25.26 -40.05 6.76
N GLN A 264 -24.54 -40.68 7.69
CA GLN A 264 -24.94 -40.77 9.10
C GLN A 264 -25.02 -39.37 9.76
N SER A 265 -24.01 -38.52 9.53
CA SER A 265 -23.99 -37.16 10.06
C SER A 265 -25.17 -36.33 9.54
N MET A 266 -25.45 -36.41 8.24
CA MET A 266 -26.56 -35.71 7.59
C MET A 266 -27.94 -36.16 8.13
N ASN A 267 -28.10 -37.45 8.46
CA ASN A 267 -29.34 -37.98 9.04
C ASN A 267 -29.53 -37.60 10.52
N ASN A 268 -28.44 -37.32 11.25
CA ASN A 268 -28.46 -36.96 12.67
C ASN A 268 -28.66 -35.46 12.93
N ASP A 269 -28.44 -34.59 11.92
CA ASP A 269 -28.51 -33.13 11.99
C ASP A 269 -29.93 -32.54 12.24
N VAL A 270 -30.95 -33.37 12.49
CA VAL A 270 -32.35 -32.95 12.69
C VAL A 270 -32.60 -32.23 14.05
N LYS A 271 -31.58 -32.02 14.90
CA LYS A 271 -31.77 -31.52 16.29
C LYS A 271 -30.84 -30.41 16.81
N GLY A 272 -29.99 -29.75 16.01
CA GLY A 272 -29.11 -28.68 16.53
C GLY A 272 -28.56 -27.69 15.50
N GLN A 273 -28.05 -26.54 15.97
CA GLN A 273 -27.36 -25.53 15.15
C GLN A 273 -26.04 -26.11 14.61
N CYS A 274 -25.97 -26.40 13.31
CA CYS A 274 -24.77 -26.91 12.64
C CYS A 274 -23.77 -25.76 12.39
N LEU A 275 -22.48 -25.96 12.72
CA LEU A 275 -21.43 -24.99 12.42
C LEU A 275 -21.20 -24.91 10.89
N PRO A 276 -20.95 -23.72 10.31
CA PRO A 276 -20.72 -23.60 8.87
C PRO A 276 -19.59 -24.50 8.33
N ALA A 277 -18.55 -24.76 9.12
CA ALA A 277 -17.42 -25.58 8.69
C ALA A 277 -17.79 -27.07 8.47
N ASP A 278 -18.79 -27.57 9.19
CA ASP A 278 -19.21 -28.98 9.15
C ASP A 278 -20.24 -29.28 8.06
N GLU A 279 -20.62 -28.27 7.28
CA GLU A 279 -21.59 -28.46 6.19
C GLU A 279 -20.99 -29.25 5.01
N ALA A 280 -21.61 -30.40 4.72
CA ALA A 280 -21.30 -31.27 3.59
C ALA A 280 -21.88 -30.75 2.26
N VAL A 281 -21.32 -29.66 1.73
CA VAL A 281 -21.89 -28.88 0.60
C VAL A 281 -22.17 -29.76 -0.63
N VAL A 282 -21.17 -30.47 -1.14
CA VAL A 282 -21.33 -31.27 -2.37
C VAL A 282 -22.16 -32.52 -2.12
N PHE A 283 -21.98 -33.18 -0.97
CA PHE A 283 -22.72 -34.38 -0.61
C PHE A 283 -24.22 -34.12 -0.54
N LYS A 284 -24.63 -33.04 0.15
CA LYS A 284 -26.02 -32.58 0.23
C LYS A 284 -26.59 -32.25 -1.15
N ALA A 285 -25.84 -31.49 -1.96
CA ALA A 285 -26.27 -31.12 -3.32
C ALA A 285 -26.48 -32.35 -4.21
N MET A 286 -25.62 -33.36 -4.13
CA MET A 286 -25.73 -34.59 -4.92
C MET A 286 -26.99 -35.39 -4.54
N HIS A 287 -27.27 -35.58 -3.24
CA HIS A 287 -28.48 -36.28 -2.81
C HIS A 287 -29.74 -35.53 -3.26
N ALA A 288 -29.80 -34.21 -3.03
CA ALA A 288 -30.94 -33.39 -3.46
C ALA A 288 -31.14 -33.39 -4.98
N GLY A 289 -30.05 -33.43 -5.75
CA GLY A 289 -30.10 -33.53 -7.21
C GLY A 289 -30.67 -34.85 -7.69
N ILE A 290 -30.30 -35.97 -7.06
CA ILE A 290 -30.87 -37.29 -7.35
C ILE A 290 -32.35 -37.33 -6.99
N ASP A 291 -32.74 -36.84 -5.81
CA ASP A 291 -34.15 -36.77 -5.38
C ASP A 291 -34.99 -35.98 -6.38
N LYS A 292 -34.46 -34.85 -6.87
CA LYS A 292 -35.14 -34.03 -7.87
C LYS A 292 -35.32 -34.76 -9.20
N GLU A 293 -34.28 -35.43 -9.70
CA GLU A 293 -34.35 -36.20 -10.95
C GLU A 293 -35.34 -37.37 -10.83
N GLU A 294 -35.32 -38.09 -9.71
CA GLU A 294 -36.26 -39.17 -9.42
C GLU A 294 -37.71 -38.67 -9.37
N ASN A 295 -37.96 -37.56 -8.67
CA ASN A 295 -39.30 -36.98 -8.55
C ASN A 295 -39.82 -36.41 -9.89
N THR A 296 -38.94 -35.91 -10.75
CA THR A 296 -39.34 -35.26 -12.01
C THR A 296 -39.54 -36.27 -13.14
N GLU A 297 -38.67 -37.27 -13.25
CA GLU A 297 -38.60 -38.15 -14.43
C GLU A 297 -38.75 -39.64 -14.06
N GLY A 298 -38.53 -40.02 -12.81
CA GLY A 298 -38.66 -41.39 -12.31
C GLY A 298 -38.00 -42.43 -13.22
N GLN A 299 -38.79 -43.43 -13.63
CA GLN A 299 -38.34 -44.50 -14.53
C GLN A 299 -37.98 -44.03 -15.94
N ALA A 300 -38.45 -42.86 -16.38
CA ALA A 300 -38.14 -42.28 -17.69
C ALA A 300 -36.77 -41.58 -17.72
N SER A 301 -36.13 -41.36 -16.56
CA SER A 301 -34.80 -40.75 -16.51
C SER A 301 -33.75 -41.62 -17.19
N LEU A 302 -32.88 -40.99 -17.99
CA LEU A 302 -31.67 -41.64 -18.54
C LEU A 302 -30.70 -42.11 -17.44
N LEU A 303 -30.86 -41.60 -16.21
CA LEU A 303 -30.05 -41.96 -15.05
C LEU A 303 -30.72 -43.01 -14.16
N TYR A 304 -31.91 -43.52 -14.52
CA TYR A 304 -32.70 -44.40 -13.66
C TYR A 304 -31.94 -45.65 -13.22
N THR A 305 -31.35 -46.39 -14.16
CA THR A 305 -30.61 -47.63 -13.87
C THR A 305 -29.25 -47.42 -13.18
N THR A 306 -28.74 -46.19 -13.19
CA THR A 306 -27.42 -45.85 -12.65
C THR A 306 -27.53 -45.03 -11.37
N SER A 307 -27.94 -43.77 -11.44
CA SER A 307 -27.98 -42.86 -10.29
C SER A 307 -29.16 -43.09 -9.35
N ILE A 308 -30.33 -43.48 -9.86
CA ILE A 308 -31.54 -43.66 -9.02
C ILE A 308 -31.55 -45.05 -8.38
N GLN A 309 -31.54 -46.12 -9.17
CA GLN A 309 -31.57 -47.50 -8.66
C GLN A 309 -30.34 -47.88 -7.84
N GLN A 310 -29.16 -47.31 -8.13
CA GLN A 310 -27.90 -47.62 -7.44
C GLN A 310 -27.36 -46.41 -6.67
N ARG A 311 -28.26 -45.65 -6.02
CA ARG A 311 -27.96 -44.36 -5.36
C ARG A 311 -26.67 -44.33 -4.54
N SER A 312 -26.54 -45.18 -3.52
CA SER A 312 -25.37 -45.18 -2.62
C SER A 312 -24.05 -45.38 -3.39
N VAL A 313 -24.04 -46.29 -4.36
CA VAL A 313 -22.86 -46.61 -5.17
C VAL A 313 -22.58 -45.53 -6.20
N ALA A 314 -23.62 -44.93 -6.79
CA ALA A 314 -23.50 -43.82 -7.73
C ALA A 314 -22.95 -42.55 -7.06
N VAL A 315 -23.42 -42.22 -5.86
CA VAL A 315 -22.91 -41.12 -5.04
C VAL A 315 -21.44 -41.38 -4.70
N ALA A 316 -21.09 -42.57 -4.20
CA ALA A 316 -19.70 -42.92 -3.90
C ALA A 316 -18.79 -42.86 -5.14
N SER A 317 -19.29 -43.29 -6.30
CA SER A 317 -18.56 -43.22 -7.58
C SER A 317 -18.27 -41.78 -8.01
N GLU A 318 -19.26 -40.90 -7.90
CA GLU A 318 -19.14 -39.47 -8.23
C GLU A 318 -18.21 -38.73 -7.26
N ILE A 319 -18.30 -39.02 -5.97
CA ILE A 319 -17.46 -38.39 -4.95
C ILE A 319 -16.00 -38.82 -5.08
N LEU A 320 -15.74 -40.10 -5.36
CA LEU A 320 -14.37 -40.56 -5.57
C LEU A 320 -13.71 -39.81 -6.72
N ASP A 321 -14.43 -39.59 -7.82
CA ASP A 321 -13.94 -38.78 -8.95
C ASP A 321 -13.59 -37.35 -8.52
N HIS A 322 -14.47 -36.69 -7.78
CA HIS A 322 -14.21 -35.33 -7.28
C HIS A 322 -13.01 -35.27 -6.33
N LEU A 323 -12.87 -36.21 -5.40
CA LEU A 323 -11.72 -36.28 -4.49
C LEU A 323 -10.43 -36.44 -5.28
N LEU A 324 -10.36 -37.40 -6.21
CA LEU A 324 -9.15 -37.66 -6.98
C LEU A 324 -8.79 -36.47 -7.89
N ALA A 325 -9.79 -35.87 -8.56
CA ALA A 325 -9.59 -34.74 -9.45
C ALA A 325 -9.17 -33.47 -8.70
N GLY A 326 -9.81 -33.17 -7.55
CA GLY A 326 -9.53 -31.96 -6.76
C GLY A 326 -8.20 -32.01 -6.00
N HIS A 327 -7.75 -33.21 -5.62
CA HIS A 327 -6.48 -33.44 -4.93
C HIS A 327 -5.27 -33.33 -5.87
N GLU A 328 -5.16 -34.26 -6.85
CA GLU A 328 -3.90 -34.44 -7.58
C GLU A 328 -3.59 -33.22 -8.46
N THR A 329 -4.60 -32.74 -9.20
CA THR A 329 -4.38 -31.69 -10.19
C THR A 329 -4.01 -30.36 -9.54
N ALA A 330 -4.70 -29.95 -8.47
CA ALA A 330 -4.38 -28.72 -7.75
C ALA A 330 -3.03 -28.84 -7.02
N GLY A 331 -2.74 -30.00 -6.43
CA GLY A 331 -1.45 -30.29 -5.79
C GLY A 331 -0.28 -30.13 -6.75
N ILE A 332 -0.36 -30.71 -7.96
CA ILE A 332 0.67 -30.59 -9.00
C ILE A 332 0.92 -29.12 -9.38
N VAL A 333 -0.14 -28.35 -9.62
CA VAL A 333 0.00 -26.92 -10.00
C VAL A 333 0.65 -26.14 -8.88
N LEU A 334 0.24 -26.36 -7.63
CA LEU A 334 0.83 -25.69 -6.47
C LEU A 334 2.30 -26.03 -6.31
N THR A 335 2.71 -27.28 -6.55
CA THR A 335 4.12 -27.69 -6.52
C THR A 335 4.93 -26.92 -7.57
N TYR A 336 4.41 -26.78 -8.80
CA TYR A 336 5.07 -25.98 -9.83
C TYR A 336 5.06 -24.47 -9.53
N ILE A 337 3.98 -23.92 -8.98
CA ILE A 337 3.94 -22.52 -8.54
C ILE A 337 5.01 -22.30 -7.48
N ALA A 338 5.08 -23.17 -6.48
CA ALA A 338 6.06 -23.08 -5.41
C ALA A 338 7.49 -23.15 -5.95
N TRP A 339 7.78 -24.12 -6.83
CA TRP A 339 9.08 -24.25 -7.49
C TRP A 339 9.46 -23.02 -8.33
N ARG A 340 8.53 -22.47 -9.13
CA ARG A 340 8.78 -21.28 -9.95
C ARG A 340 9.05 -20.05 -9.10
N LEU A 341 8.26 -19.81 -8.04
CA LEU A 341 8.44 -18.69 -7.12
C LEU A 341 9.71 -18.81 -6.29
N SER A 342 10.10 -20.01 -5.86
CA SER A 342 11.36 -20.26 -5.16
C SER A 342 12.60 -20.03 -6.02
N ARG A 343 12.44 -19.97 -7.35
CA ARG A 343 13.52 -19.67 -8.33
C ARG A 343 13.49 -18.23 -8.85
N ALA A 344 12.49 -17.45 -8.47
CA ALA A 344 12.29 -16.07 -8.92
C ALA A 344 11.99 -15.15 -7.72
N PRO A 345 13.01 -14.77 -6.91
CA PRO A 345 12.83 -13.95 -5.72
C PRO A 345 12.12 -12.62 -6.00
N ASP A 346 12.42 -11.97 -7.13
CA ASP A 346 11.79 -10.70 -7.51
C ASP A 346 10.28 -10.85 -7.74
N VAL A 347 9.86 -11.94 -8.37
CA VAL A 347 8.44 -12.26 -8.60
C VAL A 347 7.75 -12.67 -7.30
N GLN A 348 8.48 -13.35 -6.41
CA GLN A 348 8.00 -13.70 -5.08
C GLN A 348 7.74 -12.45 -4.23
N GLU A 349 8.62 -11.45 -4.31
CA GLU A 349 8.46 -10.18 -3.61
C GLU A 349 7.35 -9.33 -4.23
N GLN A 350 7.27 -9.25 -5.57
CA GLN A 350 6.17 -8.58 -6.27
C GLN A 350 4.80 -9.18 -5.88
N LEU A 351 4.70 -10.51 -5.83
CA LEU A 351 3.50 -11.20 -5.36
C LEU A 351 3.21 -10.86 -3.89
N ARG A 352 4.23 -10.82 -3.03
CA ARG A 352 4.02 -10.46 -1.62
C ARG A 352 3.53 -9.03 -1.47
N THR A 353 4.10 -8.06 -2.19
CA THR A 353 3.65 -6.67 -2.16
C THR A 353 2.16 -6.57 -2.53
N GLU A 354 1.75 -7.27 -3.59
CA GLU A 354 0.35 -7.33 -4.01
C GLU A 354 -0.56 -8.02 -2.97
N LEU A 355 -0.09 -9.10 -2.33
CA LEU A 355 -0.87 -9.79 -1.29
C LEU A 355 -1.01 -8.96 -0.01
N LEU A 356 0.01 -8.17 0.35
CA LEU A 356 -0.01 -7.28 1.51
C LEU A 356 -0.83 -6.01 1.26
N SER A 357 -1.13 -5.69 0.00
CA SER A 357 -2.09 -4.65 -0.38
C SER A 357 -3.53 -5.15 -0.40
N LEU A 358 -3.91 -6.12 0.44
CA LEU A 358 -5.31 -6.51 0.68
C LEU A 358 -5.74 -6.12 2.10
N ASP A 359 -6.89 -5.44 2.24
CA ASP A 359 -7.51 -5.19 3.55
C ASP A 359 -7.94 -6.54 4.11
N MET A 360 -7.23 -7.05 5.11
CA MET A 360 -7.71 -8.23 5.82
C MET A 360 -8.88 -7.80 6.71
N GLU A 361 -10.06 -8.38 6.49
CA GLU A 361 -11.24 -8.11 7.33
C GLU A 361 -10.85 -8.15 8.83
N PRO A 362 -11.34 -7.19 9.65
CA PRO A 362 -11.09 -7.22 11.08
C PRO A 362 -11.57 -8.57 11.64
N PRO A 363 -10.76 -9.24 12.49
CA PRO A 363 -11.08 -10.58 12.96
C PRO A 363 -12.37 -10.54 13.77
N ALA A 364 -13.44 -11.13 13.23
CA ALA A 364 -14.53 -11.62 14.05
C ALA A 364 -13.94 -12.69 14.99
N ASN A 365 -13.69 -12.29 16.24
CA ASN A 365 -13.33 -13.03 17.46
C ASN A 365 -12.19 -14.08 17.46
N ASP A 366 -11.54 -14.39 16.33
CA ASP A 366 -10.69 -15.59 16.22
C ASP A 366 -9.40 -15.34 15.42
N GLY A 367 -8.74 -14.20 15.59
CA GLY A 367 -7.28 -14.03 15.42
C GLY A 367 -6.58 -14.19 14.04
N SER A 368 -7.23 -14.58 12.95
CA SER A 368 -6.65 -14.45 11.58
C SER A 368 -7.74 -14.53 10.49
N ALA A 369 -7.95 -13.45 9.75
CA ALA A 369 -8.91 -13.44 8.64
C ALA A 369 -8.26 -13.95 7.34
N LEU A 370 -9.01 -14.75 6.57
CA LEU A 370 -8.66 -14.99 5.16
C LEU A 370 -9.09 -13.76 4.36
N ALA A 371 -8.33 -13.40 3.32
CA ALA A 371 -8.72 -12.34 2.40
C ALA A 371 -10.09 -12.63 1.75
N ASP A 372 -10.84 -11.57 1.42
CA ASP A 372 -12.09 -11.72 0.69
C ASP A 372 -11.84 -12.44 -0.65
N PRO A 373 -12.61 -13.51 -0.98
CA PRO A 373 -12.39 -14.27 -2.20
C PRO A 373 -12.51 -13.45 -3.50
N LYS A 374 -13.30 -12.37 -3.53
CA LYS A 374 -13.40 -11.51 -4.72
C LYS A 374 -12.17 -10.63 -4.87
N GLN A 375 -11.69 -10.04 -3.77
CA GLN A 375 -10.47 -9.24 -3.78
C GLN A 375 -9.25 -10.08 -4.19
N LEU A 376 -9.09 -11.28 -3.60
CA LEU A 376 -8.00 -12.19 -3.95
C LEU A 376 -8.08 -12.67 -5.40
N ASP A 377 -9.28 -12.87 -5.93
CA ASP A 377 -9.46 -13.28 -7.32
C ASP A 377 -9.10 -12.17 -8.33
N ALA A 378 -9.26 -10.90 -7.94
CA ALA A 378 -8.98 -9.73 -8.77
C ALA A 378 -7.49 -9.36 -8.87
N LEU A 379 -6.64 -9.96 -8.03
CA LEU A 379 -5.20 -9.66 -7.99
C LEU A 379 -4.47 -10.03 -9.31
N PRO A 380 -3.89 -9.05 -10.03
CA PRO A 380 -3.31 -9.29 -11.35
C PRO A 380 -2.04 -10.18 -11.34
N VAL A 381 -1.10 -9.98 -10.43
CA VAL A 381 0.17 -10.74 -10.36
C VAL A 381 -0.11 -12.17 -9.91
N LEU A 382 -0.91 -12.38 -8.87
CA LEU A 382 -1.36 -13.70 -8.45
C LEU A 382 -2.08 -14.44 -9.58
N HIS A 383 -3.02 -13.76 -10.27
CA HIS A 383 -3.71 -14.36 -11.40
C HIS A 383 -2.74 -14.74 -12.52
N ALA A 384 -1.80 -13.86 -12.86
CA ALA A 384 -0.79 -14.10 -13.89
C ALA A 384 0.10 -15.32 -13.59
N ILE A 385 0.57 -15.46 -12.35
CA ILE A 385 1.37 -16.61 -11.90
C ILE A 385 0.60 -17.92 -12.04
N VAL A 386 -0.67 -17.93 -11.61
CA VAL A 386 -1.53 -19.12 -11.69
C VAL A 386 -1.79 -19.50 -13.15
N MET A 387 -2.15 -18.52 -13.99
CA MET A 387 -2.46 -18.77 -15.41
C MET A 387 -1.24 -19.25 -16.19
N GLU A 388 -0.07 -18.63 -16.00
CA GLU A 388 1.14 -19.04 -16.69
C GLU A 388 1.60 -20.44 -16.25
N THR A 389 1.45 -20.76 -14.97
CA THR A 389 1.81 -22.08 -14.46
C THR A 389 0.86 -23.15 -14.97
N LEU A 390 -0.46 -22.89 -15.00
CA LEU A 390 -1.45 -23.80 -15.60
C LEU A 390 -1.27 -24.00 -17.11
N ARG A 391 -0.76 -22.98 -17.81
CA ARG A 391 -0.44 -23.08 -19.24
C ARG A 391 0.77 -23.98 -19.46
N LEU A 392 1.89 -23.68 -18.80
CA LEU A 392 3.15 -24.37 -19.07
C LEU A 392 3.21 -25.77 -18.42
N HIS A 393 2.64 -25.90 -17.23
CA HIS A 393 2.67 -27.11 -16.40
C HIS A 393 1.25 -27.62 -16.13
N ALA A 394 0.44 -27.73 -17.19
CA ALA A 394 -0.91 -28.26 -17.09
C ALA A 394 -0.89 -29.67 -16.48
N PRO A 395 -1.67 -29.98 -15.42
CA PRO A 395 -1.69 -31.31 -14.81
C PRO A 395 -2.20 -32.40 -15.73
N ILE A 396 -3.11 -32.06 -16.64
CA ILE A 396 -3.69 -32.96 -17.65
C ILE A 396 -3.34 -32.42 -19.06
N PRO A 397 -2.07 -32.53 -19.49
CA PRO A 397 -1.64 -31.96 -20.77
C PRO A 397 -1.98 -32.86 -21.96
N GLY A 398 -2.30 -34.14 -21.71
CA GLY A 398 -2.46 -35.15 -22.75
C GLY A 398 -3.82 -35.16 -23.47
N PRO A 399 -4.00 -36.11 -24.41
CA PRO A 399 -5.15 -36.13 -25.31
C PRO A 399 -6.47 -36.44 -24.60
N GLN A 400 -7.55 -35.73 -24.95
CA GLN A 400 -8.89 -35.98 -24.42
C GLN A 400 -9.82 -36.64 -25.48
N PRO A 401 -9.84 -37.98 -25.60
CA PRO A 401 -10.41 -38.66 -26.78
C PRO A 401 -11.94 -38.62 -26.90
N ARG A 402 -12.42 -38.22 -28.08
CA ARG A 402 -13.82 -38.24 -28.51
C ARG A 402 -14.04 -39.25 -29.63
N SER A 403 -15.30 -39.55 -29.88
CA SER A 403 -15.75 -40.33 -31.02
C SER A 403 -16.46 -39.41 -32.00
N THR A 404 -16.10 -39.48 -33.28
CA THR A 404 -16.80 -38.74 -34.33
C THR A 404 -18.25 -39.23 -34.49
N PRO A 405 -19.21 -38.32 -34.75
CA PRO A 405 -20.63 -38.68 -34.87
C PRO A 405 -20.92 -39.47 -36.16
N TYR A 406 -22.02 -40.23 -36.18
CA TYR A 406 -22.52 -40.89 -37.39
C TYR A 406 -23.48 -39.97 -38.17
N PRO A 407 -23.48 -40.01 -39.53
CA PRO A 407 -22.67 -40.87 -40.41
C PRO A 407 -21.20 -40.43 -40.60
N GLY A 408 -20.83 -39.22 -40.16
CA GLY A 408 -19.46 -38.69 -40.20
C GLY A 408 -19.46 -37.18 -39.92
N CYS A 409 -18.29 -36.54 -39.96
CA CYS A 409 -18.16 -35.09 -39.84
C CYS A 409 -17.02 -34.54 -40.71
N ARG A 410 -16.98 -33.21 -40.88
CA ARG A 410 -15.91 -32.53 -41.60
C ARG A 410 -15.09 -31.67 -40.65
N ILE A 411 -13.77 -31.90 -40.59
CA ILE A 411 -12.83 -31.15 -39.72
C ILE A 411 -11.59 -30.80 -40.52
N GLY A 412 -11.19 -29.51 -40.50
CA GLY A 412 -10.02 -28.98 -41.20
C GLY A 412 -9.94 -29.38 -42.68
N GLY A 413 -11.09 -29.37 -43.37
CA GLY A 413 -11.19 -29.70 -44.79
C GLY A 413 -11.35 -31.19 -45.13
N TYR A 414 -11.13 -32.11 -44.17
CA TYR A 414 -11.22 -33.55 -44.38
C TYR A 414 -12.57 -34.14 -43.95
N ASP A 415 -13.06 -35.12 -44.71
CA ASP A 415 -14.24 -35.93 -44.36
C ASP A 415 -13.82 -37.10 -43.48
N ILE A 416 -14.33 -37.12 -42.24
CA ILE A 416 -13.99 -38.09 -41.21
C ILE A 416 -15.21 -38.99 -40.96
N PRO A 417 -15.08 -40.32 -41.14
CA PRO A 417 -16.16 -41.27 -40.87
C PRO A 417 -16.61 -41.24 -39.41
N GLY A 418 -17.84 -41.68 -39.13
CA GLY A 418 -18.33 -41.89 -37.76
C GLY A 418 -17.55 -43.00 -37.03
N GLY A 419 -17.40 -42.87 -35.72
CA GLY A 419 -16.73 -43.87 -34.87
C GLY A 419 -15.19 -43.79 -34.83
N VAL A 420 -14.59 -42.74 -35.40
CA VAL A 420 -13.13 -42.50 -35.33
C VAL A 420 -12.78 -41.85 -33.99
N ARG A 421 -11.72 -42.37 -33.32
CA ARG A 421 -11.18 -41.74 -32.10
C ARG A 421 -10.43 -40.47 -32.48
N ILE A 422 -10.83 -39.33 -31.95
CA ILE A 422 -10.26 -38.01 -32.27
C ILE A 422 -9.95 -37.25 -30.98
N ALA A 423 -8.79 -36.61 -30.89
CA ALA A 423 -8.39 -35.92 -29.66
C ALA A 423 -7.55 -34.67 -29.95
N SER A 424 -7.78 -33.61 -29.17
CA SER A 424 -6.84 -32.53 -28.92
C SER A 424 -6.20 -32.70 -27.54
N LEU A 425 -5.07 -32.04 -27.34
CA LEU A 425 -4.28 -32.07 -26.11
C LEU A 425 -3.85 -30.65 -25.72
N ALA A 426 -3.84 -30.34 -24.43
CA ALA A 426 -3.46 -29.01 -23.96
C ALA A 426 -1.98 -28.73 -24.24
N HIS A 427 -1.13 -29.77 -24.22
CA HIS A 427 0.30 -29.67 -24.49
C HIS A 427 0.62 -28.97 -25.83
N THR A 428 -0.07 -29.33 -26.92
CA THR A 428 0.19 -28.72 -28.23
C THR A 428 -0.38 -27.31 -28.32
N LEU A 429 -1.59 -27.10 -27.80
CA LEU A 429 -2.24 -25.79 -27.79
C LEU A 429 -1.43 -24.77 -26.97
N HIS A 430 -0.91 -25.17 -25.81
CA HIS A 430 -0.16 -24.31 -24.90
C HIS A 430 1.28 -24.06 -25.33
N LEU A 431 1.83 -24.86 -26.25
CA LEU A 431 3.18 -24.72 -26.82
C LEU A 431 3.20 -24.11 -28.22
N ASP A 432 2.06 -23.61 -28.71
CA ASP A 432 1.97 -22.94 -30.01
C ASP A 432 2.65 -21.57 -29.98
N GLU A 433 3.84 -21.49 -30.58
CA GLU A 433 4.65 -20.27 -30.60
C GLU A 433 3.99 -19.11 -31.37
N ARG A 434 2.98 -19.37 -32.19
CA ARG A 434 2.20 -18.31 -32.86
C ARG A 434 1.32 -17.53 -31.89
N VAL A 435 0.97 -18.14 -30.74
CA VAL A 435 0.11 -17.55 -29.71
C VAL A 435 0.89 -17.24 -28.43
N TYR A 436 1.87 -18.08 -28.10
CA TYR A 436 2.75 -17.91 -26.95
C TYR A 436 4.21 -17.78 -27.43
N PRO A 437 4.70 -16.58 -27.79
CA PRO A 437 6.11 -16.40 -28.19
C PRO A 437 7.05 -16.95 -27.11
N ASP A 438 8.09 -17.72 -27.41
CA ASP A 438 8.89 -18.44 -26.40
C ASP A 438 8.04 -19.34 -25.47
N ALA A 439 7.15 -20.15 -26.05
CA ALA A 439 6.11 -20.88 -25.30
C ALA A 439 6.62 -21.77 -24.15
N ARG A 440 7.88 -22.22 -24.21
CA ARG A 440 8.49 -23.06 -23.15
C ARG A 440 9.06 -22.25 -21.97
N ARG A 441 9.22 -20.93 -22.12
CA ARG A 441 9.64 -20.03 -21.04
C ARG A 441 8.44 -19.77 -20.13
N TRP A 442 8.66 -19.92 -18.82
CA TRP A 442 7.69 -19.46 -17.83
C TRP A 442 7.79 -17.95 -17.71
N ASP A 443 6.77 -17.24 -18.17
CA ASP A 443 6.71 -15.78 -18.17
C ASP A 443 5.31 -15.31 -17.78
N HIS A 444 5.16 -14.96 -16.49
CA HIS A 444 3.89 -14.50 -15.94
C HIS A 444 3.47 -13.13 -16.52
N ALA A 445 4.40 -12.30 -17.00
CA ALA A 445 4.10 -10.96 -17.50
C ALA A 445 3.21 -10.97 -18.75
N ARG A 446 3.11 -12.10 -19.46
CA ARG A 446 2.16 -12.31 -20.57
C ARG A 446 0.70 -12.07 -20.17
N TRP A 447 0.39 -12.26 -18.90
CA TRP A 447 -0.95 -12.13 -18.35
C TRP A 447 -1.17 -10.79 -17.61
N LEU A 448 -0.28 -9.81 -17.78
CA LEU A 448 -0.34 -8.48 -17.15
C LEU A 448 -0.58 -7.34 -18.15
N GLY A 449 -1.18 -6.25 -17.65
CA GLY A 449 -1.29 -4.96 -18.34
C GLY A 449 -1.89 -5.00 -19.75
N GLN A 450 -1.37 -4.16 -20.65
CA GLN A 450 -1.86 -4.02 -22.04
C GLN A 450 -1.75 -5.32 -22.86
N VAL A 451 -0.82 -6.23 -22.52
CA VAL A 451 -0.67 -7.52 -23.22
C VAL A 451 -1.88 -8.41 -22.98
N ARG A 452 -2.40 -8.43 -21.75
CA ARG A 452 -3.62 -9.16 -21.38
C ARG A 452 -4.87 -8.60 -22.07
N ASP A 453 -4.97 -7.28 -22.12
CA ASP A 453 -6.20 -6.59 -22.57
C ASP A 453 -6.25 -6.39 -24.10
N GLY A 454 -5.13 -6.61 -24.81
CA GLY A 454 -5.02 -6.55 -26.26
C GLY A 454 -5.56 -7.78 -27.02
N GLU A 455 -5.44 -7.78 -28.36
CA GLU A 455 -5.87 -8.90 -29.22
C GLU A 455 -5.08 -10.19 -28.92
N ASN A 456 -3.77 -10.07 -28.62
CA ASN A 456 -2.93 -11.22 -28.27
C ASN A 456 -3.42 -11.91 -26.99
N GLY A 457 -3.76 -11.14 -25.94
CA GLY A 457 -4.36 -11.68 -24.72
C GLY A 457 -5.72 -12.38 -24.96
N ARG A 458 -6.55 -11.85 -25.86
CA ARG A 458 -7.79 -12.52 -26.29
C ARG A 458 -7.53 -13.83 -27.02
N GLN A 459 -6.48 -13.91 -27.85
CA GLN A 459 -6.08 -15.15 -28.53
C GLN A 459 -5.52 -16.19 -27.54
N MET A 460 -4.65 -15.77 -26.62
CA MET A 460 -4.13 -16.63 -25.54
C MET A 460 -5.27 -17.22 -24.68
N ASN A 461 -6.28 -16.42 -24.33
CA ASN A 461 -7.44 -16.91 -23.58
C ASN A 461 -8.29 -17.91 -24.37
N ARG A 462 -8.42 -17.74 -25.70
CA ARG A 462 -9.14 -18.71 -26.55
C ARG A 462 -8.42 -20.05 -26.67
N GLN A 463 -7.10 -20.05 -26.55
CA GLN A 463 -6.24 -21.23 -26.69
C GLN A 463 -5.90 -21.87 -25.33
N PHE A 464 -6.16 -21.18 -24.22
CA PHE A 464 -5.95 -21.71 -22.88
C PHE A 464 -6.91 -22.88 -22.58
N TRP A 465 -6.37 -24.10 -22.47
CA TRP A 465 -7.16 -25.33 -22.38
C TRP A 465 -6.84 -26.22 -21.16
N ALA A 466 -6.33 -25.64 -20.07
CA ALA A 466 -5.98 -26.38 -18.84
C ALA A 466 -7.20 -27.06 -18.17
N PHE A 467 -8.41 -26.51 -18.35
CA PHE A 467 -9.67 -27.04 -17.79
C PHE A 467 -10.59 -27.70 -18.84
N GLY A 468 -10.11 -27.85 -20.08
CA GLY A 468 -10.92 -28.30 -21.21
C GLY A 468 -11.93 -27.25 -21.69
N SER A 469 -12.91 -27.66 -22.51
CA SER A 469 -13.93 -26.77 -23.07
C SER A 469 -15.27 -27.48 -23.32
N GLY A 470 -16.31 -26.69 -23.60
CA GLY A 470 -17.64 -27.18 -23.97
C GLY A 470 -18.43 -27.76 -22.78
N GLY A 471 -19.47 -28.54 -23.08
CA GLY A 471 -20.37 -29.10 -22.06
C GLY A 471 -19.68 -29.99 -21.01
N ARG A 472 -18.49 -30.52 -21.35
CA ARG A 472 -17.68 -31.39 -20.48
C ARG A 472 -16.41 -30.73 -19.95
N MET A 473 -16.34 -29.39 -19.96
CA MET A 473 -15.32 -28.62 -19.24
C MET A 473 -15.36 -28.96 -17.74
N CYS A 474 -14.19 -28.90 -17.09
CA CYS A 474 -14.01 -29.17 -15.66
C CYS A 474 -15.03 -28.40 -14.81
N ILE A 475 -15.82 -29.14 -14.02
CA ILE A 475 -16.83 -28.58 -13.12
C ILE A 475 -16.19 -27.78 -11.97
N GLY A 476 -15.06 -28.27 -11.47
CA GLY A 476 -14.38 -27.75 -10.28
C GLY A 476 -13.38 -26.63 -10.58
N SER A 477 -13.35 -26.07 -11.80
CA SER A 477 -12.38 -25.06 -12.21
C SER A 477 -12.34 -23.84 -11.28
N ASN A 478 -13.51 -23.31 -10.89
CA ASN A 478 -13.58 -22.19 -9.94
C ASN A 478 -13.10 -22.60 -8.55
N PHE A 479 -13.50 -23.78 -8.05
CA PHE A 479 -13.05 -24.28 -6.75
C PHE A 479 -11.52 -24.46 -6.71
N ALA A 480 -10.94 -25.03 -7.77
CA ALA A 480 -9.50 -25.21 -7.91
C ALA A 480 -8.76 -23.87 -7.94
N LEU A 481 -9.23 -22.90 -8.75
CA LEU A 481 -8.60 -21.57 -8.83
C LEU A 481 -8.66 -20.83 -7.49
N THR A 482 -9.81 -20.83 -6.82
CA THR A 482 -9.97 -20.22 -5.49
C THR A 482 -9.06 -20.91 -4.46
N GLY A 483 -9.03 -22.25 -4.43
CA GLY A 483 -8.17 -23.02 -3.52
C GLY A 483 -6.68 -22.77 -3.74
N ILE A 484 -6.22 -22.79 -5.01
CA ILE A 484 -4.83 -22.50 -5.37
C ILE A 484 -4.45 -21.09 -4.92
N LYS A 485 -5.28 -20.09 -5.24
CA LYS A 485 -5.03 -18.69 -4.84
C LYS A 485 -4.96 -18.53 -3.32
N ASN A 486 -5.88 -19.14 -2.57
CA ASN A 486 -5.86 -19.10 -1.10
C ASN A 486 -4.61 -19.75 -0.51
N ILE A 487 -4.16 -20.89 -1.03
CA ILE A 487 -2.94 -21.57 -0.56
C ILE A 487 -1.70 -20.72 -0.87
N VAL A 488 -1.60 -20.18 -2.09
CA VAL A 488 -0.49 -19.30 -2.49
C VAL A 488 -0.45 -18.06 -1.60
N ALA A 489 -1.59 -17.42 -1.36
CA ALA A 489 -1.69 -16.27 -0.45
C ALA A 489 -1.24 -16.65 0.97
N ALA A 490 -1.77 -17.73 1.54
CA ALA A 490 -1.41 -18.18 2.89
C ALA A 490 0.10 -18.44 3.04
N ILE A 491 0.75 -19.03 2.03
CA ILE A 491 2.20 -19.29 2.06
C ILE A 491 3.00 -18.00 1.89
N TYR A 492 2.77 -17.24 0.82
CA TYR A 492 3.67 -16.16 0.42
C TYR A 492 3.45 -14.83 1.17
N THR A 493 2.31 -14.65 1.84
CA THR A 493 2.12 -13.60 2.84
C THR A 493 2.95 -13.87 4.11
N ASN A 494 3.16 -15.14 4.49
CA ASN A 494 3.79 -15.52 5.77
C ASN A 494 5.27 -15.92 5.65
N PHE A 495 5.69 -16.42 4.49
CA PHE A 495 7.00 -17.05 4.31
C PHE A 495 7.67 -16.62 3.00
N THR A 496 9.00 -16.59 3.01
CA THR A 496 9.81 -16.71 1.79
C THR A 496 10.22 -18.16 1.57
N THR A 497 10.34 -18.57 0.32
CA THR A 497 10.76 -19.93 -0.06
C THR A 497 11.99 -19.90 -0.97
N ALA A 498 12.89 -20.86 -0.76
CA ALA A 498 14.07 -21.10 -1.61
C ALA A 498 14.24 -22.61 -1.88
N VAL A 499 14.73 -22.97 -3.06
CA VAL A 499 14.96 -24.37 -3.44
C VAL A 499 16.12 -24.97 -2.63
N VAL A 500 15.90 -26.15 -2.05
CA VAL A 500 16.95 -26.98 -1.44
C VAL A 500 17.29 -28.16 -2.34
N ASP A 501 16.28 -28.88 -2.83
CA ASP A 501 16.42 -29.96 -3.82
C ASP A 501 15.22 -29.94 -4.78
N ASP A 502 15.47 -29.69 -6.06
CA ASP A 502 14.50 -29.75 -7.15
C ASP A 502 14.80 -30.87 -8.17
N ALA A 503 15.58 -31.89 -7.76
CA ALA A 503 15.88 -33.04 -8.61
C ALA A 503 14.59 -33.77 -9.03
N GLY A 504 14.35 -33.81 -10.35
CA GLY A 504 13.17 -34.46 -10.92
C GLY A 504 11.95 -33.54 -11.07
N MET A 505 12.10 -32.21 -11.01
CA MET A 505 11.01 -31.27 -11.33
C MET A 505 10.64 -31.16 -12.83
N GLU A 506 11.19 -32.03 -13.67
CA GLU A 506 10.76 -32.19 -15.05
C GLU A 506 9.36 -32.81 -15.10
N GLN A 507 8.47 -32.24 -15.91
CA GLN A 507 7.12 -32.76 -16.03
C GLN A 507 7.11 -34.08 -16.82
N THR A 508 6.51 -35.13 -16.25
CA THR A 508 6.33 -36.41 -16.95
C THR A 508 5.38 -36.27 -18.14
N ASP A 509 5.58 -37.05 -19.19
CA ASP A 509 4.70 -37.06 -20.36
C ASP A 509 3.63 -38.16 -20.23
N GLY A 510 2.36 -37.78 -20.34
CA GLY A 510 1.22 -38.67 -20.23
C GLY A 510 -0.12 -37.94 -20.23
N TYR A 511 -1.20 -38.68 -19.94
CA TYR A 511 -2.53 -38.07 -19.75
C TYR A 511 -2.56 -37.16 -18.51
N SER A 512 -2.06 -37.66 -17.38
CA SER A 512 -1.74 -36.87 -16.18
C SER A 512 -0.22 -36.73 -16.07
N SER A 513 0.25 -35.56 -15.67
CA SER A 513 1.64 -35.16 -15.77
C SER A 513 2.11 -34.42 -14.53
N ARG A 514 3.00 -35.07 -13.78
CA ARG A 514 3.53 -34.64 -12.47
C ARG A 514 5.04 -34.44 -12.52
N PRO A 515 5.68 -33.89 -11.48
CA PRO A 515 7.14 -33.91 -11.38
C PRO A 515 7.68 -35.34 -11.42
N ALA A 516 8.67 -35.63 -12.26
CA ALA A 516 9.29 -36.95 -12.40
C ALA A 516 9.90 -37.49 -11.09
N GLY A 517 10.34 -36.61 -10.19
CA GLY A 517 10.91 -36.95 -8.89
C GLY A 517 9.90 -37.16 -7.77
N ASP A 518 8.61 -36.80 -7.97
CA ASP A 518 7.54 -36.83 -6.96
C ASP A 518 7.93 -36.17 -5.62
N LYS A 519 8.85 -35.20 -5.65
CA LYS A 519 9.36 -34.50 -4.47
C LYS A 519 9.81 -33.09 -4.85
N LEU A 520 9.67 -32.17 -3.90
CA LEU A 520 10.29 -30.86 -3.95
C LEU A 520 10.68 -30.44 -2.54
N TYR A 521 11.97 -30.19 -2.29
CA TYR A 521 12.43 -29.71 -0.99
C TYR A 521 12.66 -28.21 -1.03
N LEU A 522 11.92 -27.47 -0.20
CA LEU A 522 12.05 -26.03 -0.04
C LEU A 522 12.52 -25.69 1.37
N ARG A 523 13.22 -24.56 1.47
CA ARG A 523 13.51 -23.89 2.75
C ARG A 523 12.50 -22.77 2.92
N PHE A 524 11.74 -22.83 4.01
CA PHE A 524 10.88 -21.75 4.44
C PHE A 524 11.65 -20.84 5.38
N THR A 525 11.58 -19.53 5.13
CA THR A 525 12.04 -18.52 6.09
C THR A 525 10.87 -17.64 6.44
N ALA A 526 10.49 -17.60 7.72
CA ALA A 526 9.40 -16.74 8.18
C ALA A 526 9.75 -15.29 7.86
N ALA A 527 8.84 -14.58 7.18
CA ALA A 527 9.07 -13.18 6.79
C ALA A 527 9.35 -12.31 8.04
N ALA A 528 8.71 -12.64 9.18
CA ALA A 528 8.97 -12.01 10.46
C ALA A 528 10.38 -12.30 11.03
N ALA A 529 10.92 -13.51 10.86
CA ALA A 529 12.24 -13.87 11.40
C ALA A 529 13.40 -13.21 10.63
N VAL A 530 13.25 -13.02 9.30
CA VAL A 530 14.18 -12.20 8.52
C VAL A 530 14.08 -10.75 8.96
N ALA A 531 12.88 -10.23 9.22
CA ALA A 531 12.71 -8.89 9.75
C ALA A 531 13.33 -8.72 11.15
N THR A 532 13.17 -9.69 12.08
CA THR A 532 13.78 -9.60 13.43
C THR A 532 15.30 -9.66 13.36
N VAL A 533 15.87 -10.58 12.56
CA VAL A 533 17.33 -10.69 12.39
C VAL A 533 17.88 -9.50 11.61
N ALA A 534 17.18 -9.00 10.59
CA ALA A 534 17.60 -7.80 9.85
C ALA A 534 17.55 -6.55 10.73
N VAL A 535 16.49 -6.39 11.52
CA VAL A 535 16.38 -5.31 12.53
C VAL A 535 17.49 -5.44 13.56
N ASP A 536 17.72 -6.63 14.14
CA ASP A 536 18.81 -6.82 15.10
C ASP A 536 20.18 -6.58 14.47
N VAL A 537 20.42 -6.99 13.22
CA VAL A 537 21.68 -6.68 12.48
C VAL A 537 21.85 -5.18 12.24
N MET A 538 20.76 -4.46 11.92
CA MET A 538 20.77 -3.02 11.68
C MET A 538 20.91 -2.22 12.99
N VAL A 539 20.29 -2.68 14.07
CA VAL A 539 20.18 -1.96 15.35
C VAL A 539 21.32 -2.31 16.32
N HIS A 540 21.92 -3.51 16.24
CA HIS A 540 22.99 -3.94 17.17
C HIS A 540 24.20 -2.98 17.25
N PRO A 541 24.62 -2.30 16.17
CA PRO A 541 25.62 -1.23 16.26
C PRO A 541 25.19 -0.07 17.18
N MET A 542 23.92 0.38 17.09
CA MET A 542 23.37 1.40 17.97
C MET A 542 23.26 0.91 19.41
N ASP A 543 22.78 -0.32 19.61
CA ASP A 543 22.69 -0.94 20.94
C ASP A 543 24.06 -1.05 21.64
N THR A 544 25.12 -1.34 20.89
CA THR A 544 26.50 -1.36 21.42
C THR A 544 26.97 0.04 21.84
N ILE A 545 26.62 1.08 21.08
CA ILE A 545 26.92 2.47 21.44
C ILE A 545 26.14 2.88 22.69
N ILE A 546 24.83 2.60 22.74
CA ILE A 546 23.95 2.89 23.88
C ILE A 546 24.50 2.22 25.14
N THR A 547 24.85 0.92 25.07
CA THR A 547 25.40 0.18 26.20
C THR A 547 26.72 0.79 26.71
N ARG A 548 27.60 1.28 25.82
CA ARG A 548 28.85 1.97 26.18
C ARG A 548 28.61 3.36 26.77
N VAL A 549 27.59 4.08 26.30
CA VAL A 549 27.18 5.38 26.83
C VAL A 549 26.57 5.24 28.22
N GLN A 550 25.76 4.21 28.45
CA GLN A 550 25.13 3.90 29.74
C GLN A 550 26.12 3.30 30.75
N SER A 551 27.28 2.81 30.30
CA SER A 551 28.32 2.20 31.12
C SER A 551 28.94 3.20 32.11
N PRO A 552 29.25 2.79 33.36
CA PRO A 552 30.02 3.60 34.30
C PRO A 552 31.39 4.05 33.77
N ALA A 553 31.95 3.31 32.81
CA ALA A 553 33.24 3.62 32.18
C ALA A 553 33.15 4.69 31.06
N TYR A 554 31.95 5.21 30.75
CA TYR A 554 31.74 6.18 29.66
C TYR A 554 32.68 7.39 29.75
N LYS A 555 32.71 8.06 30.91
CA LYS A 555 33.52 9.28 31.12
C LYS A 555 35.03 9.04 31.04
N THR A 556 35.50 7.81 31.31
CA THR A 556 36.93 7.49 31.42
C THR A 556 37.49 6.81 30.17
N GLN A 557 36.68 6.01 29.46
CA GLN A 557 37.15 5.16 28.35
C GLN A 557 36.58 5.55 26.98
N TYR A 558 35.41 6.20 26.96
CA TYR A 558 34.65 6.44 25.73
C TYR A 558 34.45 7.93 25.41
N ARG A 559 34.87 8.83 26.30
CA ARG A 559 34.82 10.28 26.14
C ARG A 559 36.20 10.91 26.39
N GLN A 560 36.63 11.80 25.51
CA GLN A 560 37.88 12.56 25.65
C GLN A 560 37.70 13.76 26.60
N ARG A 561 38.82 14.25 27.16
CA ARG A 561 38.82 15.41 28.08
C ARG A 561 38.29 16.72 27.46
N ASN A 562 38.35 16.86 26.13
CA ASN A 562 37.81 17.99 25.37
C ASN A 562 36.31 17.87 25.05
N GLY A 563 35.64 16.81 25.54
CA GLY A 563 34.21 16.58 25.31
C GLY A 563 33.87 15.74 24.07
N LEU A 564 34.81 15.50 23.15
CA LEU A 564 34.62 14.67 21.97
C LEU A 564 34.57 13.17 22.30
N PHE A 565 33.95 12.37 21.44
CA PHE A 565 33.92 10.91 21.60
C PHE A 565 35.29 10.27 21.36
N HIS A 566 35.66 9.30 22.19
CA HIS A 566 36.88 8.51 21.99
C HIS A 566 36.64 7.43 20.92
N ARG A 567 37.65 7.12 20.08
CA ARG A 567 37.53 6.13 18.99
C ARG A 567 37.02 4.76 19.48
N ASN A 568 37.36 4.38 20.72
CA ASN A 568 36.90 3.15 21.36
C ASN A 568 35.37 3.02 21.45
N LEU A 569 34.62 4.13 21.37
CA LEU A 569 33.16 4.10 21.35
C LEU A 569 32.62 3.40 20.09
N PHE A 570 33.32 3.51 18.97
CA PHE A 570 32.89 3.02 17.65
C PHE A 570 33.63 1.75 17.18
N LEU A 571 34.60 1.25 17.95
CA LEU A 571 35.33 0.02 17.58
C LEU A 571 34.56 -1.24 17.99
N GLY A 572 34.45 -2.22 17.09
CA GLY A 572 33.82 -3.52 17.40
C GLY A 572 32.32 -3.42 17.68
N LEU A 573 31.56 -2.69 16.85
CA LEU A 573 30.12 -2.45 17.04
C LEU A 573 29.23 -3.71 16.99
N TYR A 574 29.73 -4.82 16.44
CA TYR A 574 29.04 -6.13 16.45
C TYR A 574 29.51 -7.05 17.58
N GLN A 575 30.30 -6.54 18.52
CA GLN A 575 30.73 -7.29 19.69
C GLN A 575 29.51 -7.66 20.54
N GLY A 576 29.45 -8.91 21.01
CA GLY A 576 28.29 -9.40 21.77
C GLY A 576 27.09 -9.84 20.93
N PHE A 577 27.14 -9.79 19.59
CA PHE A 577 26.00 -10.16 18.72
C PHE A 577 25.61 -11.65 18.81
N GLY A 578 26.58 -12.54 19.04
CA GLY A 578 26.32 -14.00 19.15
C GLY A 578 25.27 -14.37 20.21
N PRO A 579 25.40 -13.89 21.47
CA PRO A 579 24.36 -14.05 22.49
C PRO A 579 22.97 -13.55 22.08
N THR A 580 22.86 -12.44 21.36
CA THR A 580 21.58 -11.89 20.87
C THR A 580 20.90 -12.83 19.88
N LEU A 581 21.65 -13.35 18.89
CA LEU A 581 21.13 -14.33 17.94
C LEU A 581 20.70 -15.65 18.61
N LEU A 582 21.49 -16.13 19.59
CA LEU A 582 21.23 -17.40 20.26
C LEU A 582 20.00 -17.36 21.18
N ALA A 583 19.62 -16.19 21.70
CA ALA A 583 18.49 -16.05 22.62
C ALA A 583 17.23 -15.44 21.99
N GLY A 584 17.35 -14.60 20.96
CA GLY A 584 16.20 -13.90 20.34
C GLY A 584 15.17 -14.85 19.71
N ILE A 585 15.63 -15.85 18.97
CA ILE A 585 14.75 -16.84 18.31
C ILE A 585 14.05 -17.73 19.36
N PRO A 586 14.77 -18.36 20.33
CA PRO A 586 14.12 -19.14 21.38
C PRO A 586 13.19 -18.32 22.29
N ALA A 587 13.52 -17.07 22.61
CA ALA A 587 12.68 -16.23 23.44
C ALA A 587 11.36 -15.86 22.75
N SER A 588 11.40 -15.54 21.45
CA SER A 588 10.21 -15.27 20.65
C SER A 588 9.33 -16.53 20.53
N ALA A 589 9.95 -17.69 20.28
CA ALA A 589 9.23 -18.96 20.23
C ALA A 589 8.57 -19.31 21.58
N ALA A 590 9.27 -19.09 22.70
CA ALA A 590 8.75 -19.32 24.04
C ALA A 590 7.61 -18.35 24.39
N PHE A 591 7.73 -17.07 24.02
CA PHE A 591 6.67 -16.08 24.20
C PHE A 591 5.35 -16.56 23.58
N PHE A 592 5.35 -16.85 22.28
CA PHE A 592 4.12 -17.26 21.58
C PHE A 592 3.59 -18.62 22.07
N SER A 593 4.48 -19.57 22.39
CA SER A 593 4.07 -20.88 22.88
C SER A 593 3.40 -20.79 24.26
N VAL A 594 3.95 -20.00 25.18
CA VAL A 594 3.37 -19.79 26.51
C VAL A 594 2.09 -18.96 26.41
N TYR A 595 2.05 -17.94 25.55
CA TYR A 595 0.86 -17.14 25.32
C TYR A 595 -0.33 -18.00 24.89
N GLU A 596 -0.13 -18.86 23.87
CA GLU A 596 -1.18 -19.75 23.36
C GLU A 596 -1.56 -20.85 24.35
N ALA A 597 -0.59 -21.43 25.07
CA ALA A 597 -0.86 -22.42 26.11
C ALA A 597 -1.65 -21.83 27.29
N SER A 598 -1.29 -20.64 27.75
CA SER A 598 -2.00 -19.92 28.81
C SER A 598 -3.41 -19.51 28.37
N LYS A 599 -3.58 -19.05 27.14
CA LYS A 599 -4.91 -18.75 26.56
C LYS A 599 -5.79 -20.01 26.49
N ALA A 600 -5.25 -21.13 26.00
CA ALA A 600 -5.98 -22.39 25.91
C ALA A 600 -6.45 -22.94 27.27
N LEU A 601 -5.76 -22.57 28.37
CA LEU A 601 -6.17 -22.87 29.74
C LEU A 601 -7.39 -22.04 30.18
N PHE A 602 -7.49 -20.78 29.78
CA PHE A 602 -8.69 -19.96 30.00
C PHE A 602 -9.90 -20.46 29.19
N ASP A 603 -9.66 -21.00 27.98
CA ASP A 603 -10.69 -21.54 27.10
C ASP A 603 -11.19 -22.95 27.52
N ARG A 604 -10.37 -23.77 28.19
CA ARG A 604 -10.68 -25.19 28.48
C ARG A 604 -11.18 -25.53 29.89
N GLY A 605 -11.22 -24.61 30.87
CA GLY A 605 -11.88 -24.93 32.14
C GLY A 605 -11.70 -23.97 33.33
N HIS A 606 -12.81 -23.77 34.05
CA HIS A 606 -12.93 -23.27 35.44
C HIS A 606 -12.61 -21.78 35.72
N LEU A 607 -12.12 -21.00 34.75
CA LEU A 607 -11.86 -19.55 34.89
C LEU A 607 -12.69 -18.66 33.93
N GLY A 608 -13.82 -19.18 33.42
CA GLY A 608 -14.67 -18.50 32.43
C GLY A 608 -15.41 -17.24 32.90
N SER A 609 -15.19 -16.79 34.14
CA SER A 609 -15.76 -15.54 34.69
C SER A 609 -14.83 -14.33 34.55
N ILE A 610 -13.61 -14.52 34.05
CA ILE A 610 -12.64 -13.44 33.86
C ILE A 610 -12.88 -12.76 32.50
N PRO A 611 -13.01 -11.42 32.44
CA PRO A 611 -13.15 -10.70 31.17
C PRO A 611 -12.02 -11.03 30.19
N LEU A 612 -12.36 -11.28 28.94
CA LEU A 612 -11.43 -11.66 27.86
C LEU A 612 -10.18 -10.74 27.78
N PRO A 613 -10.28 -9.41 27.91
CA PRO A 613 -9.10 -8.53 27.92
C PRO A 613 -8.12 -8.84 29.05
N LEU A 614 -8.64 -9.25 30.23
CA LEU A 614 -7.83 -9.61 31.38
C LEU A 614 -7.17 -10.98 31.19
N ALA A 615 -7.85 -11.94 30.55
CA ALA A 615 -7.26 -13.22 30.19
C ALA A 615 -6.08 -13.07 29.20
N HIS A 616 -6.23 -12.18 28.21
CA HIS A 616 -5.14 -11.84 27.28
C HIS A 616 -3.99 -11.08 27.97
N ALA A 617 -4.29 -10.15 28.88
CA ALA A 617 -3.27 -9.44 29.65
C ALA A 617 -2.46 -10.37 30.55
N VAL A 618 -3.13 -11.32 31.24
CA VAL A 618 -2.46 -12.32 32.09
C VAL A 618 -1.65 -13.31 31.26
N SER A 619 -2.18 -13.76 30.12
CA SER A 619 -1.45 -14.66 29.21
C SER A 619 -0.24 -13.97 28.58
N GLY A 620 -0.38 -12.69 28.22
CA GLY A 620 0.71 -11.83 27.75
C GLY A 620 1.80 -11.65 28.79
N ALA A 621 1.43 -11.38 30.04
CA ALA A 621 2.38 -11.23 31.14
C ALA A 621 3.14 -12.52 31.46
N ALA A 622 2.47 -13.68 31.42
CA ALA A 622 3.10 -14.99 31.63
C ALA A 622 4.09 -15.33 30.49
N ALA A 623 3.72 -15.02 29.25
CA ALA A 623 4.58 -15.18 28.08
C ALA A 623 5.83 -14.28 28.15
N ASP A 624 5.64 -13.01 28.51
CA ASP A 624 6.73 -12.03 28.59
C ASP A 624 7.72 -12.34 29.71
N LEU A 625 7.23 -12.83 30.87
CA LEU A 625 8.10 -13.34 31.95
C LEU A 625 8.99 -14.49 31.47
N THR A 626 8.43 -15.41 30.68
CA THR A 626 9.17 -16.56 30.17
C THR A 626 10.21 -16.13 29.13
N ALA A 627 9.84 -15.23 28.22
CA ALA A 627 10.77 -14.66 27.24
C ALA A 627 11.91 -13.88 27.92
N CYS A 628 11.59 -13.05 28.93
CA CYS A 628 12.57 -12.31 29.72
C CYS A 628 13.58 -13.24 30.42
N ALA A 629 13.14 -14.41 30.89
CA ALA A 629 14.02 -15.38 31.56
C ALA A 629 15.03 -16.01 30.59
N ILE A 630 14.66 -16.16 29.32
CA ILE A 630 15.54 -16.65 28.24
C ILE A 630 16.51 -15.54 27.79
N ILE A 631 16.03 -14.31 27.69
CA ILE A 631 16.80 -13.16 27.19
C ILE A 631 17.85 -12.68 28.21
N ASN A 632 17.56 -12.69 29.51
CA ASN A 632 18.40 -12.02 30.50
C ASN A 632 19.86 -12.56 30.56
N PRO A 633 20.11 -13.87 30.59
CA PRO A 633 21.49 -14.41 30.59
C PRO A 633 22.28 -13.99 29.34
N ALA A 634 21.62 -13.96 28.17
CA ALA A 634 22.24 -13.55 26.92
C ALA A 634 22.56 -12.05 26.90
N GLU A 635 21.66 -11.22 27.43
CA GLU A 635 21.89 -9.77 27.58
C GLU A 635 23.04 -9.46 28.54
N VAL A 636 23.20 -10.20 29.64
CA VAL A 636 24.36 -10.04 30.55
C VAL A 636 25.67 -10.35 29.81
N LEU A 637 25.72 -11.43 29.02
CA LEU A 637 26.88 -11.80 28.23
C LEU A 637 27.17 -10.78 27.11
N LYS A 638 26.12 -10.32 26.40
CA LYS A 638 26.17 -9.32 25.33
C LYS A 638 26.75 -8.00 25.85
N GLN A 639 26.17 -7.43 26.91
CA GLN A 639 26.55 -6.11 27.43
C GLN A 639 27.97 -6.10 28.02
N ASN A 640 28.36 -7.15 28.76
CA ASN A 640 29.73 -7.29 29.26
C ASN A 640 30.74 -7.50 28.13
N ALA A 641 30.37 -8.23 27.07
CA ALA A 641 31.20 -8.33 25.88
C ALA A 641 31.33 -6.95 25.21
N GLN A 642 30.24 -6.19 24.99
CA GLN A 642 30.24 -4.89 24.31
C GLN A 642 31.20 -3.84 24.94
N VAL A 643 31.46 -3.92 26.25
CA VAL A 643 32.29 -2.95 27.00
C VAL A 643 33.76 -3.37 27.16
N SER A 644 34.15 -4.58 26.73
CA SER A 644 35.48 -5.20 26.97
C SER A 644 36.65 -4.65 26.11
N THR A 645 36.52 -3.46 25.50
CA THR A 645 37.41 -2.99 24.41
C THR A 645 38.87 -2.63 24.76
N THR A 646 39.22 -2.48 26.04
CA THR A 646 40.53 -1.94 26.47
C THR A 646 41.54 -2.98 26.96
N GLU A 647 41.14 -4.24 27.13
CA GLU A 647 42.04 -5.31 27.57
C GLU A 647 42.52 -6.14 26.39
N ARG A 648 43.85 -6.22 26.19
CA ARG A 648 44.45 -7.12 25.20
C ARG A 648 43.99 -8.56 25.45
N LEU A 649 43.40 -9.19 24.43
CA LEU A 649 43.14 -10.62 24.43
C LEU A 649 44.48 -11.36 24.62
N LEU A 650 44.52 -12.32 25.54
CA LEU A 650 45.71 -13.15 25.76
C LEU A 650 46.02 -13.98 24.49
N PRO A 651 47.30 -14.34 24.25
CA PRO A 651 47.67 -15.20 23.12
C PRO A 651 46.83 -16.48 23.11
N GLY A 652 46.07 -16.71 22.03
CA GLY A 652 45.16 -17.86 21.87
C GLY A 652 43.67 -17.58 22.12
N GLN A 653 43.27 -16.39 22.58
CA GLN A 653 41.86 -15.99 22.67
C GLN A 653 41.42 -15.22 21.42
N ARG A 654 40.37 -15.70 20.73
CA ARG A 654 39.86 -15.13 19.46
C ARG A 654 38.57 -14.29 19.59
N SER A 655 37.88 -14.28 20.74
CA SER A 655 36.60 -13.55 20.91
C SER A 655 36.37 -13.05 22.33
N HIS A 656 35.93 -11.80 22.47
CA HIS A 656 35.53 -11.18 23.74
C HIS A 656 34.31 -11.88 24.36
N VAL A 657 33.39 -12.42 23.56
CA VAL A 657 32.22 -13.18 24.05
C VAL A 657 32.67 -14.45 24.77
N LEU A 658 33.65 -15.18 24.21
CA LEU A 658 34.20 -16.39 24.84
C LEU A 658 34.96 -16.08 26.13
N LYS A 659 35.60 -14.91 26.21
CA LYS A 659 36.25 -14.42 27.43
C LYS A 659 35.21 -14.14 28.52
N THR A 660 34.16 -13.39 28.21
CA THR A 660 33.04 -13.11 29.13
C THR A 660 32.35 -14.40 29.56
N LEU A 661 32.10 -15.35 28.65
CA LEU A 661 31.49 -16.64 28.99
C LEU A 661 32.34 -17.43 30.01
N ARG A 662 33.67 -17.47 29.85
CA ARG A 662 34.59 -18.11 30.81
C ARG A 662 34.63 -17.40 32.15
N GLN A 663 34.50 -16.08 32.16
CA GLN A 663 34.43 -15.28 33.38
C GLN A 663 33.19 -15.65 34.21
N PHE A 664 32.03 -15.75 33.58
CA PHE A 664 30.77 -16.12 34.23
C PHE A 664 30.65 -17.63 34.51
N ALA A 665 31.42 -18.49 33.84
CA ALA A 665 31.44 -19.93 34.11
C ALA A 665 31.85 -20.27 35.56
N ARG A 666 32.62 -19.41 36.24
CA ARG A 666 33.00 -19.58 37.66
C ARG A 666 31.88 -19.17 38.63
N HIS A 667 30.94 -18.33 38.19
CA HIS A 667 29.82 -17.84 39.00
C HIS A 667 28.55 -17.70 38.14
N PRO A 668 27.95 -18.81 37.67
CA PRO A 668 26.86 -18.80 36.68
C PRO A 668 25.59 -18.10 37.19
N THR A 669 25.37 -18.07 38.51
CA THR A 669 24.24 -17.37 39.13
C THR A 669 24.25 -15.86 38.87
N ARG A 670 25.40 -15.27 38.53
CA ARG A 670 25.50 -13.84 38.20
C ARG A 670 24.82 -13.47 36.87
N LEU A 671 24.55 -14.44 35.98
CA LEU A 671 23.81 -14.23 34.73
C LEU A 671 22.34 -13.82 34.92
N TRP A 672 21.81 -13.96 36.14
CA TRP A 672 20.47 -13.51 36.51
C TRP A 672 20.44 -12.06 37.01
N THR A 673 21.59 -11.39 37.09
CA THR A 673 21.67 -10.00 37.53
C THR A 673 20.92 -9.10 36.56
N GLY A 674 20.05 -8.22 37.09
CA GLY A 674 19.22 -7.33 36.28
C GLY A 674 17.88 -7.92 35.82
N TYR A 675 17.58 -9.20 36.09
CA TYR A 675 16.31 -9.83 35.70
C TYR A 675 15.09 -9.14 36.31
N THR A 676 15.14 -8.77 37.59
CA THR A 676 14.05 -8.07 38.27
C THR A 676 13.77 -6.70 37.63
N MET A 677 14.81 -5.98 37.20
CA MET A 677 14.67 -4.71 36.51
C MET A 677 14.18 -4.89 35.07
N LEU A 678 14.60 -5.97 34.38
CA LEU A 678 14.09 -6.33 33.06
C LEU A 678 12.59 -6.58 33.09
N VAL A 679 12.11 -7.37 34.04
CA VAL A 679 10.68 -7.63 34.22
C VAL A 679 9.92 -6.36 34.61
N ALA A 680 10.50 -5.53 35.50
CA ALA A 680 9.90 -4.28 35.93
C ALA A 680 9.79 -3.22 34.81
N SER A 681 10.67 -3.26 33.80
CA SER A 681 10.54 -2.43 32.59
C SER A 681 9.65 -3.06 31.52
N SER A 682 9.73 -4.38 31.32
CA SER A 682 9.10 -5.07 30.18
C SER A 682 7.58 -5.18 30.35
N LEU A 683 7.10 -5.65 31.50
CA LEU A 683 5.66 -5.90 31.69
C LEU A 683 4.81 -4.62 31.63
N PRO A 684 5.17 -3.52 32.33
CA PRO A 684 4.41 -2.28 32.24
C PRO A 684 4.63 -1.58 30.90
N GLY A 685 5.83 -1.66 30.31
CA GLY A 685 6.16 -1.09 29.01
C GLY A 685 5.35 -1.71 27.86
N THR A 686 5.27 -3.04 27.81
CA THR A 686 4.46 -3.77 26.82
C THR A 686 2.97 -3.47 27.00
N SER A 687 2.47 -3.48 28.24
CA SER A 687 1.06 -3.18 28.53
C SER A 687 0.68 -1.76 28.12
N LEU A 688 1.54 -0.79 28.41
CA LEU A 688 1.35 0.61 28.02
C LEU A 688 1.41 0.79 26.50
N THR A 689 2.38 0.15 25.84
CA THR A 689 2.53 0.21 24.37
C THR A 689 1.30 -0.32 23.67
N PHE A 690 0.81 -1.51 24.03
CA PHE A 690 -0.38 -2.08 23.40
C PHE A 690 -1.65 -1.28 23.70
N SER A 691 -1.82 -0.81 24.94
CA SER A 691 -2.99 0.00 25.32
C SER A 691 -3.03 1.34 24.58
N LEU A 692 -1.87 2.00 24.45
CA LEU A 692 -1.73 3.27 23.75
C LEU A 692 -1.83 3.09 22.23
N TYR A 693 -1.25 2.02 21.68
CA TYR A 693 -1.39 1.64 20.28
C TYR A 693 -2.86 1.44 19.87
N GLU A 694 -3.61 0.63 20.63
CA GLU A 694 -5.03 0.37 20.35
C GLU A 694 -5.88 1.64 20.49
N TRP A 695 -5.60 2.47 21.51
CA TRP A 695 -6.30 3.73 21.70
C TRP A 695 -6.04 4.72 20.56
N LEU A 696 -4.77 4.89 20.15
CA LEU A 696 -4.39 5.77 19.03
C LEU A 696 -4.98 5.28 17.72
N LYS A 697 -4.89 3.98 17.44
CA LYS A 697 -5.45 3.37 16.23
C LYS A 697 -6.96 3.55 16.14
N GLN A 698 -7.68 3.31 17.24
CA GLN A 698 -9.14 3.50 17.29
C GLN A 698 -9.56 4.96 17.14
N LYS A 699 -8.76 5.90 17.65
CA LYS A 699 -9.02 7.32 17.51
C LYS A 699 -8.81 7.79 16.07
N MET A 700 -7.66 7.46 15.49
CA MET A 700 -7.31 7.82 14.10
C MET A 700 -8.23 7.16 13.06
N ALA A 701 -8.83 6.00 13.34
CA ALA A 701 -9.75 5.32 12.44
C ALA A 701 -11.20 5.88 12.47
N ARG A 702 -11.54 6.75 13.44
CA ARG A 702 -12.88 7.35 13.55
C ARG A 702 -13.05 8.64 12.76
N ASP A 703 -11.95 9.28 12.38
CA ASP A 703 -11.98 10.62 11.79
C ASP A 703 -12.19 10.61 10.27
N ASP A 704 -12.22 9.44 9.62
CA ASP A 704 -12.44 9.32 8.16
C ASP A 704 -13.02 7.95 7.74
N GLU A 705 -14.35 7.81 7.69
CA GLU A 705 -15.04 6.54 7.38
C GLU A 705 -14.85 6.05 5.92
N GLU A 706 -14.49 6.95 5.00
CA GLU A 706 -14.32 6.63 3.57
C GLU A 706 -12.86 6.28 3.24
N LEU A 707 -11.88 6.97 3.86
CA LEU A 707 -10.44 6.69 3.73
C LEU A 707 -9.95 5.57 4.65
N ALA A 708 -10.67 5.28 5.75
CA ALA A 708 -10.44 4.11 6.60
C ALA A 708 -10.56 2.77 5.85
N ARG A 709 -11.13 2.77 4.63
CA ARG A 709 -11.17 1.60 3.73
C ARG A 709 -9.96 1.48 2.80
N SER A 710 -8.97 2.38 2.90
CA SER A 710 -7.75 2.29 2.10
C SER A 710 -6.60 1.68 2.91
N ILE A 711 -6.02 0.62 2.35
CA ILE A 711 -4.94 -0.17 2.96
C ILE A 711 -3.69 0.67 3.29
N PRO A 712 -3.24 1.60 2.43
CA PRO A 712 -2.10 2.45 2.75
C PRO A 712 -2.37 3.33 3.96
N HIS A 713 -3.61 3.82 4.12
CA HIS A 713 -4.02 4.61 5.27
C HIS A 713 -4.06 3.74 6.53
N GLN A 714 -4.67 2.54 6.50
CA GLN A 714 -4.67 1.63 7.66
C GLN A 714 -3.26 1.18 8.09
N MET A 715 -2.37 0.93 7.12
CA MET A 715 -0.97 0.61 7.38
C MET A 715 -0.23 1.81 7.98
N LYS A 716 -0.44 3.02 7.45
CA LYS A 716 0.11 4.27 7.99
C LYS A 716 -0.40 4.54 9.41
N VAL A 717 -1.71 4.44 9.65
CA VAL A 717 -2.33 4.60 10.97
C VAL A 717 -1.78 3.57 11.96
N SER A 718 -1.69 2.29 11.57
CA SER A 718 -1.15 1.24 12.45
C SER A 718 0.34 1.44 12.72
N ALA A 719 1.14 1.81 11.72
CA ALA A 719 2.57 2.06 11.87
C ALA A 719 2.86 3.30 12.74
N VAL A 720 2.13 4.40 12.53
CA VAL A 720 2.25 5.64 13.32
C VAL A 720 1.80 5.39 14.76
N SER A 721 0.65 4.73 14.95
CA SER A 721 0.16 4.38 16.28
C SER A 721 1.16 3.50 17.03
N ALA A 722 1.79 2.53 16.35
CA ALA A 722 2.77 1.64 16.95
C ALA A 722 4.06 2.39 17.32
N ALA A 723 4.54 3.27 16.44
CA ALA A 723 5.75 4.07 16.67
C ALA A 723 5.57 5.07 17.83
N VAL A 724 4.45 5.77 17.88
CA VAL A 724 4.13 6.71 18.97
C VAL A 724 3.97 5.97 20.29
N ALA A 725 3.25 4.85 20.29
CA ALA A 725 3.06 4.06 21.50
C ALA A 725 4.38 3.50 22.05
N ALA A 726 5.23 2.94 21.17
CA ALA A 726 6.54 2.42 21.55
C ALA A 726 7.50 3.53 22.00
N GLY A 727 7.44 4.72 21.39
CA GLY A 727 8.22 5.89 21.77
C GLY A 727 7.85 6.42 23.17
N CYS A 728 6.55 6.56 23.45
CA CYS A 728 6.05 6.99 24.76
C CYS A 728 6.44 6.00 25.86
N ALA A 729 6.28 4.69 25.63
CA ALA A 729 6.71 3.67 26.58
C ALA A 729 8.23 3.75 26.82
N SER A 730 9.02 3.89 25.76
CA SER A 730 10.48 4.00 25.87
C SER A 730 10.91 5.20 26.71
N CYS A 731 10.33 6.39 26.51
CA CYS A 731 10.65 7.59 27.31
C CYS A 731 10.41 7.41 28.81
N ILE A 732 9.38 6.64 29.20
CA ILE A 732 9.04 6.38 30.60
C ILE A 732 10.01 5.38 31.24
N PHE A 733 10.45 4.37 30.48
CA PHE A 733 11.26 3.27 31.02
C PHE A 733 12.78 3.42 30.80
N VAL A 734 13.25 4.41 30.03
CA VAL A 734 14.69 4.71 29.84
C VAL A 734 15.48 4.82 31.16
N PRO A 735 15.00 5.51 32.22
CA PRO A 735 15.71 5.55 33.51
C PRO A 735 15.88 4.14 34.13
N VAL A 736 14.87 3.28 33.97
CA VAL A 736 14.88 1.89 34.42
C VAL A 736 15.89 1.06 33.60
N ASP A 737 15.99 1.34 32.30
CA ASP A 737 16.95 0.71 31.39
C ASP A 737 18.40 1.07 31.72
N VAL A 738 18.70 2.33 32.08
CA VAL A 738 20.04 2.74 32.53
C VAL A 738 20.44 1.98 33.80
N VAL A 739 19.52 1.85 34.76
CA VAL A 739 19.76 1.06 35.99
C VAL A 739 19.97 -0.41 35.66
N LYS A 740 19.14 -0.98 34.78
CA LYS A 740 19.24 -2.36 34.28
C LYS A 740 20.61 -2.63 33.65
N THR A 741 21.06 -1.78 32.73
CA THR A 741 22.36 -1.90 32.05
C THR A 741 23.53 -1.80 33.05
N ARG A 742 23.50 -0.84 33.98
CA ARG A 742 24.57 -0.69 35.00
C ARG A 742 24.64 -1.88 35.95
N MET A 743 23.50 -2.46 36.34
CA MET A 743 23.46 -3.68 37.16
C MET A 743 24.06 -4.88 36.42
N ARG A 744 23.74 -5.06 35.14
CA ARG A 744 24.27 -6.15 34.31
C ARG A 744 25.78 -6.04 34.08
N LEU A 745 26.31 -4.82 33.89
CA LEU A 745 27.75 -4.57 33.77
C LEU A 745 28.50 -4.77 35.10
N ALA A 746 27.89 -4.43 36.24
CA ALA A 746 28.49 -4.65 37.56
C ALA A 746 28.69 -6.14 37.90
N ALA A 747 27.95 -7.04 37.23
CA ALA A 747 28.08 -8.48 37.41
C ALA A 747 29.45 -9.04 36.97
N GLY A 748 30.13 -8.33 36.04
CA GLY A 748 31.43 -8.70 35.47
C GLY A 748 32.65 -8.05 36.13
N GLY A 749 32.53 -7.36 37.27
CA GLY A 749 33.68 -6.82 38.01
C GLY A 749 34.43 -7.88 38.84
N ASP A 750 35.77 -7.77 38.91
CA ASP A 750 36.61 -8.59 39.81
C ASP A 750 36.48 -8.13 41.27
N GLU A 751 36.54 -9.07 42.23
CA GLU A 751 36.58 -8.74 43.67
C GLU A 751 37.89 -8.02 44.03
N PRO A 752 37.85 -6.95 44.84
CA PRO A 752 39.07 -6.43 45.45
C PRO A 752 39.65 -7.49 46.40
N ALA A 753 40.98 -7.65 46.36
CA ALA A 753 41.71 -8.50 47.27
C ALA A 753 41.45 -8.09 48.74
N ALA A 754 41.07 -9.07 49.56
CA ALA A 754 41.01 -9.12 51.04
C ALA A 754 40.53 -7.87 51.81
N PRO A 755 39.45 -7.96 52.62
CA PRO A 755 39.02 -6.84 53.46
C PRO A 755 39.97 -6.66 54.65
N THR A 756 40.51 -5.44 54.82
CA THR A 756 40.87 -4.94 56.15
C THR A 756 39.59 -4.81 56.96
N CYS A 757 39.61 -5.23 58.23
CA CYS A 757 38.50 -5.12 59.18
C CYS A 757 38.10 -3.65 59.40
N GLU A 758 37.20 -3.14 58.58
CA GLU A 758 36.17 -2.13 58.88
C GLU A 758 35.44 -1.81 57.56
N ALA A 759 34.11 -1.77 57.60
CA ALA A 759 33.16 -1.65 56.47
C ALA A 759 32.87 -2.94 55.68
N ARG A 760 31.79 -3.63 56.10
CA ARG A 760 31.07 -4.63 55.30
C ARG A 760 30.37 -3.89 54.14
N ALA A 761 31.05 -3.71 53.01
CA ALA A 761 30.45 -3.10 51.81
C ALA A 761 29.40 -4.06 51.22
N THR A 762 28.13 -3.81 51.55
CA THR A 762 26.98 -4.44 50.91
C THR A 762 26.93 -4.01 49.44
N ARG A 763 26.79 -4.98 48.53
CA ARG A 763 26.60 -4.73 47.09
C ARG A 763 25.40 -3.78 46.89
N PRO A 764 25.51 -2.75 46.03
CA PRO A 764 24.44 -1.77 45.89
C PRO A 764 23.19 -2.46 45.33
N GLY A 765 22.10 -2.41 46.10
CA GLY A 765 20.79 -2.88 45.65
C GLY A 765 20.23 -2.00 44.53
N PRO A 766 19.14 -2.43 43.85
CA PRO A 766 18.53 -1.68 42.74
C PRO A 766 18.23 -0.21 43.07
N MET A 767 17.75 0.03 44.31
CA MET A 767 17.47 1.36 44.86
C MET A 767 18.73 2.23 45.07
N ALA A 768 19.89 1.62 45.35
CA ALA A 768 21.15 2.36 45.52
C ALA A 768 21.69 2.82 44.15
N VAL A 769 21.65 1.94 43.14
CA VAL A 769 22.06 2.27 41.75
C VAL A 769 21.13 3.33 41.14
N ALA A 770 19.81 3.22 41.35
CA ALA A 770 18.84 4.21 40.89
C ALA A 770 19.06 5.60 41.52
N ARG A 771 19.37 5.64 42.83
CA ARG A 771 19.64 6.89 43.55
C ARG A 771 20.94 7.58 43.08
N ASP A 772 21.96 6.79 42.69
CA ASP A 772 23.20 7.31 42.09
C ASP A 772 23.01 7.83 40.66
N VAL A 773 22.21 7.16 39.83
CA VAL A 773 21.87 7.63 38.47
C VAL A 773 21.11 8.96 38.55
N LEU A 774 20.11 9.07 39.44
CA LEU A 774 19.34 10.29 39.66
C LEU A 774 20.19 11.45 40.22
N ARG A 775 21.18 11.16 41.09
CA ARG A 775 22.09 12.17 41.66
C ARG A 775 23.13 12.70 40.69
N VAL A 776 23.60 11.89 39.74
CA VAL A 776 24.77 12.22 38.89
C VAL A 776 24.37 12.63 37.47
N GLU A 777 23.23 12.17 36.95
CA GLU A 777 22.90 12.29 35.51
C GLU A 777 21.46 12.77 35.22
N GLY A 778 20.72 13.22 36.23
CA GLY A 778 19.30 13.62 36.16
C GLY A 778 18.93 14.77 35.21
N GLY A 779 19.85 15.23 34.35
CA GLY A 779 19.59 16.30 33.36
C GLY A 779 20.01 16.00 31.92
N VAL A 780 20.54 14.81 31.59
CA VAL A 780 21.26 14.62 30.29
C VAL A 780 20.71 13.48 29.40
N VAL A 781 19.75 12.68 29.85
CA VAL A 781 19.39 11.42 29.14
C VAL A 781 18.37 11.59 28.00
N ILE A 782 17.95 12.81 27.63
CA ILE A 782 16.97 13.02 26.53
C ILE A 782 17.61 13.20 25.14
N LEU A 783 18.94 13.32 24.99
CA LEU A 783 19.52 13.91 23.76
C LEU A 783 20.23 12.97 22.75
N ALA A 784 20.14 11.64 22.85
CA ALA A 784 21.13 10.77 22.16
C ALA A 784 20.61 9.78 21.08
N VAL A 785 19.43 9.98 20.49
CA VAL A 785 18.96 9.17 19.33
C VAL A 785 18.81 9.98 18.03
N GLY A 786 19.02 11.30 18.05
CA GLY A 786 18.81 12.17 16.87
C GLY A 786 20.01 12.47 15.97
N ILE A 787 21.15 11.77 16.07
CA ILE A 787 22.40 12.18 15.37
C ILE A 787 22.87 11.15 14.32
N ALA A 788 21.98 10.67 13.46
CA ALA A 788 22.39 9.87 12.30
C ALA A 788 21.59 10.19 11.01
N ALA A 789 21.31 11.47 10.77
CA ALA A 789 21.15 12.04 9.43
C ALA A 789 21.25 13.57 9.59
N SER A 790 22.39 14.18 9.27
CA SER A 790 22.50 15.64 9.26
C SER A 790 21.66 16.19 8.09
N ALA A 791 20.69 17.06 8.37
CA ALA A 791 19.98 17.80 7.34
C ALA A 791 20.97 18.66 6.53
N ASN A 792 20.90 18.60 5.20
CA ASN A 792 21.76 19.36 4.30
C ASN A 792 21.12 20.72 3.98
N LEU A 793 21.24 21.68 4.90
CA LEU A 793 20.53 22.95 4.85
C LEU A 793 21.22 23.98 3.92
N PRO A 794 20.48 24.98 3.38
CA PRO A 794 21.06 26.05 2.58
C PRO A 794 22.24 26.74 3.30
N PRO A 795 23.35 27.02 2.59
CA PRO A 795 24.54 27.58 3.21
C PRO A 795 24.33 29.04 3.63
N ILE A 796 24.80 29.36 4.84
CA ILE A 796 24.88 30.76 5.30
C ILE A 796 25.97 31.47 4.47
N PRO A 797 25.69 32.65 3.89
CA PRO A 797 26.69 33.41 3.15
C PRO A 797 27.89 33.78 4.04
N SER A 798 29.08 33.83 3.45
CA SER A 798 30.31 34.18 4.17
C SER A 798 30.27 35.60 4.74
N ASP A 799 29.65 36.54 4.02
CA ASP A 799 29.33 37.86 4.51
C ASP A 799 27.91 37.90 5.10
N LEU A 800 27.85 37.82 6.43
CA LEU A 800 26.61 37.83 7.21
C LEU A 800 25.84 39.15 7.16
N THR A 801 26.42 40.21 6.61
CA THR A 801 25.77 41.52 6.43
C THR A 801 25.09 41.67 5.08
N THR A 802 25.30 40.74 4.15
CA THR A 802 24.68 40.74 2.82
C THR A 802 23.15 40.78 2.96
N PRO A 803 22.45 41.76 2.36
CA PRO A 803 20.99 41.82 2.38
C PRO A 803 20.35 40.71 1.53
N VAL A 804 19.51 39.89 2.15
CA VAL A 804 18.70 38.85 1.49
C VAL A 804 17.21 39.12 1.70
N GLN A 805 16.33 38.43 0.96
CA GLN A 805 14.87 38.47 1.19
C GLN A 805 14.27 39.89 1.17
N GLN A 806 14.77 40.70 0.24
CA GLN A 806 14.39 42.11 0.10
C GLN A 806 12.93 42.20 -0.33
N ARG A 807 12.17 43.06 0.35
CA ARG A 807 10.75 43.28 0.09
C ARG A 807 10.37 44.72 0.37
N ILE A 808 9.46 45.28 -0.41
CA ILE A 808 8.95 46.63 -0.22
C ILE A 808 7.43 46.61 -0.01
N ALA A 809 6.89 47.57 0.72
CA ALA A 809 5.45 47.68 1.00
C ALA A 809 5.01 49.15 1.02
N VAL A 810 3.77 49.41 0.59
CA VAL A 810 3.17 50.73 0.71
C VAL A 810 3.00 51.06 2.19
N ASN A 811 3.58 52.16 2.64
CA ASN A 811 3.44 52.60 4.03
C ASN A 811 2.43 53.75 4.16
N GLY A 812 2.29 54.55 3.11
CA GLY A 812 1.39 55.69 3.04
C GLY A 812 1.44 56.36 1.65
N PRO A 813 0.73 57.49 1.47
CA PRO A 813 0.56 58.11 0.15
C PRO A 813 1.86 58.55 -0.54
N ASN A 814 2.89 58.87 0.25
CA ASN A 814 4.19 59.31 -0.21
C ASN A 814 5.34 58.57 0.50
N SER A 815 5.07 57.35 0.99
CA SER A 815 6.04 56.55 1.70
C SER A 815 5.99 55.09 1.32
N ILE A 816 7.18 54.50 1.22
CA ILE A 816 7.38 53.07 1.04
C ILE A 816 8.26 52.55 2.17
N THR A 817 8.04 51.32 2.58
CA THR A 817 8.93 50.64 3.49
C THR A 817 9.79 49.67 2.71
N VAL A 818 11.11 49.67 2.97
CA VAL A 818 12.07 48.70 2.45
C VAL A 818 12.52 47.79 3.60
N SER A 819 12.23 46.50 3.48
CA SER A 819 12.58 45.48 4.47
C SER A 819 13.48 44.41 3.87
N TRP A 820 14.42 43.88 4.67
CA TRP A 820 15.34 42.82 4.26
C TRP A 820 15.87 42.06 5.47
N ASN A 821 16.53 40.94 5.23
CA ASN A 821 17.11 40.10 6.26
C ASN A 821 18.64 40.07 6.16
N THR A 822 19.31 39.86 7.29
CA THR A 822 20.78 39.64 7.39
C THR A 822 21.09 38.50 8.35
N TYR A 823 22.19 37.77 8.17
CA TYR A 823 22.57 36.67 9.08
C TYR A 823 23.30 37.16 10.35
N LYS A 824 23.49 38.48 10.47
CA LYS A 824 23.98 39.16 11.67
C LYS A 824 23.18 40.42 11.91
N GLN A 825 22.99 40.79 13.18
CA GLN A 825 22.43 42.07 13.57
C GLN A 825 23.28 43.23 13.03
N LEU A 826 22.64 44.20 12.39
CA LEU A 826 23.28 45.43 11.95
C LEU A 826 23.27 46.47 13.08
N ASP A 827 24.34 47.25 13.20
CA ASP A 827 24.39 48.38 14.14
C ASP A 827 23.37 49.47 13.76
N LYS A 828 23.21 49.68 12.44
CA LYS A 828 22.24 50.62 11.87
C LYS A 828 21.83 50.21 10.47
N ALA A 829 20.55 49.95 10.27
CA ALA A 829 19.97 49.66 8.95
C ALA A 829 19.74 50.97 8.17
N CYS A 830 20.29 51.10 6.97
CA CYS A 830 20.13 52.28 6.12
C CYS A 830 19.93 51.91 4.65
N VAL A 831 19.22 52.76 3.92
CA VAL A 831 18.95 52.64 2.49
C VAL A 831 19.29 53.98 1.82
N LYS A 832 20.08 53.94 0.75
CA LYS A 832 20.28 55.09 -0.13
C LYS A 832 19.28 55.05 -1.28
N TYR A 833 18.76 56.19 -1.72
CA TYR A 833 17.76 56.26 -2.78
C TYR A 833 17.82 57.56 -3.60
N GLY A 834 17.16 57.58 -4.76
CA GLY A 834 17.04 58.77 -5.62
C GLY A 834 16.13 58.56 -6.85
N ALA A 835 15.56 59.64 -7.39
CA ALA A 835 14.55 59.63 -8.46
C ALA A 835 15.09 59.73 -9.91
N SER A 836 16.35 60.13 -10.10
CA SER A 836 16.95 60.43 -11.42
C SER A 836 18.18 59.56 -11.72
N ASP A 837 18.22 58.88 -12.88
CA ASP A 837 19.33 58.05 -13.39
C ASP A 837 19.90 57.00 -12.41
N CYS A 838 19.12 56.60 -11.40
CA CYS A 838 19.60 55.82 -10.25
C CYS A 838 20.80 56.45 -9.50
N SER A 839 20.92 57.78 -9.50
CA SER A 839 21.86 58.49 -8.64
C SER A 839 21.35 58.50 -7.19
N LEU A 840 22.03 57.75 -6.31
CA LEU A 840 21.62 57.51 -4.93
C LEU A 840 22.08 58.65 -3.99
N THR A 841 21.48 59.83 -4.13
CA THR A 841 21.87 61.06 -3.42
C THR A 841 21.28 61.19 -2.02
N GLU A 842 20.17 60.51 -1.73
CA GLU A 842 19.50 60.56 -0.44
C GLU A 842 19.76 59.29 0.38
N GLN A 843 19.57 59.37 1.71
CA GLN A 843 19.72 58.23 2.61
C GLN A 843 18.70 58.29 3.75
N ALA A 844 17.96 57.20 3.93
CA ALA A 844 17.11 56.96 5.09
C ALA A 844 17.72 55.86 5.97
N CYS A 845 17.52 55.95 7.28
CA CYS A 845 17.97 54.92 8.21
C CYS A 845 16.86 54.57 9.20
N SER A 846 16.84 53.32 9.64
CA SER A 846 15.91 52.85 10.66
C SER A 846 16.16 53.57 11.99
N THR A 847 15.07 53.85 12.69
CA THR A 847 15.06 54.29 14.08
C THR A 847 14.81 53.13 15.05
N THR A 848 14.45 51.95 14.52
CA THR A 848 14.21 50.72 15.28
C THR A 848 15.35 49.72 15.07
N SER A 849 15.70 49.00 16.14
CA SER A 849 16.67 47.91 16.08
C SER A 849 16.14 46.76 15.24
N ALA A 850 17.04 46.02 14.58
CA ALA A 850 16.67 44.82 13.85
C ALA A 850 15.95 43.81 14.76
N ALA A 851 14.82 43.29 14.32
CA ALA A 851 14.05 42.29 15.05
C ALA A 851 14.58 40.88 14.75
N THR A 852 14.36 39.94 15.66
CA THR A 852 14.59 38.50 15.46
C THR A 852 13.79 37.72 16.51
N TYR A 853 13.73 36.41 16.38
CA TYR A 853 13.07 35.52 17.33
C TYR A 853 13.93 34.26 17.59
N PRO A 854 13.72 33.51 18.69
CA PRO A 854 14.66 32.48 19.16
C PRO A 854 15.02 31.39 18.14
N SER A 855 14.09 31.03 17.27
CA SER A 855 14.29 30.04 16.21
C SER A 855 14.80 30.64 14.89
N SER A 856 14.85 31.96 14.71
CA SER A 856 15.32 32.58 13.47
C SER A 856 16.80 32.35 13.24
N ARG A 857 17.21 32.22 11.97
CA ARG A 857 18.63 32.29 11.56
C ARG A 857 19.04 33.68 11.06
N THR A 858 18.07 34.60 10.89
CA THR A 858 18.29 35.94 10.35
C THR A 858 17.73 37.06 11.24
N TRP A 859 18.18 38.28 10.99
CA TRP A 859 17.76 39.52 11.60
C TRP A 859 16.98 40.35 10.58
N PHE A 860 15.82 40.84 11.01
CA PHE A 860 14.85 41.54 10.17
C PHE A 860 15.08 43.04 10.29
N ASN A 861 15.38 43.67 9.15
CA ASN A 861 15.67 45.10 9.05
C ASN A 861 14.56 45.77 8.25
N THR A 862 14.20 46.99 8.62
CA THR A 862 13.14 47.75 7.97
C THR A 862 13.47 49.24 7.98
N VAL A 863 13.32 49.91 6.85
CA VAL A 863 13.52 51.35 6.70
C VAL A 863 12.36 51.95 5.93
N THR A 864 11.69 52.95 6.52
CA THR A 864 10.67 53.72 5.83
C THR A 864 11.30 54.91 5.11
N ILE A 865 11.06 55.00 3.81
CA ILE A 865 11.41 56.14 2.97
C ILE A 865 10.14 56.97 2.78
N SER A 866 10.20 58.24 3.16
CA SER A 866 9.06 59.17 3.11
C SER A 866 9.39 60.39 2.25
N GLY A 867 8.36 61.21 1.95
CA GLY A 867 8.54 62.41 1.12
C GLY A 867 8.74 62.12 -0.36
N LEU A 868 8.30 60.94 -0.82
CA LEU A 868 8.41 60.54 -2.22
C LEU A 868 7.43 61.32 -3.09
N SER A 869 7.85 61.69 -4.30
CA SER A 869 6.92 62.19 -5.31
C SER A 869 6.01 61.04 -5.77
N PRO A 870 4.68 61.21 -5.91
CA PRO A 870 3.78 60.13 -6.31
C PRO A 870 4.09 59.57 -7.71
N ALA A 871 3.78 58.29 -7.94
CA ALA A 871 3.92 57.61 -9.23
C ALA A 871 5.27 57.86 -9.94
N THR A 872 6.36 57.96 -9.18
CA THR A 872 7.70 58.31 -9.64
C THR A 872 8.63 57.12 -9.43
N LYS A 873 9.46 56.82 -10.42
CA LYS A 873 10.45 55.73 -10.32
C LYS A 873 11.61 56.17 -9.41
N TYR A 874 11.89 55.39 -8.39
CA TYR A 874 13.05 55.57 -7.51
C TYR A 874 13.97 54.36 -7.61
N CYS A 875 15.28 54.59 -7.57
CA CYS A 875 16.25 53.53 -7.35
C CYS A 875 16.71 53.58 -5.90
N TYR A 876 17.01 52.41 -5.32
CA TYR A 876 17.51 52.31 -3.96
C TYR A 876 18.59 51.23 -3.84
N GLN A 877 19.44 51.38 -2.84
CA GLN A 877 20.47 50.40 -2.47
C GLN A 877 20.58 50.33 -0.96
N ILE A 878 20.62 49.12 -0.42
CA ILE A 878 20.79 48.89 1.02
C ILE A 878 22.26 49.13 1.36
N VAL A 879 22.53 49.87 2.44
CA VAL A 879 23.89 50.13 2.90
C VAL A 879 24.44 48.86 3.55
N SER A 880 25.23 48.10 2.80
CA SER A 880 25.93 46.89 3.24
C SER A 880 27.21 46.67 2.42
N THR A 881 28.06 45.74 2.86
CA THR A 881 29.32 45.36 2.20
C THR A 881 29.07 44.82 0.78
N ASN A 882 27.98 44.09 0.58
CA ASN A 882 27.56 43.53 -0.72
C ASN A 882 26.06 43.79 -0.92
N SER A 883 25.70 44.76 -1.78
CA SER A 883 24.31 45.11 -2.05
C SER A 883 24.10 45.51 -3.51
N THR A 884 22.98 45.06 -4.07
CA THR A 884 22.52 45.39 -5.43
C THR A 884 21.59 46.60 -5.42
N THR A 885 21.63 47.40 -6.48
CA THR A 885 20.67 48.48 -6.71
C THR A 885 19.39 47.91 -7.32
N ALA A 886 18.24 48.25 -6.76
CA ALA A 886 16.92 47.93 -7.28
C ALA A 886 16.11 49.22 -7.54
N SER A 887 14.97 49.11 -8.20
CA SER A 887 14.08 50.24 -8.47
C SER A 887 12.62 49.89 -8.25
N PHE A 888 11.85 50.84 -7.74
CA PHE A 888 10.40 50.72 -7.51
C PHE A 888 9.67 51.97 -8.02
N LEU A 889 8.35 51.85 -8.17
CA LEU A 889 7.44 52.96 -8.41
C LEU A 889 6.84 53.42 -7.07
N SER A 890 6.98 54.69 -6.72
CA SER A 890 6.34 55.22 -5.51
C SER A 890 4.81 55.17 -5.63
N PRO A 891 4.07 55.13 -4.50
CA PRO A 891 2.62 55.00 -4.52
C PRO A 891 1.92 56.08 -5.34
N ARG A 892 0.80 55.70 -5.96
CA ARG A 892 -0.12 56.64 -6.61
C ARG A 892 -0.89 57.42 -5.54
N LEU A 893 -1.14 58.69 -5.82
CA LEU A 893 -1.97 59.49 -4.93
C LEU A 893 -3.42 59.00 -4.99
N ALA A 894 -4.10 58.96 -3.84
CA ALA A 894 -5.52 58.65 -3.79
C ALA A 894 -6.31 59.59 -4.73
N GLY A 895 -7.19 59.01 -5.54
CA GLY A 895 -7.95 59.74 -6.56
C GLY A 895 -7.34 59.72 -7.97
N ASP A 896 -6.10 59.26 -8.16
CA ASP A 896 -5.53 59.05 -9.49
C ASP A 896 -6.32 57.96 -10.25
N LYS A 897 -7.02 58.37 -11.31
CA LYS A 897 -7.90 57.52 -12.12
C LYS A 897 -7.19 56.87 -13.32
N THR A 898 -5.87 57.05 -13.45
CA THR A 898 -5.16 56.41 -14.55
C THR A 898 -5.12 54.88 -14.35
N PRO A 899 -5.24 54.07 -15.42
CA PRO A 899 -5.37 52.64 -15.28
C PRO A 899 -4.13 51.99 -14.66
N PHE A 900 -4.34 50.97 -13.84
CA PHE A 900 -3.28 50.14 -13.26
C PHE A 900 -3.80 48.75 -12.90
N SER A 901 -2.87 47.81 -12.67
CA SER A 901 -3.20 46.43 -12.34
C SER A 901 -2.46 45.95 -11.08
N ILE A 902 -3.13 45.08 -10.33
CA ILE A 902 -2.60 44.41 -9.14
C ILE A 902 -2.73 42.89 -9.30
N ASN A 903 -1.77 42.13 -8.80
CA ASN A 903 -1.84 40.67 -8.82
C ASN A 903 -2.21 40.12 -7.44
N ALA A 904 -3.13 39.16 -7.41
CA ALA A 904 -3.47 38.37 -6.24
C ALA A 904 -2.85 36.97 -6.39
N ILE A 905 -1.91 36.66 -5.50
CA ILE A 905 -1.20 35.37 -5.46
C ILE A 905 -1.25 34.83 -4.05
N ILE A 906 -2.07 33.81 -3.83
CA ILE A 906 -2.38 33.26 -2.51
C ILE A 906 -2.04 31.79 -2.51
N ASP A 907 -1.60 31.25 -1.38
CA ASP A 907 -1.24 29.83 -1.26
C ASP A 907 -0.04 29.48 -2.16
N LEU A 908 1.06 30.23 -2.02
CA LEU A 908 2.16 30.22 -2.99
C LEU A 908 3.20 29.12 -2.72
N GLY A 909 3.78 29.04 -1.52
CA GLY A 909 4.79 28.03 -1.14
C GLY A 909 6.14 28.09 -1.88
N VAL A 910 7.03 27.13 -1.56
CA VAL A 910 8.42 26.99 -2.09
C VAL A 910 8.49 25.99 -3.25
N TYR A 911 9.40 26.23 -4.20
CA TYR A 911 9.47 25.48 -5.47
C TYR A 911 10.83 24.99 -5.93
N GLY A 912 10.84 23.89 -6.70
CA GLY A 912 12.05 23.19 -7.16
C GLY A 912 12.30 23.14 -8.67
N GLU A 913 13.54 22.79 -9.05
CA GLU A 913 13.99 22.60 -10.45
C GLU A 913 13.29 21.44 -11.18
N ASP A 914 13.06 20.31 -10.50
CA ASP A 914 12.56 19.07 -11.14
C ASP A 914 11.04 18.82 -11.00
N GLY A 915 10.23 19.84 -10.71
CA GLY A 915 8.81 19.74 -11.00
C GLY A 915 7.88 19.19 -9.90
N TYR A 916 8.11 19.51 -8.62
CA TYR A 916 6.99 19.57 -7.67
C TYR A 916 5.85 20.45 -8.24
N THR A 917 6.17 21.52 -8.99
CA THR A 917 5.20 22.39 -9.69
C THR A 917 4.68 21.93 -11.03
N ILE A 918 5.50 21.23 -11.81
CA ILE A 918 5.16 20.95 -13.21
C ILE A 918 4.24 19.74 -13.28
N GLN A 919 4.50 18.74 -12.43
CA GLN A 919 3.75 17.48 -12.42
C GLN A 919 2.88 17.32 -11.18
N MET A 920 2.89 18.31 -10.26
CA MET A 920 2.23 18.20 -8.96
C MET A 920 2.67 16.92 -8.22
N ASP A 921 3.95 16.56 -8.37
CA ASP A 921 4.51 15.32 -7.84
C ASP A 921 4.65 15.41 -6.33
N GLN A 922 3.57 15.05 -5.63
CA GLN A 922 3.50 15.05 -4.17
C GLN A 922 4.56 14.16 -3.51
N THR A 923 5.20 13.24 -4.24
CA THR A 923 6.30 12.43 -3.70
C THR A 923 7.56 13.26 -3.43
N LYS A 924 7.70 14.43 -4.07
CA LYS A 924 8.83 15.36 -3.85
C LYS A 924 8.70 16.22 -2.59
N ARG A 925 7.58 16.17 -1.87
CA ARG A 925 7.48 16.77 -0.52
C ARG A 925 8.53 16.20 0.43
N ASP A 926 8.95 14.95 0.19
CA ASP A 926 10.03 14.28 0.91
C ASP A 926 11.42 14.87 0.62
N GLU A 927 11.54 15.91 -0.21
CA GLU A 927 12.81 16.60 -0.47
C GLU A 927 12.97 17.89 0.34
N ILE A 928 11.92 18.45 0.96
CA ILE A 928 11.96 19.70 1.74
C ILE A 928 13.00 19.63 2.88
N PRO A 929 13.79 20.69 3.16
CA PRO A 929 13.96 21.94 2.39
C PRO A 929 15.07 21.83 1.32
N ASN A 930 15.49 20.63 0.93
CA ASN A 930 16.61 20.40 0.01
C ASN A 930 16.21 20.49 -1.47
N ILE A 931 15.00 20.98 -1.76
CA ILE A 931 14.53 21.20 -3.11
C ILE A 931 15.36 22.35 -3.72
N PRO A 932 16.15 22.12 -4.79
CA PRO A 932 16.93 23.18 -5.43
C PRO A 932 15.98 24.27 -5.96
N PRO A 933 16.07 25.52 -5.48
CA PRO A 933 15.11 26.55 -5.84
C PRO A 933 15.17 26.84 -7.35
N SER A 934 14.02 26.90 -8.00
CA SER A 934 13.94 27.26 -9.42
C SER A 934 12.88 28.31 -9.69
N LEU A 935 13.27 29.31 -10.48
CA LEU A 935 12.35 30.30 -11.03
C LEU A 935 11.81 29.86 -12.38
N ASN A 936 12.17 28.71 -12.96
CA ASN A 936 11.78 28.41 -14.35
C ASN A 936 10.36 27.88 -14.53
N HIS A 937 9.66 27.50 -13.45
CA HIS A 937 8.41 26.75 -13.52
C HIS A 937 7.46 27.06 -12.35
N THR A 938 7.16 28.34 -12.11
CA THR A 938 6.36 28.80 -10.94
C THR A 938 5.51 30.04 -11.25
N THR A 939 4.51 30.33 -10.42
CA THR A 939 3.79 31.62 -10.43
C THR A 939 4.75 32.80 -10.20
N ILE A 940 5.78 32.61 -9.37
CA ILE A 940 6.87 33.59 -9.16
C ILE A 940 7.59 33.90 -10.48
N LYS A 941 7.87 32.91 -11.31
CA LYS A 941 8.43 33.18 -12.64
C LYS A 941 7.56 34.12 -13.44
N ARG A 942 6.27 33.80 -13.49
CA ARG A 942 5.33 34.53 -14.33
C ARG A 942 5.28 35.99 -13.89
N LEU A 943 5.20 36.23 -12.59
CA LEU A 943 5.31 37.56 -12.00
C LEU A 943 6.61 38.27 -12.39
N ALA A 944 7.74 37.57 -12.37
CA ALA A 944 9.02 38.14 -12.79
C ALA A 944 9.08 38.45 -14.30
N ASP A 945 8.50 37.59 -15.14
CA ASP A 945 8.43 37.76 -16.60
C ASP A 945 7.49 38.93 -16.98
N THR A 946 6.38 39.08 -16.28
CA THR A 946 5.35 40.11 -16.51
C THR A 946 5.49 41.28 -15.53
N ILE A 947 6.69 41.51 -14.98
CA ILE A 947 6.90 42.46 -13.88
C ILE A 947 6.51 43.89 -14.26
N ASP A 948 6.52 44.25 -15.55
CA ASP A 948 6.14 45.58 -16.01
C ASP A 948 4.63 45.72 -16.27
N GLU A 949 3.83 44.65 -16.14
CA GLU A 949 2.38 44.64 -16.44
C GLU A 949 1.51 44.95 -15.22
N TYR A 950 2.07 44.94 -14.01
CA TYR A 950 1.35 45.22 -12.76
C TYR A 950 2.18 46.10 -11.82
N GLU A 951 1.53 46.79 -10.89
CA GLU A 951 2.18 47.78 -10.02
C GLU A 951 2.45 47.29 -8.61
N LEU A 952 1.59 46.42 -8.06
CA LEU A 952 1.74 45.81 -6.73
C LEU A 952 1.14 44.40 -6.67
N VAL A 953 1.47 43.68 -5.60
CA VAL A 953 0.96 42.36 -5.28
C VAL A 953 0.22 42.40 -3.95
N ILE A 954 -0.94 41.73 -3.89
CA ILE A 954 -1.60 41.36 -2.64
C ILE A 954 -1.46 39.84 -2.44
N HIS A 955 -1.08 39.43 -1.23
CA HIS A 955 -0.93 38.02 -0.83
C HIS A 955 -1.57 37.79 0.54
N PRO A 956 -2.89 37.59 0.59
CA PRO A 956 -3.59 37.25 1.82
C PRO A 956 -3.42 35.77 2.22
N GLY A 957 -2.30 35.48 2.88
CA GLY A 957 -2.08 34.24 3.61
C GLY A 957 -1.50 33.07 2.83
N ASP A 958 -0.96 32.13 3.59
CA ASP A 958 -0.29 30.90 3.16
C ASP A 958 0.92 31.17 2.26
N LEU A 959 1.91 31.79 2.88
CA LEU A 959 3.10 32.27 2.21
C LEU A 959 4.06 31.13 1.90
N GLY A 960 4.75 30.64 2.94
CA GLY A 960 5.92 29.78 2.80
C GLY A 960 5.68 28.29 3.07
N TYR A 961 4.55 27.92 3.68
CA TYR A 961 4.26 26.53 4.13
C TYR A 961 5.41 25.94 4.95
N ALA A 962 5.94 26.74 5.88
CA ALA A 962 7.12 26.34 6.64
C ALA A 962 6.82 25.29 7.71
N ASP A 963 5.57 25.18 8.14
CA ASP A 963 5.05 24.18 9.06
C ASP A 963 4.94 22.77 8.47
N ASP A 964 5.00 22.63 7.14
CA ASP A 964 5.16 21.35 6.42
C ASP A 964 6.55 20.72 6.54
N TRP A 965 7.50 21.37 7.23
CA TRP A 965 8.83 20.82 7.49
C TRP A 965 8.78 19.38 8.06
N ILE A 966 7.73 19.04 8.81
CA ILE A 966 7.54 17.74 9.49
C ILE A 966 7.17 16.60 8.54
N LEU A 967 6.70 16.90 7.32
CA LEU A 967 6.30 15.89 6.33
C LEU A 967 7.44 14.91 5.99
N ARG A 968 8.68 15.26 6.33
CA ARG A 968 9.85 14.39 6.25
C ARG A 968 10.39 14.02 7.65
N GLY A 969 10.34 12.73 7.99
CA GLY A 969 10.73 12.24 9.32
C GLY A 969 12.15 12.60 9.79
N HIS A 970 13.10 12.87 8.89
CA HIS A 970 14.44 13.31 9.29
C HIS A 970 14.55 14.80 9.67
N ASN A 971 13.62 15.66 9.19
CA ASN A 971 13.60 17.08 9.52
C ASN A 971 13.22 17.27 11.00
N ALA A 972 12.47 16.31 11.59
CA ALA A 972 12.15 16.21 13.01
C ALA A 972 13.36 16.44 13.94
N PHE A 973 14.56 16.02 13.52
CA PHE A 973 15.78 16.06 14.33
C PHE A 973 16.53 17.40 14.28
N ASP A 974 16.20 18.29 13.33
CA ASP A 974 16.67 19.69 13.29
C ASP A 974 15.53 20.63 12.87
N SER A 975 14.41 20.52 13.60
CA SER A 975 13.15 21.19 13.29
C SER A 975 13.28 22.70 13.11
N LYS A 976 14.06 23.34 13.99
CA LYS A 976 14.36 24.76 13.93
C LYS A 976 14.97 25.14 12.58
N ASN A 977 16.05 24.48 12.17
CA ASN A 977 16.74 24.90 10.96
C ASN A 977 15.99 24.47 9.70
N ALA A 978 15.26 23.35 9.72
CA ALA A 978 14.42 22.92 8.61
C ALA A 978 13.29 23.94 8.34
N PHE A 979 12.52 24.30 9.37
CA PHE A 979 11.45 25.32 9.28
C PHE A 979 11.99 26.64 8.72
N GLN A 980 13.12 27.10 9.26
CA GLN A 980 13.74 28.36 8.81
C GLN A 980 14.29 28.29 7.39
N ALA A 981 14.81 27.14 6.96
CA ALA A 981 15.31 26.98 5.60
C ALA A 981 14.20 27.13 4.55
N ILE A 982 13.00 26.61 4.82
CA ILE A 982 11.83 26.77 3.94
C ILE A 982 11.47 28.25 3.82
N LEU A 983 11.33 28.95 4.94
CA LEU A 983 11.05 30.40 4.93
C LEU A 983 12.11 31.18 4.15
N GLU A 984 13.38 30.90 4.39
CA GLU A 984 14.47 31.60 3.70
C GLU A 984 14.42 31.36 2.19
N GLN A 985 14.21 30.11 1.75
CA GLN A 985 14.06 29.78 0.34
C GLN A 985 12.86 30.48 -0.31
N PHE A 986 11.70 30.48 0.35
CA PHE A 986 10.51 31.17 -0.15
C PHE A 986 10.79 32.65 -0.42
N TYR A 987 11.31 33.36 0.58
CA TYR A 987 11.55 34.79 0.46
C TYR A 987 12.72 35.12 -0.47
N ASP A 988 13.69 34.22 -0.64
CA ASP A 988 14.74 34.37 -1.63
C ASP A 988 14.20 34.21 -3.06
N GLN A 989 13.27 33.26 -3.30
CA GLN A 989 12.58 33.11 -4.58
C GLN A 989 11.68 34.31 -4.89
N LEU A 990 11.08 34.92 -3.87
CA LEU A 990 10.20 36.08 -4.01
C LEU A 990 10.95 37.41 -4.23
N ALA A 991 12.16 37.54 -3.66
CA ALA A 991 12.95 38.78 -3.67
C ALA A 991 13.10 39.46 -5.04
N PRO A 992 13.25 38.75 -6.19
CA PRO A 992 13.31 39.38 -7.51
C PRO A 992 12.08 40.25 -7.86
N ILE A 993 10.91 39.93 -7.28
CA ILE A 993 9.66 40.67 -7.47
C ILE A 993 9.47 41.67 -6.33
N SER A 994 9.54 41.21 -5.07
CA SER A 994 9.19 42.01 -3.91
C SER A 994 10.21 43.13 -3.62
N SER A 995 11.43 43.07 -4.18
CA SER A 995 12.38 44.20 -4.17
C SER A 995 11.99 45.33 -5.13
N ARG A 996 11.06 45.11 -6.07
CA ARG A 996 10.71 46.07 -7.13
C ARG A 996 9.24 46.47 -7.10
N LYS A 997 8.38 45.61 -6.56
CA LYS A 997 6.92 45.78 -6.48
C LYS A 997 6.48 45.73 -5.03
N PRO A 998 5.64 46.67 -4.56
CA PRO A 998 5.03 46.57 -3.25
C PRO A 998 4.32 45.24 -3.06
N TYR A 999 4.63 44.57 -1.96
CA TYR A 999 4.13 43.25 -1.61
C TYR A 999 3.33 43.35 -0.32
N MET A 1000 2.01 43.39 -0.44
CA MET A 1000 1.07 43.62 0.65
C MET A 1000 0.55 42.27 1.15
N ALA A 1001 0.86 41.90 2.39
CA ALA A 1001 0.59 40.58 2.92
C ALA A 1001 -0.28 40.61 4.18
N SER A 1002 -1.20 39.65 4.29
CA SER A 1002 -1.93 39.30 5.53
C SER A 1002 -1.70 37.81 5.82
N PRO A 1003 -1.99 37.31 7.04
CA PRO A 1003 -1.71 35.93 7.38
C PRO A 1003 -2.81 34.98 6.87
N GLY A 1004 -2.41 33.73 6.64
CA GLY A 1004 -3.29 32.57 6.50
C GLY A 1004 -3.03 31.57 7.61
N ASN A 1005 -3.63 30.39 7.51
CA ASN A 1005 -3.59 29.40 8.57
C ASN A 1005 -2.17 28.83 8.78
N HIS A 1006 -1.40 28.64 7.70
CA HIS A 1006 0.00 28.20 7.80
C HIS A 1006 0.93 29.22 8.49
N GLU A 1007 0.52 30.50 8.57
CA GLU A 1007 1.27 31.50 9.34
C GLU A 1007 1.04 31.40 10.84
N ALA A 1008 -0.08 30.81 11.32
CA ALA A 1008 -0.28 30.54 12.75
C ALA A 1008 0.86 29.69 13.32
N ALA A 1009 1.50 28.93 12.43
CA ALA A 1009 2.63 28.04 12.60
C ALA A 1009 2.29 26.81 13.45
N CYS A 1010 2.72 25.65 12.95
CA CYS A 1010 2.50 24.34 13.58
C CYS A 1010 1.02 23.94 13.66
N GLU A 1011 0.21 24.31 12.67
CA GLU A 1011 -1.16 23.81 12.49
C GLU A 1011 -1.16 22.31 12.17
N GLU A 1012 -0.27 21.89 11.25
CA GLU A 1012 -0.06 20.49 10.84
C GLU A 1012 0.59 19.60 11.91
N VAL A 1013 0.94 20.16 13.06
CA VAL A 1013 1.55 19.44 14.19
C VAL A 1013 0.51 19.36 15.31
N PRO A 1014 0.04 18.16 15.72
CA PRO A 1014 -0.95 18.06 16.77
C PRO A 1014 -0.46 18.83 18.00
N HIS A 1015 -1.23 19.85 18.42
CA HIS A 1015 -0.81 20.96 19.28
C HIS A 1015 -0.18 20.53 20.63
N LEU A 1016 -0.37 19.26 20.98
CA LEU A 1016 0.04 18.57 22.20
C LEU A 1016 1.39 17.82 22.10
N THR A 1017 2.05 17.77 20.93
CA THR A 1017 3.23 16.90 20.71
C THR A 1017 4.58 17.56 21.07
N GLY A 1018 4.63 18.87 21.30
CA GLY A 1018 5.87 19.58 21.65
C GLY A 1018 6.95 19.60 20.55
N LEU A 1019 6.62 19.19 19.33
CA LEU A 1019 7.54 19.13 18.18
C LEU A 1019 7.74 20.48 17.48
N CYS A 1020 6.83 21.42 17.72
CA CYS A 1020 6.91 22.76 17.17
C CYS A 1020 8.18 23.51 17.64
N PRO A 1021 9.01 24.09 16.74
CA PRO A 1021 10.21 24.79 17.14
C PRO A 1021 9.92 25.90 18.17
N SER A 1022 10.77 26.02 19.18
CA SER A 1022 10.60 27.04 20.22
C SER A 1022 10.49 28.45 19.61
N GLY A 1023 9.41 29.15 19.94
CA GLY A 1023 9.11 30.48 19.39
C GLY A 1023 8.52 30.48 17.98
N GLN A 1024 8.05 29.35 17.43
CA GLN A 1024 7.27 29.28 16.18
C GLN A 1024 5.79 28.99 16.44
N LYS A 1025 5.11 29.87 17.17
CA LYS A 1025 3.66 29.76 17.39
C LYS A 1025 3.02 31.12 17.24
N ASN A 1026 1.71 31.15 17.04
CA ASN A 1026 0.93 32.37 17.13
C ASN A 1026 1.48 33.47 16.20
N PHE A 1027 1.68 33.12 14.92
CA PHE A 1027 2.10 34.07 13.88
C PHE A 1027 3.48 34.71 14.08
N THR A 1028 4.39 34.09 14.84
CA THR A 1028 5.67 34.71 15.22
C THR A 1028 6.54 35.18 14.03
N ASP A 1029 6.77 34.33 13.02
CA ASP A 1029 7.57 34.77 11.84
C ASP A 1029 6.85 35.88 11.07
N PHE A 1030 5.56 35.69 10.77
CA PHE A 1030 4.75 36.66 10.04
C PHE A 1030 4.75 38.04 10.71
N MET A 1031 4.48 38.09 12.02
CA MET A 1031 4.52 39.31 12.82
C MET A 1031 5.90 39.98 12.78
N THR A 1032 6.97 39.21 12.94
CA THR A 1032 8.34 39.75 12.95
C THR A 1032 8.73 40.28 11.57
N ARG A 1033 8.30 39.60 10.52
CA ARG A 1033 8.67 39.89 9.14
C ARG A 1033 7.92 41.08 8.56
N PHE A 1034 6.63 41.21 8.88
CA PHE A 1034 5.74 42.17 8.25
C PHE A 1034 5.24 43.28 9.17
N GLY A 1035 5.31 43.11 10.51
CA GLY A 1035 4.68 44.02 11.46
C GLY A 1035 5.20 45.46 11.44
N SER A 1036 6.46 45.67 11.04
CA SER A 1036 7.02 47.03 10.83
C SER A 1036 6.92 47.53 9.39
N SER A 1037 6.45 46.70 8.45
CA SER A 1037 6.40 47.00 7.02
C SER A 1037 5.01 47.33 6.51
N MET A 1038 3.98 46.68 7.05
CA MET A 1038 2.59 46.91 6.65
C MET A 1038 2.07 48.26 7.18
N PRO A 1039 1.21 48.94 6.41
CA PRO A 1039 0.60 50.19 6.84
C PRO A 1039 -0.40 49.92 7.97
N THR A 1040 -0.83 50.97 8.68
CA THR A 1040 -1.89 50.85 9.70
C THR A 1040 -3.25 51.00 9.05
N SER A 1041 -3.59 52.21 8.62
CA SER A 1041 -4.75 52.54 7.83
C SER A 1041 -4.46 53.83 7.08
N PHE A 1042 -5.16 54.04 5.97
CA PHE A 1042 -4.99 55.22 5.14
C PHE A 1042 -5.32 56.53 5.89
N ALA A 1043 -4.71 57.62 5.44
CA ALA A 1043 -5.12 58.95 5.86
C ALA A 1043 -6.14 59.47 4.85
N SER A 1044 -7.42 59.56 5.24
CA SER A 1044 -8.49 59.97 4.33
C SER A 1044 -8.18 61.32 3.67
N THR A 1045 -8.23 61.32 2.34
CA THR A 1045 -8.09 62.50 1.49
C THR A 1045 -9.45 63.12 1.14
N SER A 1046 -10.55 62.56 1.64
CA SER A 1046 -11.90 63.12 1.47
C SER A 1046 -11.98 64.54 2.01
N HIS A 1047 -12.88 65.36 1.48
CA HIS A 1047 -13.21 66.65 2.07
C HIS A 1047 -14.20 66.54 3.24
N ASP A 1048 -14.89 65.40 3.37
CA ASP A 1048 -15.90 65.18 4.40
C ASP A 1048 -15.27 64.97 5.78
N ALA A 1049 -15.88 65.61 6.79
CA ALA A 1049 -15.37 65.56 8.16
C ALA A 1049 -15.66 64.22 8.84
N ALA A 1050 -16.81 63.60 8.57
CA ALA A 1050 -17.17 62.31 9.16
C ALA A 1050 -16.31 61.18 8.57
N ALA A 1051 -16.04 61.20 7.26
CA ALA A 1051 -15.10 60.30 6.60
C ALA A 1051 -13.71 60.37 7.25
N LYS A 1052 -13.18 61.57 7.50
CA LYS A 1052 -11.91 61.75 8.23
C LYS A 1052 -11.95 61.21 9.65
N VAL A 1053 -13.05 61.41 10.37
CA VAL A 1053 -13.22 60.88 11.73
C VAL A 1053 -13.23 59.35 11.71
N ASN A 1054 -13.96 58.74 10.78
CA ASN A 1054 -14.02 57.29 10.59
C ASN A 1054 -12.67 56.71 10.17
N ALA A 1055 -11.93 57.33 9.26
CA ALA A 1055 -10.59 56.89 8.86
C ALA A 1055 -9.59 57.01 10.03
N ASN A 1056 -9.67 58.08 10.82
CA ASN A 1056 -8.86 58.20 12.04
C ASN A 1056 -9.23 57.14 13.09
N LYS A 1057 -10.52 56.80 13.20
CA LYS A 1057 -10.99 55.70 14.04
C LYS A 1057 -10.43 54.36 13.52
N ALA A 1058 -10.56 54.05 12.24
CA ALA A 1058 -9.97 52.86 11.61
C ALA A 1058 -8.47 52.77 11.89
N LYS A 1059 -7.72 53.87 11.72
CA LYS A 1059 -6.29 53.94 12.05
C LYS A 1059 -5.94 53.59 13.50
N GLN A 1060 -6.80 53.94 14.46
CA GLN A 1060 -6.61 53.56 15.87
C GLN A 1060 -6.98 52.09 16.15
N LEU A 1061 -7.82 51.49 15.30
CA LEU A 1061 -8.30 50.12 15.42
C LEU A 1061 -7.45 49.12 14.64
N ALA A 1062 -6.72 49.59 13.62
CA ALA A 1062 -5.82 48.78 12.81
C ALA A 1062 -4.76 48.06 13.65
N LYS A 1063 -4.38 46.86 13.20
CA LYS A 1063 -3.38 46.02 13.86
C LYS A 1063 -2.50 45.35 12.80
N PRO A 1064 -1.61 46.09 12.12
CA PRO A 1064 -0.67 45.47 11.21
C PRO A 1064 0.24 44.47 11.95
N PRO A 1065 0.58 43.33 11.35
CA PRO A 1065 0.28 42.97 9.95
C PRO A 1065 -1.03 42.16 9.76
N PHE A 1066 -1.91 42.07 10.76
CA PHE A 1066 -3.13 41.25 10.72
C PHE A 1066 -4.25 41.93 9.92
N TRP A 1067 -4.69 43.11 10.35
CA TRP A 1067 -5.69 43.90 9.62
C TRP A 1067 -5.28 45.36 9.47
N PHE A 1068 -5.36 45.84 8.23
CA PHE A 1068 -4.94 47.18 7.83
C PHE A 1068 -5.55 47.58 6.48
N SER A 1069 -5.40 48.85 6.10
CA SER A 1069 -5.87 49.35 4.81
C SER A 1069 -4.93 50.37 4.19
N PHE A 1070 -5.01 50.53 2.87
CA PHE A 1070 -4.25 51.52 2.11
C PHE A 1070 -5.01 51.95 0.84
N GLU A 1071 -4.73 53.16 0.38
CA GLU A 1071 -5.21 53.66 -0.92
C GLU A 1071 -4.08 53.61 -1.95
N TYR A 1072 -4.42 53.23 -3.18
CA TYR A 1072 -3.51 53.24 -4.31
C TYR A 1072 -4.27 53.69 -5.57
N GLY A 1073 -4.05 54.95 -5.97
CA GLY A 1073 -4.78 55.54 -7.09
C GLY A 1073 -6.28 55.61 -6.81
N MET A 1074 -7.08 54.95 -7.65
CA MET A 1074 -8.55 54.90 -7.53
C MET A 1074 -9.08 53.74 -6.69
N ALA A 1075 -8.22 52.91 -6.10
CA ALA A 1075 -8.62 51.77 -5.27
C ALA A 1075 -8.32 52.00 -3.79
N HIS A 1076 -9.29 51.64 -2.96
CA HIS A 1076 -9.14 51.42 -1.52
C HIS A 1076 -9.06 49.92 -1.26
N VAL A 1077 -7.97 49.46 -0.64
CA VAL A 1077 -7.71 48.05 -0.39
C VAL A 1077 -7.62 47.80 1.12
N VAL A 1078 -8.40 46.83 1.60
CA VAL A 1078 -8.42 46.42 3.01
C VAL A 1078 -7.97 44.98 3.11
N MET A 1079 -7.01 44.72 4.00
CA MET A 1079 -6.57 43.37 4.35
C MET A 1079 -7.19 43.00 5.70
N ILE A 1080 -7.89 41.87 5.76
CA ILE A 1080 -8.49 41.31 6.97
C ILE A 1080 -7.80 39.99 7.35
N ASP A 1081 -7.95 39.62 8.62
CA ASP A 1081 -7.48 38.37 9.19
C ASP A 1081 -8.68 37.42 9.37
N THR A 1082 -8.67 36.31 8.63
CA THR A 1082 -9.70 35.27 8.67
C THR A 1082 -9.41 34.18 9.68
N GLU A 1083 -8.28 34.25 10.39
CA GLU A 1083 -7.80 33.17 11.26
C GLU A 1083 -8.19 33.41 12.72
N THR A 1084 -8.12 34.66 13.20
CA THR A 1084 -8.37 35.00 14.61
C THR A 1084 -9.06 36.35 14.82
N ASP A 1085 -9.31 36.70 16.09
CA ASP A 1085 -9.88 37.99 16.53
C ASP A 1085 -11.33 38.29 16.08
N PHE A 1086 -12.15 37.25 15.87
CA PHE A 1086 -13.62 37.33 15.77
C PHE A 1086 -14.30 36.08 16.36
N ALA A 1087 -15.63 36.13 16.56
CA ALA A 1087 -16.37 35.03 17.16
C ALA A 1087 -16.33 33.77 16.27
N GLY A 1088 -15.88 32.64 16.83
CA GLY A 1088 -15.76 31.38 16.09
C GLY A 1088 -14.61 31.34 15.09
N ALA A 1089 -13.67 32.28 15.17
CA ALA A 1089 -12.51 32.32 14.27
C ALA A 1089 -11.72 30.98 14.32
N PRO A 1090 -11.36 30.37 13.16
CA PRO A 1090 -10.80 29.02 13.08
C PRO A 1090 -9.58 28.77 13.98
N ASP A 1091 -8.64 29.71 14.04
CA ASP A 1091 -7.40 29.56 14.80
C ASP A 1091 -7.49 30.16 16.20
N GLY A 1092 -8.63 30.77 16.54
CA GLY A 1092 -8.89 31.37 17.84
C GLY A 1092 -8.90 30.37 19.01
N PRO A 1093 -8.99 30.87 20.27
CA PRO A 1093 -9.07 30.04 21.48
C PRO A 1093 -10.14 28.94 21.46
N ASP A 1094 -11.30 29.28 20.89
CA ASP A 1094 -12.47 28.40 20.78
C ASP A 1094 -12.72 27.97 19.31
N GLY A 1095 -11.72 28.15 18.45
CA GLY A 1095 -11.79 27.90 17.02
C GLY A 1095 -11.68 26.43 16.62
N SER A 1096 -12.12 26.10 15.41
CA SER A 1096 -12.13 24.74 14.87
C SER A 1096 -10.74 24.11 14.75
N ALA A 1097 -9.69 24.91 14.56
CA ALA A 1097 -8.31 24.42 14.43
C ALA A 1097 -7.66 24.08 15.79
N GLY A 1098 -8.25 24.52 16.92
CA GLY A 1098 -7.75 24.20 18.26
C GLY A 1098 -6.37 24.77 18.58
N LEU A 1099 -5.93 25.80 17.85
CA LEU A 1099 -4.59 26.39 17.97
C LEU A 1099 -4.49 27.45 19.07
N ASN A 1100 -5.60 28.08 19.49
CA ASN A 1100 -5.56 29.16 20.46
C ASN A 1100 -4.53 30.24 20.06
N SER A 1101 -4.48 30.55 18.77
CA SER A 1101 -3.72 31.63 18.19
C SER A 1101 -4.55 32.91 18.28
N GLY A 1102 -3.97 33.95 18.89
CA GLY A 1102 -4.68 35.17 19.29
C GLY A 1102 -5.42 35.04 20.64
N PRO A 1103 -6.26 36.04 20.99
CA PRO A 1103 -6.50 37.27 20.25
C PRO A 1103 -5.31 38.25 20.35
N PHE A 1104 -5.08 39.02 19.29
CA PHE A 1104 -4.05 40.08 19.20
C PHE A 1104 -4.62 41.48 19.42
N GLY A 1105 -5.92 41.65 19.17
CA GLY A 1105 -6.72 42.82 19.46
C GLY A 1105 -7.52 42.66 20.74
N ARG A 1106 -8.31 43.67 21.04
CA ARG A 1106 -9.43 43.53 21.99
C ARG A 1106 -10.64 42.89 21.27
N PRO A 1107 -11.62 42.34 21.99
CA PRO A 1107 -12.82 41.77 21.39
C PRO A 1107 -13.47 42.73 20.37
N ASP A 1108 -13.86 42.17 19.22
CA ASP A 1108 -14.46 42.86 18.07
C ASP A 1108 -13.64 44.01 17.47
N GLN A 1109 -12.36 44.16 17.84
CA GLN A 1109 -11.53 45.26 17.33
C GLN A 1109 -11.41 45.22 15.81
N GLN A 1110 -11.24 44.03 15.22
CA GLN A 1110 -11.15 43.84 13.78
C GLN A 1110 -12.47 44.22 13.08
N LEU A 1111 -13.62 43.81 13.61
CA LEU A 1111 -14.93 44.16 13.03
C LEU A 1111 -15.21 45.65 13.14
N GLN A 1112 -14.88 46.27 14.27
CA GLN A 1112 -14.97 47.72 14.46
C GLN A 1112 -14.02 48.48 13.54
N PHE A 1113 -12.83 47.92 13.29
CA PHE A 1113 -11.87 48.46 12.32
C PHE A 1113 -12.50 48.46 10.93
N LEU A 1114 -12.96 47.30 10.46
CA LEU A 1114 -13.52 47.14 9.12
C LEU A 1114 -14.75 48.05 8.92
N GLU A 1115 -15.65 48.11 9.90
CA GLU A 1115 -16.82 49.01 9.83
C GLU A 1115 -16.39 50.48 9.73
N ALA A 1116 -15.45 50.93 10.58
CA ALA A 1116 -14.97 52.31 10.54
C ALA A 1116 -14.20 52.62 9.25
N ASP A 1117 -13.42 51.67 8.74
CA ASP A 1117 -12.61 51.81 7.54
C ASP A 1117 -13.51 51.92 6.30
N LEU A 1118 -14.44 50.99 6.11
CA LEU A 1118 -15.38 51.01 5.00
C LEU A 1118 -16.31 52.24 5.05
N ALA A 1119 -16.78 52.63 6.23
CA ALA A 1119 -17.58 53.84 6.42
C ALA A 1119 -16.80 55.16 6.16
N SER A 1120 -15.49 55.09 6.00
CA SER A 1120 -14.64 56.25 5.72
C SER A 1120 -14.30 56.44 4.25
N VAL A 1121 -14.62 55.45 3.41
CA VAL A 1121 -14.27 55.46 1.98
C VAL A 1121 -15.17 56.44 1.22
N ASP A 1122 -14.55 57.46 0.64
CA ASP A 1122 -15.21 58.39 -0.26
C ASP A 1122 -15.07 57.89 -1.71
N ARG A 1123 -16.17 57.35 -2.26
CA ARG A 1123 -16.19 56.75 -3.60
C ARG A 1123 -15.90 57.76 -4.72
N ALA A 1124 -16.01 59.07 -4.45
CA ALA A 1124 -15.57 60.08 -5.42
C ALA A 1124 -14.03 60.09 -5.55
N VAL A 1125 -13.32 59.81 -4.46
CA VAL A 1125 -11.86 59.70 -4.43
C VAL A 1125 -11.43 58.28 -4.85
N THR A 1126 -11.83 57.26 -4.12
CA THR A 1126 -11.49 55.85 -4.34
C THR A 1126 -12.76 55.05 -4.65
N PRO A 1127 -13.22 55.04 -5.93
CA PRO A 1127 -14.46 54.38 -6.33
C PRO A 1127 -14.41 52.88 -6.09
N TRP A 1128 -13.25 52.26 -6.22
CA TRP A 1128 -13.11 50.82 -6.05
C TRP A 1128 -12.75 50.44 -4.63
N VAL A 1129 -13.51 49.51 -4.06
CA VAL A 1129 -13.27 48.96 -2.72
C VAL A 1129 -13.01 47.46 -2.83
N VAL A 1130 -11.79 47.06 -2.48
CA VAL A 1130 -11.35 45.66 -2.47
C VAL A 1130 -11.06 45.22 -1.03
N VAL A 1131 -11.65 44.10 -0.62
CA VAL A 1131 -11.33 43.45 0.66
C VAL A 1131 -10.65 42.12 0.38
N ALA A 1132 -9.51 41.86 1.00
CA ALA A 1132 -8.77 40.63 0.86
C ALA A 1132 -8.55 39.95 2.22
N GLY A 1133 -8.77 38.64 2.25
CA GLY A 1133 -8.56 37.77 3.42
C GLY A 1133 -8.15 36.38 2.95
N HIS A 1134 -7.83 35.46 3.87
CA HIS A 1134 -7.30 34.17 3.48
C HIS A 1134 -8.42 33.14 3.22
N ARG A 1135 -9.20 32.75 4.24
CA ARG A 1135 -10.24 31.71 4.11
C ARG A 1135 -11.49 32.22 3.36
N PRO A 1136 -11.93 31.52 2.30
CA PRO A 1136 -13.13 31.87 1.56
C PRO A 1136 -14.38 31.31 2.24
N TRP A 1137 -15.50 32.03 2.14
CA TRP A 1137 -16.82 31.51 2.53
C TRP A 1137 -17.72 31.14 1.34
N TYR A 1138 -17.32 31.48 0.12
CA TYR A 1138 -17.87 30.92 -1.10
C TYR A 1138 -16.78 30.12 -1.81
N THR A 1139 -17.01 28.84 -2.00
CA THR A 1139 -16.10 27.93 -2.69
C THR A 1139 -16.88 26.82 -3.40
N THR A 1140 -16.29 26.25 -4.45
CA THR A 1140 -16.81 25.08 -5.17
C THR A 1140 -16.37 23.76 -4.55
N GLY A 1141 -15.59 23.78 -3.46
CA GLY A 1141 -15.08 22.59 -2.76
C GLY A 1141 -14.10 22.98 -1.66
N GLY A 1142 -13.63 22.03 -0.86
CA GLY A 1142 -12.85 22.36 0.35
C GLY A 1142 -13.72 22.97 1.47
N GLU A 1143 -13.08 23.39 2.56
CA GLU A 1143 -13.78 23.91 3.74
C GLU A 1143 -14.14 25.40 3.57
N ALA A 1144 -15.43 25.70 3.46
CA ALA A 1144 -15.92 27.07 3.47
C ALA A 1144 -15.91 27.62 4.92
N CYS A 1145 -15.37 28.81 5.13
CA CYS A 1145 -15.38 29.43 6.46
C CYS A 1145 -16.72 30.10 6.78
N GLU A 1146 -17.67 29.34 7.32
CA GLU A 1146 -18.96 29.89 7.78
C GLU A 1146 -18.80 30.98 8.86
N PRO A 1147 -17.94 30.83 9.89
CA PRO A 1147 -17.72 31.88 10.89
C PRO A 1147 -17.22 33.19 10.27
N CYS A 1148 -16.38 33.11 9.22
CA CYS A 1148 -15.91 34.28 8.48
C CYS A 1148 -17.07 34.97 7.77
N ARG A 1149 -17.97 34.23 7.12
CA ARG A 1149 -19.16 34.80 6.46
C ARG A 1149 -20.03 35.55 7.48
N ASP A 1150 -20.32 34.90 8.60
CA ASP A 1150 -21.19 35.46 9.64
C ASP A 1150 -20.60 36.73 10.26
N ALA A 1151 -19.27 36.80 10.38
CA ALA A 1151 -18.58 37.96 10.91
C ALA A 1151 -18.48 39.13 9.91
N PHE A 1152 -18.17 38.86 8.64
CA PHE A 1152 -17.73 39.89 7.69
C PHE A 1152 -18.74 40.22 6.57
N GLU A 1153 -19.55 39.26 6.10
CA GLU A 1153 -20.37 39.45 4.88
C GLU A 1153 -21.35 40.62 5.00
N ALA A 1154 -21.97 40.79 6.18
CA ALA A 1154 -22.91 41.87 6.44
C ALA A 1154 -22.27 43.26 6.31
N LEU A 1155 -21.01 43.41 6.73
CA LEU A 1155 -20.27 44.68 6.61
C LEU A 1155 -19.88 44.95 5.16
N LEU A 1156 -19.39 43.93 4.45
CA LEU A 1156 -19.03 44.04 3.03
C LEU A 1156 -20.24 44.45 2.19
N TYR A 1157 -21.39 43.81 2.42
CA TYR A 1157 -22.62 44.18 1.74
C TYR A 1157 -23.08 45.59 2.16
N ARG A 1158 -23.18 45.90 3.46
CA ARG A 1158 -23.66 47.21 3.93
C ARG A 1158 -22.89 48.37 3.29
N TYR A 1159 -21.57 48.32 3.25
CA TYR A 1159 -20.75 49.42 2.72
C TYR A 1159 -20.41 49.28 1.22
N GLY A 1160 -21.03 48.31 0.53
CA GLY A 1160 -20.93 48.14 -0.92
C GLY A 1160 -19.52 47.86 -1.41
N VAL A 1161 -18.84 46.89 -0.78
CA VAL A 1161 -17.55 46.37 -1.26
C VAL A 1161 -17.73 45.79 -2.67
N ASP A 1162 -16.78 46.07 -3.57
CA ASP A 1162 -16.90 45.67 -4.98
C ASP A 1162 -16.33 44.26 -5.22
N LEU A 1163 -15.20 43.94 -4.57
CA LEU A 1163 -14.49 42.68 -4.75
C LEU A 1163 -13.95 42.14 -3.43
N GLY A 1164 -14.28 40.88 -3.14
CA GLY A 1164 -13.67 40.05 -2.10
C GLY A 1164 -12.63 39.10 -2.71
N VAL A 1165 -11.41 39.10 -2.21
CA VAL A 1165 -10.28 38.29 -2.70
C VAL A 1165 -9.83 37.31 -1.62
N PHE A 1166 -9.89 36.01 -1.90
CA PHE A 1166 -9.60 34.94 -0.94
C PHE A 1166 -8.72 33.84 -1.54
N GLY A 1167 -8.12 32.99 -0.69
CA GLY A 1167 -7.26 31.85 -1.05
C GLY A 1167 -7.73 30.57 -0.37
N HIS A 1168 -6.83 29.87 0.34
CA HIS A 1168 -7.01 28.68 1.18
C HIS A 1168 -7.45 27.42 0.42
N VAL A 1169 -8.46 27.53 -0.44
CA VAL A 1169 -8.86 26.46 -1.34
C VAL A 1169 -7.94 26.49 -2.55
N HIS A 1170 -7.14 25.43 -2.70
CA HIS A 1170 -6.04 25.36 -3.68
C HIS A 1170 -6.49 25.18 -5.13
N ASN A 1171 -7.29 26.11 -5.64
CA ASN A 1171 -7.68 26.21 -7.04
C ASN A 1171 -8.11 27.67 -7.34
N SER A 1172 -8.57 27.93 -8.56
CA SER A 1172 -8.99 29.27 -8.98
C SER A 1172 -10.48 29.33 -9.26
N GLN A 1173 -11.17 30.32 -8.68
CA GLN A 1173 -12.62 30.43 -8.75
C GLN A 1173 -13.08 31.89 -8.84
N ARG A 1174 -14.17 32.13 -9.55
CA ARG A 1174 -14.90 33.40 -9.54
C ARG A 1174 -16.39 33.14 -9.40
N PHE A 1175 -17.03 33.90 -8.54
CA PHE A 1175 -18.47 33.87 -8.33
C PHE A 1175 -19.14 35.07 -8.99
N TRP A 1176 -20.40 34.91 -9.36
CA TRP A 1176 -21.29 36.04 -9.55
C TRP A 1176 -21.39 36.83 -8.25
N PRO A 1177 -21.70 38.14 -8.30
CA PRO A 1177 -21.98 38.89 -7.10
C PRO A 1177 -23.00 38.16 -6.24
N VAL A 1178 -22.69 37.92 -4.97
CA VAL A 1178 -23.46 37.02 -4.12
C VAL A 1178 -23.50 37.53 -2.69
N VAL A 1179 -24.65 37.38 -2.05
CA VAL A 1179 -24.82 37.64 -0.61
C VAL A 1179 -25.75 36.58 -0.03
N ASN A 1180 -25.39 36.01 1.12
CA ASN A 1180 -26.15 34.95 1.78
C ASN A 1180 -26.56 33.81 0.83
N GLY A 1181 -25.62 33.35 -0.01
CA GLY A 1181 -25.82 32.28 -0.99
C GLY A 1181 -26.74 32.63 -2.17
N THR A 1182 -27.16 33.88 -2.32
CA THR A 1182 -28.06 34.35 -3.38
C THR A 1182 -27.31 35.28 -4.34
N ALA A 1183 -27.28 34.92 -5.63
CA ALA A 1183 -26.68 35.77 -6.65
C ALA A 1183 -27.48 37.06 -6.84
N ASP A 1184 -26.80 38.18 -7.00
CA ASP A 1184 -27.41 39.46 -7.34
C ASP A 1184 -27.97 39.39 -8.78
N PRO A 1185 -29.26 39.69 -8.98
CA PRO A 1185 -29.88 39.66 -10.32
C PRO A 1185 -29.24 40.64 -11.32
N ALA A 1186 -28.53 41.67 -10.86
CA ALA A 1186 -27.83 42.62 -11.73
C ALA A 1186 -26.58 42.01 -12.39
N GLY A 1187 -26.11 40.84 -11.95
CA GLY A 1187 -24.87 40.25 -12.47
C GLY A 1187 -23.70 41.23 -12.35
N LEU A 1188 -22.86 41.35 -13.37
CA LEU A 1188 -21.71 42.26 -13.35
C LEU A 1188 -22.05 43.71 -13.76
N ASP A 1189 -23.32 44.04 -13.97
CA ASP A 1189 -23.79 45.37 -14.36
C ASP A 1189 -24.38 46.11 -13.15
N ASN A 1190 -23.52 46.79 -12.40
CA ASN A 1190 -23.85 47.56 -11.20
C ASN A 1190 -24.56 46.76 -10.07
N PRO A 1191 -24.02 45.59 -9.65
CA PRO A 1191 -24.57 44.81 -8.53
C PRO A 1191 -24.48 45.55 -7.21
N LYS A 1192 -25.36 45.18 -6.27
CA LYS A 1192 -25.28 45.58 -4.87
C LYS A 1192 -24.35 44.66 -4.08
N ALA A 1193 -24.38 43.36 -4.37
CA ALA A 1193 -23.50 42.40 -3.72
C ALA A 1193 -22.04 42.50 -4.23
N PRO A 1194 -21.04 42.10 -3.43
CA PRO A 1194 -19.65 42.00 -3.88
C PRO A 1194 -19.44 40.82 -4.83
N VAL A 1195 -18.51 40.96 -5.78
CA VAL A 1195 -17.91 39.82 -6.49
C VAL A 1195 -16.94 39.11 -5.55
N TYR A 1196 -16.91 37.78 -5.56
CA TYR A 1196 -15.94 36.99 -4.80
C TYR A 1196 -15.04 36.19 -5.73
N ILE A 1197 -13.73 36.18 -5.45
CA ILE A 1197 -12.76 35.31 -6.10
C ILE A 1197 -11.97 34.47 -5.10
N VAL A 1198 -11.61 33.27 -5.52
CA VAL A 1198 -10.64 32.40 -4.84
C VAL A 1198 -9.43 32.27 -5.76
N ALA A 1199 -8.25 32.68 -5.30
CA ALA A 1199 -7.00 32.67 -6.04
C ALA A 1199 -5.90 31.85 -5.32
N GLY A 1200 -6.31 30.75 -4.66
CA GLY A 1200 -5.41 29.85 -3.91
C GLY A 1200 -4.71 28.79 -4.75
N GLY A 1201 -4.88 28.82 -6.08
CA GLY A 1201 -4.19 27.93 -7.01
C GLY A 1201 -2.75 28.36 -7.34
N ALA A 1202 -2.09 29.20 -6.54
CA ALA A 1202 -0.83 29.83 -6.94
C ALA A 1202 0.38 28.86 -6.86
N GLY A 1203 0.32 27.86 -5.98
CA GLY A 1203 0.95 26.56 -6.21
C GLY A 1203 1.72 25.93 -5.06
N ASN A 1204 1.27 26.13 -3.83
CA ASN A 1204 1.87 25.57 -2.63
C ASN A 1204 2.25 24.07 -2.67
N ILE A 1205 3.00 23.69 -1.64
CA ILE A 1205 3.53 22.33 -1.49
C ILE A 1205 2.47 21.27 -1.19
N GLU A 1206 1.21 21.64 -1.02
CA GLU A 1206 0.07 20.74 -0.89
C GLU A 1206 -0.62 20.42 -2.24
N GLY A 1207 -0.36 21.21 -3.27
CA GLY A 1207 -0.87 21.00 -4.62
C GLY A 1207 -2.33 21.41 -4.80
N LEU A 1208 -2.90 21.16 -5.97
CA LEU A 1208 -4.25 21.63 -6.30
C LEU A 1208 -5.35 20.77 -5.68
N SER A 1209 -6.36 21.45 -5.16
CA SER A 1209 -7.64 20.88 -4.76
C SER A 1209 -8.59 20.77 -5.95
N ALA A 1210 -9.21 19.61 -6.15
CA ALA A 1210 -10.18 19.40 -7.22
C ALA A 1210 -11.39 20.36 -7.10
N VAL A 1211 -11.95 20.76 -8.24
CA VAL A 1211 -13.20 21.53 -8.28
C VAL A 1211 -14.35 20.60 -7.87
N GLY A 1212 -15.06 20.95 -6.79
CA GLY A 1212 -16.21 20.18 -6.30
C GLY A 1212 -17.55 20.66 -6.89
N THR A 1213 -18.55 20.79 -6.02
CA THR A 1213 -19.90 21.25 -6.39
C THR A 1213 -19.88 22.69 -6.90
N ARG A 1214 -20.60 22.97 -7.97
CA ARG A 1214 -20.74 24.32 -8.54
C ARG A 1214 -22.12 24.90 -8.22
N PRO A 1215 -22.30 25.65 -7.11
CA PRO A 1215 -23.51 26.39 -6.86
C PRO A 1215 -23.92 27.28 -8.04
N ALA A 1216 -25.20 27.67 -8.12
CA ALA A 1216 -25.71 28.50 -9.22
C ALA A 1216 -25.00 29.85 -9.36
N TYR A 1217 -24.41 30.36 -8.27
CA TYR A 1217 -23.63 31.60 -8.25
C TYR A 1217 -22.15 31.40 -8.65
N THR A 1218 -21.71 30.21 -9.06
CA THR A 1218 -20.36 29.97 -9.60
C THR A 1218 -20.27 30.40 -11.07
N ALA A 1219 -19.37 31.31 -11.38
CA ALA A 1219 -19.12 31.77 -12.74
C ALA A 1219 -17.93 31.06 -13.40
N PHE A 1220 -16.86 30.79 -12.63
CA PHE A 1220 -15.65 30.13 -13.10
C PHE A 1220 -15.03 29.30 -11.96
N ALA A 1221 -14.45 28.15 -12.32
CA ALA A 1221 -13.68 27.28 -11.42
C ALA A 1221 -12.70 26.42 -12.23
N TYR A 1222 -11.43 26.41 -11.80
CA TYR A 1222 -10.29 25.80 -12.52
C TYR A 1222 -9.28 25.18 -11.56
N ALA A 1223 -8.90 23.93 -11.81
CA ALA A 1223 -7.91 23.18 -11.03
C ALA A 1223 -7.02 22.26 -11.90
N ASP A 1224 -6.91 22.53 -13.21
CA ASP A 1224 -6.12 21.68 -14.11
C ASP A 1224 -4.61 22.01 -14.04
N ASP A 1225 -4.26 23.21 -13.61
CA ASP A 1225 -2.89 23.71 -13.47
C ASP A 1225 -2.86 24.87 -12.46
N PHE A 1226 -1.67 25.27 -12.01
CA PHE A 1226 -1.51 26.43 -11.14
C PHE A 1226 -1.90 27.72 -11.88
N SER A 1227 -2.55 28.64 -11.17
CA SER A 1227 -3.03 29.90 -11.71
C SER A 1227 -3.11 31.00 -10.65
N TYR A 1228 -3.11 32.24 -11.11
CA TYR A 1228 -3.24 33.44 -10.27
C TYR A 1228 -4.19 34.44 -10.91
N ALA A 1229 -4.61 35.45 -10.14
CA ALA A 1229 -5.52 36.48 -10.62
C ALA A 1229 -4.83 37.84 -10.80
N THR A 1230 -5.22 38.57 -11.83
CA THR A 1230 -4.86 39.97 -12.07
C THR A 1230 -6.14 40.82 -12.03
N ILE A 1231 -6.14 41.84 -11.18
CA ILE A 1231 -7.23 42.80 -11.03
C ILE A 1231 -6.76 44.10 -11.66
N SER A 1232 -7.43 44.53 -12.72
CA SER A 1232 -7.10 45.74 -13.48
C SER A 1232 -8.19 46.79 -13.31
N PHE A 1233 -7.82 47.93 -12.75
CA PHE A 1233 -8.71 49.08 -12.63
C PHE A 1233 -8.60 49.88 -13.92
N LEU A 1234 -9.59 49.75 -14.81
CA LEU A 1234 -9.53 50.32 -16.15
C LEU A 1234 -9.90 51.80 -16.13
N ASP A 1235 -10.91 52.15 -15.35
CA ASP A 1235 -11.33 53.52 -15.07
C ASP A 1235 -12.16 53.55 -13.78
N ALA A 1236 -12.80 54.68 -13.48
CA ALA A 1236 -13.59 54.85 -12.27
C ALA A 1236 -14.88 53.99 -12.21
N GLN A 1237 -15.27 53.31 -13.30
CA GLN A 1237 -16.52 52.54 -13.41
C GLN A 1237 -16.33 51.11 -13.92
N HIS A 1238 -15.19 50.78 -14.55
CA HIS A 1238 -14.84 49.43 -14.99
C HIS A 1238 -13.62 48.84 -14.25
N MET A 1239 -13.82 47.70 -13.60
CA MET A 1239 -12.75 46.86 -13.03
C MET A 1239 -12.75 45.49 -13.72
N LYS A 1240 -11.60 45.05 -14.19
CA LYS A 1240 -11.42 43.77 -14.89
C LYS A 1240 -10.72 42.76 -13.99
N ILE A 1241 -11.19 41.51 -14.01
CA ILE A 1241 -10.60 40.40 -13.27
C ILE A 1241 -10.26 39.31 -14.28
N ASP A 1242 -8.97 38.97 -14.37
CA ASP A 1242 -8.43 37.94 -15.24
C ASP A 1242 -7.76 36.84 -14.42
N PHE A 1243 -7.96 35.58 -14.79
CA PHE A 1243 -7.19 34.45 -14.27
C PHE A 1243 -6.21 33.96 -15.32
N TYR A 1244 -4.95 33.77 -14.94
CA TYR A 1244 -3.89 33.30 -15.83
C TYR A 1244 -3.32 31.98 -15.35
N ARG A 1245 -3.11 31.04 -16.28
CA ARG A 1245 -2.34 29.82 -16.03
C ARG A 1245 -0.88 30.18 -15.79
N SER A 1246 -0.32 29.82 -14.64
CA SER A 1246 1.04 30.20 -14.24
C SER A 1246 2.10 29.67 -15.22
N ALA A 1247 1.95 28.43 -15.67
CA ALA A 1247 2.92 27.77 -16.54
C ALA A 1247 3.03 28.42 -17.94
N THR A 1248 1.91 28.84 -18.55
CA THR A 1248 1.90 29.33 -19.95
C THR A 1248 1.58 30.81 -20.09
N GLY A 1249 0.90 31.42 -19.11
CA GLY A 1249 0.32 32.76 -19.22
C GLY A 1249 -0.98 32.78 -20.03
N GLU A 1250 -1.57 31.61 -20.28
CA GLU A 1250 -2.89 31.50 -20.91
C GLU A 1250 -3.95 32.18 -20.05
N LEU A 1251 -4.76 33.04 -20.65
CA LEU A 1251 -5.95 33.61 -20.03
C LEU A 1251 -7.03 32.52 -19.88
N LEU A 1252 -7.33 32.14 -18.66
CA LEU A 1252 -8.29 31.08 -18.32
C LEU A 1252 -9.71 31.60 -18.14
N ASP A 1253 -9.84 32.80 -17.58
CA ASP A 1253 -11.11 33.46 -17.34
C ASP A 1253 -10.93 34.97 -17.36
N THR A 1254 -11.96 35.68 -17.79
CA THR A 1254 -11.98 37.14 -17.85
C THR A 1254 -13.37 37.67 -17.56
N SER A 1255 -13.44 38.73 -16.75
CA SER A 1255 -14.70 39.41 -16.45
C SER A 1255 -14.46 40.90 -16.23
N THR A 1256 -15.48 41.72 -16.48
CA THR A 1256 -15.43 43.17 -16.21
C THR A 1256 -16.65 43.55 -15.40
N LEU A 1257 -16.42 44.04 -14.19
CA LEU A 1257 -17.42 44.59 -13.30
C LEU A 1257 -17.63 46.06 -13.64
N TYR A 1258 -18.87 46.42 -13.93
CA TYR A 1258 -19.30 47.81 -14.03
C TYR A 1258 -19.94 48.26 -12.71
N LYS A 1259 -19.58 49.45 -12.23
CA LYS A 1259 -20.21 50.10 -11.07
C LYS A 1259 -20.45 51.58 -11.38
N ALA A 1260 -21.66 52.05 -11.11
CA ALA A 1260 -22.05 53.43 -11.40
C ALA A 1260 -21.38 54.45 -10.46
N HIS A 1261 -21.13 54.04 -9.20
CA HIS A 1261 -20.63 54.89 -8.10
C HIS A 1261 -21.41 56.21 -7.94
N ASP A 1262 -22.74 56.14 -8.03
CA ASP A 1262 -23.66 57.27 -7.93
C ASP A 1262 -23.81 57.83 -6.50
N ARG A 1263 -23.27 57.13 -5.50
CA ARG A 1263 -23.24 57.53 -4.10
C ARG A 1263 -21.81 57.78 -3.64
N GLN A 1264 -21.58 58.96 -3.06
CA GLN A 1264 -20.30 59.34 -2.48
C GLN A 1264 -19.90 58.42 -1.32
N PHE A 1265 -20.86 58.08 -0.45
CA PHE A 1265 -20.72 57.12 0.64
C PHE A 1265 -21.84 56.08 0.49
N VAL A 1266 -21.49 54.80 0.58
CA VAL A 1266 -22.43 53.68 0.36
C VAL A 1266 -22.84 53.08 1.70
N GLU A 1267 -24.15 52.98 1.91
CA GLU A 1267 -24.78 52.22 2.99
C GLU A 1267 -26.09 51.61 2.43
N GLN A 1268 -26.13 50.28 2.29
CA GLN A 1268 -27.17 49.55 1.54
C GLN A 1268 -28.38 49.08 2.34
#